data_AF-A0A9P4VNC4-F1
#
_entry.id   AF-A0A9P4VNC4-F1
#
_cell.length_a   1.000
_cell.length_b   1.000
_cell.length_c   1.000
_cell.angle_alpha   90.00
_cell.angle_beta   90.00
_cell.angle_gamma   90.00
#
_symmetry.space_group_name_H-M   'P 1'
#
loop_
_entity.id
_entity.type
_entity.pdbx_description
1 polymer ?
#
loop_
_entity_poly.entity_id
_entity_poly.type
_entity_poly.pdbx_seq_one_letter_code
_entity_poly.pdbx_strand_id
1 'polypeptide(L)'
;MRRDTFPQLLAVLLLIFVTASIAESTPDWTKVHESGRCAIRGHCGKQSFFGSELPCPDNDLAEDPTTEVRKKLVDICGSKWDDSKVCCKSEQLEALSTNLKRAETIIGACPACKENFFNLFCTFTCSPNQSLFVNVTDTVPKNEKFLVTELDVLVSDKYGSDFYDSCKDVKFGPTNGNAMDFIGGGAKNYTALLAFLGHKSLLGSPFQINFPRPNSTIFSEMEAMDDTAKKCNDTDKNIRCACVDCAATCPELPEIKEIKECHVGALPCLSFSVIIIYSVFILLLIMGVSGHVMYQQHSQRKSERLRLLQDIDPSDDEDEGDIVHDAGTLDRPTKPYYLNTLSDKAFSKLGYICAEFPAITIVSSVIVVLLLSLGWLRFEVETDPVRLWVAPNSDAAKEKAFFDSNFGPFFRAEQAFLVNDTFPSGPGPVMSYETLAWWFDVQGRVERLRSIDEGVTFDDVCFKPTGEACVVQSVTSYFQGQGGFSGVDPDNWQDQILECVNNPVSCLPDFGQPLQAKLLFGGWDKTVIDSRALVATWVVNNHAEGTRELEKAMDWEDNLKNLLRMVQGEAADRGLRLSFNTEISLEQELNKSSNTDAKIVVISYIIMFLYASLALGSTTLTFRTILQNPANAFVQSKFMLGIVGIIIVLMSVSASVGLFSAAGIKVTLIIAEVIPFLVLAVGVDNIFLVVHEFERVNISYPEGSISERMSKALGRMGPSILLSATSETVAFALGTAVGMPAVRNFAAYAAGAVLINALLQVTMFVSVLALNQRRVEASRADCFPCITIKRADATTILVHDGVVFGANEEGSLQRFIRKTYAPVLLGKRTKVAIMTIFLGLFTAGVGLIPAVKLGLDQRIAIPSDSYLIQFFDDLYDYFNAGPPVYFVTRDLNVTERTHQQELCGRFSTCDPLSLANILEQERKRSEVSYIADPTASWVDDFFTWLNPALDTCCVDPSGPCLEGRDPPWNPQLRGMPEGQEFISYLNRWLSSPTGEECPYAGQASYGNALVVDNNHTTIPASHFRTSHTPLRSQDDFINAYASARRIATSISEHTSTPVFPYSKFYIFFDQYSSIVRLACTLIGSGLAIILLVTSVLLGSIRTGLIVTITVVMTLVDIVGAMAVAQVSLNAVSLVNLIICLGISVEFCAHIARAFVFPSRSVLERAPRNKSRGKDARAWTALVNVGASVFSGITVTKLLGVFVLAFTRSKIFEIYYFRVWLALVIFAASHALIFLPVALSFFGGRGYLDPESEGGLEQDLRSRRYPALLRDEEYDSDDM
;
A
#
# COMPACT_ATOMS: atom_id res chain seq x y z
N MET A 1 9.56 59.79 37.19
CA MET A 1 9.87 61.16 37.62
C MET A 1 8.58 61.88 37.96
N ARG A 2 8.54 62.44 39.18
CA ARG A 2 7.74 63.58 39.67
C ARG A 2 6.20 63.51 39.51
N ARG A 3 5.49 63.32 40.64
CA ARG A 3 5.09 64.35 41.66
C ARG A 3 3.96 65.24 41.11
N ASP A 4 2.93 65.63 41.85
CA ASP A 4 2.48 65.48 43.23
C ASP A 4 1.09 66.15 43.30
N THR A 5 0.44 66.01 44.47
CA THR A 5 -0.60 66.89 45.07
C THR A 5 -2.07 66.51 44.83
N PHE A 6 -2.97 66.46 45.82
CA PHE A 6 -2.94 66.57 47.29
C PHE A 6 -4.30 65.99 47.82
N PRO A 7 -4.46 65.68 49.12
CA PRO A 7 -5.51 64.83 49.71
C PRO A 7 -6.62 65.60 50.44
N GLN A 8 -7.46 64.86 51.18
CA GLN A 8 -8.45 65.27 52.20
C GLN A 8 -9.90 65.52 51.75
N LEU A 9 -10.71 64.45 51.78
CA LEU A 9 -12.11 64.52 52.23
C LEU A 9 -12.56 63.15 52.77
N LEU A 10 -11.77 62.67 53.74
CA LEU A 10 -12.02 61.53 54.60
C LEU A 10 -12.56 62.09 55.93
N ALA A 11 -13.87 62.36 56.05
CA ALA A 11 -14.51 62.67 57.35
C ALA A 11 -16.05 62.84 57.38
N VAL A 12 -16.78 63.07 56.29
CA VAL A 12 -18.18 63.60 56.42
C VAL A 12 -19.29 62.78 55.73
N LEU A 13 -18.99 61.68 55.06
CA LEU A 13 -20.01 60.83 54.40
C LEU A 13 -20.33 59.52 55.14
N LEU A 14 -20.14 59.49 56.47
CA LEU A 14 -20.26 58.30 57.32
C LEU A 14 -21.36 58.37 58.39
N LEU A 15 -22.36 59.24 58.24
CA LEU A 15 -23.56 59.24 59.08
C LEU A 15 -24.78 59.69 58.27
N ILE A 16 -25.62 58.72 57.88
CA ILE A 16 -27.08 58.73 57.69
C ILE A 16 -27.40 57.65 56.65
N PHE A 17 -27.44 56.39 57.12
CA PHE A 17 -28.29 55.29 56.66
C PHE A 17 -28.01 54.10 57.59
N VAL A 18 -28.41 54.23 58.86
CA VAL A 18 -28.54 53.11 59.79
C VAL A 18 -30.01 52.70 59.75
N THR A 19 -30.35 51.80 58.84
CA THR A 19 -31.54 50.96 58.92
C THR A 19 -31.08 49.55 59.22
N ALA A 20 -31.61 49.00 60.30
CA ALA A 20 -31.29 47.69 60.85
C ALA A 20 -31.23 46.59 59.77
N SER A 21 -30.05 46.04 59.55
CA SER A 21 -29.90 44.71 58.96
C SER A 21 -29.86 43.74 60.13
N ILE A 22 -31.03 43.17 60.46
CA ILE A 22 -31.09 41.98 61.30
C ILE A 22 -30.41 40.88 60.49
N ALA A 23 -29.23 40.45 60.93
CA ALA A 23 -28.68 39.17 60.52
C ALA A 23 -29.59 38.10 61.16
N GLU A 24 -30.58 37.63 60.41
CA GLU A 24 -31.23 36.35 60.74
C GLU A 24 -30.17 35.27 60.56
N SER A 25 -29.79 34.65 61.67
CA SER A 25 -29.06 33.39 61.68
C SER A 25 -29.85 32.36 60.86
N THR A 26 -29.20 31.78 59.84
CA THR A 26 -29.72 30.58 59.17
C THR A 26 -30.08 29.54 60.23
N PRO A 27 -31.30 28.97 60.24
CA PRO A 27 -31.62 27.88 61.14
C PRO A 27 -30.79 26.66 60.74
N ASP A 28 -30.02 26.11 61.67
CA ASP A 28 -29.13 24.96 61.46
C ASP A 28 -29.95 23.67 61.63
N TRP A 29 -30.51 23.16 60.53
CA TRP A 29 -31.55 22.12 60.56
C TRP A 29 -31.02 20.71 60.82
N THR A 30 -29.77 20.39 60.45
CA THR A 30 -29.17 19.03 60.59
C THR A 30 -28.25 18.89 61.80
N LYS A 31 -28.61 19.46 62.95
CA LYS A 31 -27.75 19.47 64.17
C LYS A 31 -27.48 18.10 64.83
N VAL A 32 -28.38 17.13 64.70
CA VAL A 32 -28.27 15.81 65.35
C VAL A 32 -27.99 14.72 64.31
N HIS A 33 -26.85 14.05 64.42
CA HIS A 33 -26.45 12.94 63.55
C HIS A 33 -26.47 11.63 64.35
N GLU A 34 -27.61 10.92 64.36
CA GLU A 34 -27.76 9.62 65.04
C GLU A 34 -28.48 8.59 64.16
N SER A 35 -28.35 7.30 64.48
CA SER A 35 -29.06 6.24 63.75
C SER A 35 -30.57 6.35 63.95
N GLY A 36 -31.35 6.17 62.87
CA GLY A 36 -32.81 6.22 62.89
C GLY A 36 -33.40 7.62 62.67
N ARG A 37 -32.60 8.61 62.26
CA ARG A 37 -33.00 10.00 62.06
C ARG A 37 -32.75 10.47 60.62
N CYS A 38 -33.60 11.38 60.17
CA CYS A 38 -33.58 11.92 58.81
C CYS A 38 -32.82 13.25 58.73
N ALA A 39 -32.47 13.68 57.51
CA ALA A 39 -31.91 15.01 57.23
C ALA A 39 -32.82 15.82 56.29
N ILE A 40 -33.57 15.14 55.42
CA ILE A 40 -34.53 15.72 54.48
C ILE A 40 -35.76 14.82 54.35
N ARG A 41 -36.97 15.40 54.22
CA ARG A 41 -38.21 14.62 54.04
C ARG A 41 -39.31 15.42 53.34
N GLY A 42 -39.87 14.88 52.25
CA GLY A 42 -40.90 15.51 51.43
C GLY A 42 -40.39 16.65 50.55
N HIS A 43 -41.27 17.20 49.70
CA HIS A 43 -40.97 18.34 48.84
C HIS A 43 -41.60 19.64 49.34
N CYS A 44 -40.83 20.73 49.28
CA CYS A 44 -41.20 22.04 49.83
C CYS A 44 -41.57 23.08 48.75
N GLY A 45 -41.34 22.78 47.47
CA GLY A 45 -41.62 23.66 46.34
C GLY A 45 -40.46 23.77 45.34
N LYS A 46 -40.70 24.47 44.24
CA LYS A 46 -39.70 24.76 43.19
C LYS A 46 -38.96 26.07 43.43
N GLN A 47 -37.69 26.19 43.07
CA GLN A 47 -36.98 27.49 43.17
C GLN A 47 -37.45 28.49 42.10
N SER A 48 -37.80 28.02 40.89
CA SER A 48 -38.29 28.82 39.76
C SER A 48 -39.53 28.18 39.12
N PHE A 49 -40.25 28.90 38.26
CA PHE A 49 -41.46 28.39 37.57
C PHE A 49 -41.20 27.13 36.74
N PHE A 50 -39.99 27.04 36.16
CA PHE A 50 -39.52 25.90 35.36
C PHE A 50 -38.62 24.93 36.17
N GLY A 51 -38.41 25.17 37.46
CA GLY A 51 -37.50 24.38 38.31
C GLY A 51 -38.12 23.07 38.81
N SER A 52 -37.27 22.14 39.22
CA SER A 52 -37.66 20.89 39.90
C SER A 52 -38.09 21.14 41.35
N GLU A 53 -38.89 20.22 41.90
CA GLU A 53 -39.27 20.25 43.32
C GLU A 53 -38.05 19.98 44.22
N LEU A 54 -37.83 20.83 45.22
CA LEU A 54 -36.71 20.72 46.15
C LEU A 54 -37.15 20.06 47.48
N PRO A 55 -36.26 19.31 48.14
CA PRO A 55 -36.58 18.65 49.40
C PRO A 55 -36.71 19.67 50.55
N CYS A 56 -37.46 19.29 51.57
CA CYS A 56 -37.55 20.00 52.84
C CYS A 56 -36.46 19.53 53.81
N PRO A 57 -35.85 20.42 54.61
CA PRO A 57 -35.03 20.00 55.74
C PRO A 57 -35.92 19.31 56.79
N ASP A 58 -35.46 18.17 57.32
CA ASP A 58 -36.16 17.37 58.33
C ASP A 58 -35.16 16.65 59.20
N ASN A 59 -35.19 16.88 60.51
CA ASN A 59 -34.29 16.21 61.45
C ASN A 59 -35.05 15.38 62.48
N ASP A 60 -36.21 14.82 62.11
CA ASP A 60 -37.02 13.92 62.92
C ASP A 60 -36.67 12.43 62.70
N LEU A 61 -37.18 11.55 63.57
CA LEU A 61 -36.97 10.09 63.47
C LEU A 61 -37.65 9.51 62.22
N ALA A 62 -37.06 8.46 61.66
CA ALA A 62 -37.61 7.71 60.52
C ALA A 62 -38.96 7.06 60.88
N GLU A 63 -39.88 7.03 59.92
CA GLU A 63 -41.25 6.56 60.10
C GLU A 63 -41.53 5.27 59.31
N ASP A 64 -42.55 4.52 59.73
CA ASP A 64 -43.03 3.37 58.97
C ASP A 64 -43.84 3.86 57.75
N PRO A 65 -43.44 3.54 56.51
CA PRO A 65 -44.15 3.98 55.31
C PRO A 65 -45.53 3.31 55.19
N THR A 66 -46.46 3.99 54.51
CA THR A 66 -47.74 3.38 54.12
C THR A 66 -47.52 2.20 53.17
N THR A 67 -48.48 1.27 53.08
CA THR A 67 -48.39 0.08 52.22
C THR A 67 -48.12 0.42 50.75
N GLU A 68 -48.68 1.52 50.24
CA GLU A 68 -48.45 1.99 48.87
C GLU A 68 -47.03 2.54 48.67
N VAL A 69 -46.53 3.33 49.63
CA VAL A 69 -45.16 3.87 49.60
C VAL A 69 -44.14 2.74 49.73
N ARG A 70 -44.41 1.75 50.60
CA ARG A 70 -43.58 0.55 50.74
C ARG A 70 -43.49 -0.23 49.43
N LYS A 71 -44.62 -0.49 48.79
CA LYS A 71 -44.65 -1.21 47.50
C LYS A 71 -43.85 -0.46 46.44
N LYS A 72 -44.08 0.84 46.26
CA LYS A 72 -43.32 1.67 45.31
C LYS A 72 -41.82 1.67 45.63
N LEU A 73 -41.44 1.76 46.90
CA LEU A 73 -40.04 1.75 47.32
C LEU A 73 -39.35 0.41 47.02
N VAL A 74 -40.03 -0.71 47.28
CA VAL A 74 -39.50 -2.05 46.95
C VAL A 74 -39.40 -2.26 45.44
N ASP A 75 -40.39 -1.78 44.68
CA ASP A 75 -40.40 -1.86 43.21
C ASP A 75 -39.25 -1.05 42.57
N ILE A 76 -38.88 0.11 43.15
CA ILE A 76 -37.81 0.99 42.62
C ILE A 76 -36.43 0.62 43.16
N CYS A 77 -36.32 0.40 44.47
CA CYS A 77 -35.05 0.33 45.20
C CYS A 77 -34.70 -1.08 45.72
N GLY A 78 -35.50 -2.09 45.37
CA GLY A 78 -35.26 -3.50 45.65
C GLY A 78 -35.79 -4.00 46.99
N SER A 79 -35.72 -5.32 47.18
CA SER A 79 -36.28 -6.02 48.35
C SER A 79 -35.59 -5.70 49.68
N LYS A 80 -34.47 -4.96 49.67
CA LYS A 80 -33.77 -4.54 50.90
C LYS A 80 -34.61 -3.59 51.79
N TRP A 81 -35.67 -3.00 51.24
CA TRP A 81 -36.54 -2.03 51.91
C TRP A 81 -37.86 -2.62 52.43
N ASP A 82 -38.06 -3.94 52.29
CA ASP A 82 -39.35 -4.60 52.59
C ASP A 82 -39.78 -4.42 54.05
N ASP A 83 -38.84 -4.42 54.99
CA ASP A 83 -39.08 -4.33 56.45
C ASP A 83 -38.37 -3.14 57.14
N SER A 84 -38.07 -2.05 56.41
CA SER A 84 -37.38 -0.87 56.97
C SER A 84 -38.31 0.33 57.22
N LYS A 85 -37.97 1.15 58.23
CA LYS A 85 -38.44 2.54 58.36
C LYS A 85 -37.76 3.42 57.30
N VAL A 86 -38.37 4.55 56.94
CA VAL A 86 -37.88 5.39 55.83
C VAL A 86 -37.98 6.89 56.14
N CYS A 87 -37.14 7.66 55.45
CA CYS A 87 -37.09 9.12 55.50
C CYS A 87 -37.74 9.81 54.29
N CYS A 88 -38.57 9.11 53.52
CA CYS A 88 -39.13 9.64 52.28
C CYS A 88 -40.65 9.48 52.16
N LYS A 89 -41.26 10.30 51.29
CA LYS A 89 -42.71 10.31 50.98
C LYS A 89 -42.99 9.87 49.54
N SER A 90 -44.26 9.56 49.22
CA SER A 90 -44.66 9.10 47.88
C SER A 90 -44.25 10.06 46.74
N GLU A 91 -44.36 11.38 46.96
CA GLU A 91 -44.00 12.40 45.97
C GLU A 91 -42.50 12.37 45.62
N GLN A 92 -41.63 12.10 46.60
CA GLN A 92 -40.19 11.96 46.39
C GLN A 92 -39.87 10.69 45.60
N LEU A 93 -40.60 9.60 45.85
CA LEU A 93 -40.43 8.35 45.10
C LEU A 93 -40.86 8.48 43.64
N GLU A 94 -41.89 9.27 43.33
CA GLU A 94 -42.32 9.53 41.95
C GLU A 94 -41.30 10.38 41.18
N ALA A 95 -40.77 11.42 41.82
CA ALA A 95 -39.68 12.22 41.24
C ALA A 95 -38.41 11.38 41.04
N LEU A 96 -38.05 10.56 42.04
CA LEU A 96 -36.90 9.66 41.97
C LEU A 96 -37.05 8.63 40.86
N SER A 97 -38.21 7.99 40.73
CA SER A 97 -38.49 7.01 39.66
C SER A 97 -38.31 7.61 38.28
N THR A 98 -38.84 8.82 38.05
CA THR A 98 -38.75 9.51 36.76
C THR A 98 -37.29 9.80 36.38
N ASN A 99 -36.48 10.25 37.34
CA ASN A 99 -35.06 10.55 37.10
C ASN A 99 -34.22 9.27 36.90
N LEU A 100 -34.47 8.24 37.71
CA LEU A 100 -33.77 6.96 37.58
C LEU A 100 -34.08 6.25 36.26
N LYS A 101 -35.33 6.32 35.76
CA LYS A 101 -35.69 5.80 34.44
C LYS A 101 -34.88 6.43 33.31
N ARG A 102 -34.62 7.74 33.37
CA ARG A 102 -33.77 8.42 32.37
C ARG A 102 -32.35 7.89 32.40
N ALA A 103 -31.77 7.75 33.60
CA ALA A 103 -30.43 7.18 33.76
C ALA A 103 -30.35 5.73 33.29
N GLU A 104 -31.40 4.94 33.52
CA GLU A 104 -31.49 3.53 33.11
C GLU A 104 -31.36 3.35 31.59
N THR A 105 -31.83 4.29 30.77
CA THR A 105 -31.62 4.24 29.31
C THR A 105 -30.13 4.21 28.94
N ILE A 106 -29.25 4.74 29.79
CA ILE A 106 -27.81 4.86 29.53
C ILE A 106 -27.04 3.71 30.18
N ILE A 107 -27.31 3.43 31.46
CA ILE A 107 -26.54 2.46 32.26
C ILE A 107 -27.17 1.06 32.33
N GLY A 108 -28.37 0.89 31.75
CA GLY A 108 -29.13 -0.37 31.80
C GLY A 108 -28.42 -1.57 31.17
N ALA A 109 -27.41 -1.34 30.33
CA ALA A 109 -26.56 -2.39 29.76
C ALA A 109 -25.80 -3.21 30.82
N CYS A 110 -25.41 -2.58 31.94
CA CYS A 110 -24.68 -3.22 33.03
C CYS A 110 -25.50 -3.21 34.32
N PRO A 111 -26.12 -4.34 34.71
CA PRO A 111 -26.96 -4.42 35.90
C PRO A 111 -26.26 -4.02 37.20
N ALA A 112 -24.96 -4.35 37.36
CA ALA A 112 -24.18 -3.93 38.54
C ALA A 112 -24.05 -2.40 38.65
N CYS A 113 -23.76 -1.73 37.53
CA CYS A 113 -23.68 -0.26 37.48
C CYS A 113 -25.03 0.38 37.79
N LYS A 114 -26.10 -0.12 37.16
CA LYS A 114 -27.48 0.30 37.43
C LYS A 114 -27.82 0.16 38.91
N GLU A 115 -27.59 -1.00 39.49
CA GLU A 115 -27.91 -1.28 40.89
C GLU A 115 -27.17 -0.34 41.83
N ASN A 116 -25.87 -0.11 41.63
CA ASN A 116 -25.08 0.81 42.46
C ASN A 116 -25.55 2.27 42.32
N PHE A 117 -25.92 2.69 41.10
CA PHE A 117 -26.45 4.02 40.83
C PHE A 117 -27.80 4.22 41.54
N PHE A 118 -28.71 3.27 41.39
CA PHE A 118 -30.03 3.30 42.04
C PHE A 118 -29.85 3.26 43.56
N ASN A 119 -28.97 2.40 44.06
CA ASN A 119 -28.68 2.27 45.48
C ASN A 119 -28.19 3.58 46.10
N LEU A 120 -27.30 4.31 45.43
CA LEU A 120 -26.82 5.62 45.89
C LEU A 120 -27.99 6.59 46.14
N PHE A 121 -28.86 6.77 45.15
CA PHE A 121 -29.98 7.74 45.27
C PHE A 121 -31.12 7.24 46.14
N CYS A 122 -31.40 5.94 46.16
CA CYS A 122 -32.38 5.33 47.06
C CYS A 122 -31.93 5.45 48.53
N THR A 123 -30.66 5.14 48.83
CA THR A 123 -30.11 5.31 50.17
C THR A 123 -30.05 6.79 50.55
N PHE A 124 -29.60 7.66 49.65
CA PHE A 124 -29.61 9.12 49.85
C PHE A 124 -31.01 9.67 50.18
N THR A 125 -32.05 9.23 49.48
CA THR A 125 -33.40 9.81 49.61
C THR A 125 -34.19 9.21 50.76
N CYS A 126 -34.08 7.90 51.00
CA CYS A 126 -35.04 7.16 51.84
C CYS A 126 -34.42 6.46 53.07
N SER A 127 -33.09 6.43 53.21
CA SER A 127 -32.44 5.67 54.30
C SER A 127 -32.96 6.08 55.68
N PRO A 128 -33.26 5.12 56.59
CA PRO A 128 -33.64 5.44 57.97
C PRO A 128 -32.51 6.10 58.77
N ASN A 129 -31.27 6.03 58.29
CA ASN A 129 -30.08 6.59 58.93
C ASN A 129 -29.53 7.80 58.17
N GLN A 130 -30.37 8.51 57.42
CA GLN A 130 -29.96 9.58 56.50
C GLN A 130 -29.15 10.69 57.19
N SER A 131 -29.45 11.04 58.45
CA SER A 131 -28.68 12.06 59.19
C SER A 131 -27.23 11.68 59.43
N LEU A 132 -26.84 10.40 59.39
CA LEU A 132 -25.45 10.00 59.61
C LEU A 132 -24.52 10.46 58.49
N PHE A 133 -25.02 10.57 57.25
CA PHE A 133 -24.20 10.86 56.07
C PHE A 133 -24.68 12.04 55.23
N VAL A 134 -25.84 12.66 55.54
CA VAL A 134 -26.35 13.85 54.85
C VAL A 134 -26.34 15.05 55.80
N ASN A 135 -25.79 16.18 55.36
CA ASN A 135 -25.77 17.43 56.11
C ASN A 135 -26.28 18.59 55.23
N VAL A 136 -27.29 19.33 55.69
CA VAL A 136 -27.88 20.44 54.92
C VAL A 136 -27.05 21.70 55.14
N THR A 137 -26.49 22.28 54.07
CA THR A 137 -25.56 23.42 54.16
C THR A 137 -26.22 24.76 53.83
N ASP A 138 -27.17 24.80 52.90
CA ASP A 138 -27.89 26.01 52.53
C ASP A 138 -29.40 25.78 52.29
N THR A 139 -30.20 26.78 52.68
CA THR A 139 -31.66 26.75 52.50
C THR A 139 -32.21 28.12 52.12
N VAL A 140 -33.27 28.13 51.29
CA VAL A 140 -33.98 29.35 50.89
C VAL A 140 -35.43 29.31 51.40
N PRO A 141 -35.93 30.35 52.09
CA PRO A 141 -37.31 30.40 52.55
C PRO A 141 -38.28 30.59 51.37
N LYS A 142 -39.35 29.79 51.32
CA LYS A 142 -40.47 29.94 50.38
C LYS A 142 -41.79 29.66 51.09
N ASN A 143 -42.59 30.71 51.31
CA ASN A 143 -43.77 30.70 52.19
C ASN A 143 -43.40 30.33 53.64
N GLU A 144 -44.12 29.39 54.27
CA GLU A 144 -43.86 28.85 55.63
C GLU A 144 -42.87 27.67 55.64
N LYS A 145 -42.24 27.35 54.51
CA LYS A 145 -41.33 26.20 54.34
C LYS A 145 -39.95 26.65 53.86
N PHE A 146 -38.92 25.86 54.16
CA PHE A 146 -37.55 26.08 53.70
C PHE A 146 -37.19 25.07 52.62
N LEU A 147 -36.60 25.54 51.54
CA LEU A 147 -36.12 24.73 50.41
C LEU A 147 -34.64 24.43 50.62
N VAL A 148 -34.24 23.17 50.57
CA VAL A 148 -32.81 22.83 50.58
C VAL A 148 -32.20 23.14 49.21
N THR A 149 -31.26 24.08 49.18
CA THR A 149 -30.55 24.51 47.95
C THR A 149 -29.17 23.89 47.81
N GLU A 150 -28.53 23.56 48.94
CA GLU A 150 -27.22 22.92 48.99
C GLU A 150 -27.14 21.96 50.18
N LEU A 151 -26.48 20.81 49.99
CA LEU A 151 -26.19 19.86 51.04
C LEU A 151 -24.91 19.06 50.75
N ASP A 152 -24.34 18.46 51.79
CA ASP A 152 -23.19 17.57 51.73
C ASP A 152 -23.63 16.10 51.95
N VAL A 153 -23.08 15.18 51.15
CA VAL A 153 -23.30 13.73 51.27
C VAL A 153 -21.96 13.01 51.42
N LEU A 154 -21.76 12.33 52.54
CA LEU A 154 -20.56 11.56 52.84
C LEU A 154 -20.67 10.14 52.28
N VAL A 155 -19.79 9.82 51.33
CA VAL A 155 -19.70 8.50 50.72
C VAL A 155 -18.34 7.87 51.07
N SER A 156 -18.32 6.59 51.43
CA SER A 156 -17.06 5.90 51.74
C SER A 156 -16.19 5.79 50.49
N ASP A 157 -14.86 5.94 50.64
CA ASP A 157 -13.93 5.84 49.50
C ASP A 157 -14.03 4.46 48.82
N LYS A 158 -14.33 3.42 49.60
CA LYS A 158 -14.53 2.06 49.11
C LYS A 158 -15.79 1.95 48.25
N TYR A 159 -16.95 2.41 48.75
CA TYR A 159 -18.19 2.39 47.97
C TYR A 159 -18.06 3.23 46.71
N GLY A 160 -17.49 4.43 46.82
CA GLY A 160 -17.26 5.31 45.68
C GLY A 160 -16.37 4.66 44.61
N SER A 161 -15.25 4.04 45.00
CA SER A 161 -14.37 3.34 44.07
C SER A 161 -15.06 2.15 43.41
N ASP A 162 -15.70 1.28 44.18
CA ASP A 162 -16.39 0.10 43.63
C ASP A 162 -17.56 0.51 42.72
N PHE A 163 -18.28 1.58 43.04
CA PHE A 163 -19.33 2.15 42.18
C PHE A 163 -18.75 2.65 40.86
N TYR A 164 -17.70 3.46 40.90
CA TYR A 164 -17.02 3.94 39.69
C TYR A 164 -16.49 2.78 38.85
N ASP A 165 -15.82 1.81 39.47
CA ASP A 165 -15.27 0.64 38.80
C ASP A 165 -16.35 -0.25 38.17
N SER A 166 -17.56 -0.25 38.71
CA SER A 166 -18.69 -0.97 38.12
C SER A 166 -19.25 -0.30 36.85
N CYS A 167 -19.04 1.01 36.68
CA CYS A 167 -19.64 1.82 35.61
C CYS A 167 -18.64 2.32 34.55
N LYS A 168 -17.34 2.37 34.86
CA LYS A 168 -16.31 3.02 34.01
C LYS A 168 -16.19 2.43 32.60
N ASP A 169 -16.44 1.14 32.44
CA ASP A 169 -16.29 0.41 31.18
C ASP A 169 -17.61 0.21 30.43
N VAL A 170 -18.74 0.63 31.03
CA VAL A 170 -20.09 0.43 30.48
C VAL A 170 -20.24 1.21 29.18
N LYS A 171 -20.72 0.53 28.14
CA LYS A 171 -20.88 1.09 26.80
C LYS A 171 -22.30 1.52 26.53
N PHE A 172 -22.41 2.63 25.81
CA PHE A 172 -23.68 3.10 25.27
C PHE A 172 -23.71 2.84 23.76
N GLY A 173 -24.48 1.83 23.35
CA GLY A 173 -24.54 1.34 21.96
C GLY A 173 -24.84 2.39 20.90
N PRO A 174 -25.83 3.28 21.09
CA PRO A 174 -26.25 4.23 20.07
C PRO A 174 -25.13 5.17 19.57
N THR A 175 -24.20 5.54 20.45
CA THR A 175 -23.09 6.45 20.11
C THR A 175 -21.75 5.75 19.99
N ASN A 176 -21.70 4.45 20.22
CA ASN A 176 -20.47 3.66 20.29
C ASN A 176 -19.44 4.26 21.29
N GLY A 177 -19.94 4.88 22.37
CA GLY A 177 -19.17 5.59 23.40
C GLY A 177 -19.30 4.97 24.80
N ASN A 178 -18.68 5.58 25.82
CA ASN A 178 -18.84 5.12 27.21
C ASN A 178 -20.07 5.77 27.84
N ALA A 179 -20.83 5.02 28.63
CA ALA A 179 -21.92 5.55 29.45
C ALA A 179 -21.42 6.64 30.43
N MET A 180 -20.16 6.53 30.87
CA MET A 180 -19.50 7.50 31.76
C MET A 180 -19.41 8.91 31.15
N ASP A 181 -19.42 9.04 29.82
CA ASP A 181 -19.41 10.33 29.13
C ASP A 181 -20.74 11.08 29.37
N PHE A 182 -21.81 10.36 29.66
CA PHE A 182 -23.16 10.90 29.88
C PHE A 182 -23.48 11.05 31.37
N ILE A 183 -23.22 10.02 32.19
CA ILE A 183 -23.58 10.02 33.62
C ILE A 183 -22.49 10.58 34.53
N GLY A 184 -21.27 10.78 34.01
CA GLY A 184 -20.12 11.25 34.78
C GLY A 184 -19.29 12.32 34.10
N GLY A 185 -19.72 12.86 32.95
CA GLY A 185 -18.98 13.87 32.18
C GLY A 185 -17.54 13.43 31.83
N GLY A 186 -17.33 12.14 31.56
CA GLY A 186 -16.00 11.59 31.25
C GLY A 186 -15.08 11.45 32.47
N ALA A 187 -15.66 11.35 33.68
CA ALA A 187 -14.92 11.16 34.92
C ALA A 187 -13.90 10.01 34.85
N LYS A 188 -12.67 10.27 35.32
CA LYS A 188 -11.57 9.28 35.40
C LYS A 188 -11.43 8.62 36.77
N ASN A 189 -12.20 9.09 37.75
CA ASN A 189 -12.19 8.57 39.11
C ASN A 189 -13.56 8.81 39.77
N TYR A 190 -13.82 8.14 40.90
CA TYR A 190 -15.10 8.25 41.60
C TYR A 190 -15.37 9.66 42.13
N THR A 191 -14.34 10.43 42.52
CA THR A 191 -14.55 11.80 43.02
C THR A 191 -15.09 12.73 41.95
N ALA A 192 -14.61 12.62 40.72
CA ALA A 192 -15.10 13.39 39.59
C ALA A 192 -16.52 12.95 39.19
N LEU A 193 -16.79 11.63 39.24
CA LEU A 193 -18.13 11.09 38.98
C LEU A 193 -19.16 11.65 39.98
N LEU A 194 -18.87 11.55 41.28
CA LEU A 194 -19.77 12.06 42.31
C LEU A 194 -19.94 13.58 42.21
N ALA A 195 -18.86 14.32 41.95
CA ALA A 195 -18.93 15.77 41.74
C ALA A 195 -19.83 16.14 40.57
N PHE A 196 -19.78 15.38 39.47
CA PHE A 196 -20.67 15.58 38.31
C PHE A 196 -22.13 15.28 38.68
N LEU A 197 -22.39 14.15 39.33
CA LEU A 197 -23.75 13.76 39.75
C LEU A 197 -24.40 14.76 40.71
N GLY A 198 -23.60 15.46 41.51
CA GLY A 198 -24.08 16.47 42.44
C GLY A 198 -24.10 17.90 41.91
N HIS A 199 -23.52 18.15 40.73
CA HIS A 199 -23.46 19.49 40.16
C HIS A 199 -24.83 19.96 39.68
N LYS A 200 -25.25 21.14 40.12
CA LYS A 200 -26.52 21.75 39.70
C LYS A 200 -26.47 22.19 38.23
N SER A 201 -27.26 21.54 37.37
CA SER A 201 -27.38 21.91 35.95
C SER A 201 -28.79 21.63 35.41
N LEU A 202 -29.12 22.16 34.22
CA LEU A 202 -30.47 22.05 33.63
C LEU A 202 -30.85 20.59 33.31
N LEU A 203 -29.87 19.76 32.93
CA LEU A 203 -30.03 18.33 32.63
C LEU A 203 -29.50 17.39 33.73
N GLY A 204 -28.95 17.92 34.83
CA GLY A 204 -28.31 17.17 35.91
C GLY A 204 -29.04 17.28 37.25
N SER A 205 -28.30 17.53 38.34
CA SER A 205 -28.89 17.61 39.68
C SER A 205 -29.80 18.83 39.83
N PRO A 206 -31.00 18.71 40.43
CA PRO A 206 -31.95 19.82 40.60
C PRO A 206 -31.47 20.90 41.60
N PHE A 207 -30.57 20.53 42.50
CA PHE A 207 -29.91 21.41 43.47
C PHE A 207 -28.47 20.94 43.70
N GLN A 208 -27.65 21.73 44.38
CA GLN A 208 -26.24 21.41 44.54
C GLN A 208 -26.07 20.34 45.62
N ILE A 209 -25.44 19.21 45.28
CA ILE A 209 -25.07 18.14 46.21
C ILE A 209 -23.55 18.05 46.20
N ASN A 210 -22.92 18.28 47.33
CA ASN A 210 -21.48 18.16 47.47
C ASN A 210 -21.13 16.77 48.01
N PHE A 211 -20.06 16.18 47.49
CA PHE A 211 -19.54 14.90 47.95
C PHE A 211 -18.14 15.08 48.55
N PRO A 212 -18.01 15.67 49.75
CA PRO A 212 -16.72 15.85 50.38
C PRO A 212 -16.12 14.51 50.79
N ARG A 213 -14.78 14.42 50.78
CA ARG A 213 -14.10 13.21 51.25
C ARG A 213 -14.34 13.02 52.75
N PRO A 214 -14.67 11.79 53.20
CA PRO A 214 -14.87 11.52 54.61
C PRO A 214 -13.58 11.77 55.38
N ASN A 215 -13.58 12.79 56.24
CA ASN A 215 -12.44 13.16 57.07
C ASN A 215 -12.88 13.24 58.54
N SER A 216 -12.30 12.38 59.37
CA SER A 216 -12.62 12.25 60.79
C SER A 216 -12.35 13.54 61.61
N THR A 217 -11.60 14.51 61.07
CA THR A 217 -11.34 15.79 61.75
C THR A 217 -12.38 16.86 61.46
N ILE A 218 -13.10 16.77 60.33
CA ILE A 218 -14.10 17.76 59.89
C ILE A 218 -15.51 17.26 60.19
N PHE A 219 -15.73 15.96 60.05
CA PHE A 219 -17.02 15.29 60.25
C PHE A 219 -16.91 14.28 61.40
N SER A 220 -16.76 14.76 62.64
CA SER A 220 -16.50 13.89 63.81
C SER A 220 -17.74 13.12 64.31
N GLU A 221 -18.95 13.60 64.00
CA GLU A 221 -20.23 13.04 64.46
C GLU A 221 -21.03 12.38 63.32
N MET A 222 -20.46 12.32 62.12
CA MET A 222 -21.09 11.73 60.94
C MET A 222 -20.32 10.50 60.47
N GLU A 223 -21.03 9.53 59.90
CA GLU A 223 -20.46 8.31 59.33
C GLU A 223 -20.71 8.31 57.82
N ALA A 224 -19.69 7.95 57.04
CA ALA A 224 -19.86 7.86 55.59
C ALA A 224 -20.75 6.68 55.22
N MET A 225 -21.54 6.84 54.15
CA MET A 225 -22.33 5.75 53.57
C MET A 225 -21.39 4.62 53.09
N ASP A 226 -21.45 3.46 53.75
CA ASP A 226 -20.61 2.29 53.48
C ASP A 226 -21.45 1.05 53.11
N ASP A 227 -22.41 1.25 52.19
CA ASP A 227 -23.14 0.13 51.58
C ASP A 227 -22.18 -0.78 50.79
N THR A 228 -22.57 -2.03 50.54
CA THR A 228 -21.76 -2.94 49.70
C THR A 228 -22.13 -2.76 48.24
N ALA A 229 -21.26 -2.08 47.47
CA ALA A 229 -21.40 -1.95 46.03
C ALA A 229 -21.24 -3.31 45.32
N LYS A 230 -22.04 -3.54 44.27
CA LYS A 230 -21.96 -4.70 43.39
C LYS A 230 -20.81 -4.52 42.40
N LYS A 231 -19.96 -5.54 42.27
CA LYS A 231 -18.86 -5.50 41.29
C LYS A 231 -19.38 -5.88 39.91
N CYS A 232 -18.76 -5.37 38.86
CA CYS A 232 -19.19 -5.72 37.51
C CYS A 232 -18.96 -7.21 37.16
N ASN A 233 -17.98 -7.86 37.80
CA ASN A 233 -17.70 -9.30 37.68
C ASN A 233 -18.31 -10.14 38.82
N ASP A 234 -19.46 -9.73 39.35
CA ASP A 234 -20.17 -10.47 40.41
C ASP A 234 -20.43 -11.94 40.01
N THR A 235 -20.55 -12.80 41.02
CA THR A 235 -20.91 -14.21 40.85
C THR A 235 -22.37 -14.41 40.44
N ASP A 236 -23.27 -13.48 40.79
CA ASP A 236 -24.67 -13.53 40.38
C ASP A 236 -24.84 -13.12 38.91
N LYS A 237 -25.33 -14.04 38.08
CA LYS A 237 -25.55 -13.82 36.63
C LYS A 237 -26.61 -12.75 36.32
N ASN A 238 -27.47 -12.39 37.28
CA ASN A 238 -28.45 -11.31 37.11
C ASN A 238 -27.82 -9.92 37.27
N ILE A 239 -26.73 -9.83 38.05
CA ILE A 239 -26.05 -8.58 38.39
C ILE A 239 -24.76 -8.42 37.58
N ARG A 240 -24.11 -9.54 37.24
CA ARG A 240 -22.88 -9.58 36.45
C ARG A 240 -23.05 -8.93 35.09
N CYS A 241 -22.19 -7.98 34.79
CA CYS A 241 -22.16 -7.31 33.51
C CYS A 241 -21.47 -8.17 32.46
N ALA A 242 -21.74 -7.89 31.19
CA ALA A 242 -21.09 -8.61 30.10
C ALA A 242 -19.65 -8.12 29.89
N CYS A 243 -18.90 -8.88 29.10
CA CYS A 243 -17.49 -8.59 28.81
C CYS A 243 -17.29 -7.21 28.17
N VAL A 244 -18.22 -6.79 27.32
CA VAL A 244 -18.19 -5.48 26.66
C VAL A 244 -18.23 -4.33 27.66
N ASP A 245 -18.95 -4.50 28.77
CA ASP A 245 -19.19 -3.48 29.79
C ASP A 245 -18.32 -3.66 31.05
N CYS A 246 -17.59 -4.78 31.15
CA CYS A 246 -16.74 -5.10 32.29
C CYS A 246 -15.57 -6.00 31.86
N ALA A 247 -14.37 -5.41 31.78
CA ALA A 247 -13.17 -6.13 31.34
C ALA A 247 -12.83 -7.37 32.21
N ALA A 248 -13.14 -7.31 33.51
CA ALA A 248 -12.85 -8.39 34.44
C ALA A 248 -13.69 -9.67 34.23
N THR A 249 -14.70 -9.63 33.35
CA THR A 249 -15.52 -10.82 33.00
C THR A 249 -15.09 -11.49 31.70
N CYS A 250 -14.20 -10.86 30.93
CA CYS A 250 -13.82 -11.31 29.61
C CYS A 250 -12.91 -12.53 29.62
N PRO A 251 -13.07 -13.47 28.68
CA PRO A 251 -12.07 -14.49 28.45
C PRO A 251 -10.79 -13.87 27.85
N GLU A 252 -9.64 -14.36 28.26
CA GLU A 252 -8.36 -13.97 27.67
C GLU A 252 -8.21 -14.64 26.30
N LEU A 253 -7.98 -13.83 25.26
CA LEU A 253 -7.61 -14.35 23.94
C LEU A 253 -6.18 -14.90 23.96
N PRO A 254 -5.87 -15.92 23.13
CA PRO A 254 -4.51 -16.42 23.03
C PRO A 254 -3.54 -15.29 22.62
N GLU A 255 -2.37 -15.28 23.27
CA GLU A 255 -1.29 -14.36 22.91
C GLU A 255 -0.87 -14.59 21.47
N ILE A 256 -0.87 -13.51 20.69
CA ILE A 256 -0.34 -13.53 19.34
C ILE A 256 1.16 -13.40 19.46
N LYS A 257 1.89 -14.47 19.12
CA LYS A 257 3.34 -14.38 18.98
C LYS A 257 3.63 -13.45 17.81
N GLU A 258 4.04 -12.22 18.09
CA GLU A 258 4.64 -11.35 17.08
C GLU A 258 5.72 -12.16 16.37
N ILE A 259 5.67 -12.15 15.02
CA ILE A 259 6.75 -12.70 14.21
C ILE A 259 7.92 -11.73 14.39
N LYS A 260 8.68 -11.91 15.48
CA LYS A 260 9.89 -11.12 15.70
C LYS A 260 10.84 -11.44 14.56
N GLU A 261 11.10 -10.43 13.74
CA GLU A 261 12.10 -10.54 12.69
C GLU A 261 13.43 -10.95 13.35
N CYS A 262 13.98 -12.07 12.89
CA CYS A 262 15.19 -12.62 13.45
C CYS A 262 16.34 -11.63 13.23
N HIS A 263 16.89 -11.09 14.33
CA HIS A 263 18.03 -10.18 14.32
C HIS A 263 19.16 -10.71 15.22
N VAL A 264 20.41 -10.51 14.79
CA VAL A 264 21.62 -10.74 15.58
C VAL A 264 22.31 -9.39 15.74
N GLY A 265 22.15 -8.75 16.89
CA GLY A 265 22.58 -7.36 17.10
C GLY A 265 21.76 -6.41 16.21
N ALA A 266 22.43 -5.62 15.36
CA ALA A 266 21.79 -4.68 14.45
C ALA A 266 21.48 -5.26 13.05
N LEU A 267 21.82 -6.52 12.78
CA LEU A 267 21.68 -7.12 11.46
C LEU A 267 20.56 -8.19 11.44
N PRO A 268 19.77 -8.27 10.36
CA PRO A 268 18.87 -9.41 10.13
C PRO A 268 19.66 -10.73 10.09
N CYS A 269 19.05 -11.81 10.57
CA CYS A 269 19.67 -13.13 10.63
C CYS A 269 20.13 -13.65 9.26
N LEU A 270 19.40 -13.33 8.19
CA LEU A 270 19.81 -13.67 6.83
C LEU A 270 21.12 -12.95 6.47
N SER A 271 21.17 -11.62 6.67
CA SER A 271 22.36 -10.80 6.39
C SER A 271 23.56 -11.28 7.20
N PHE A 272 23.37 -11.56 8.50
CA PHE A 272 24.40 -12.11 9.38
C PHE A 272 24.92 -13.48 8.89
N SER A 273 24.01 -14.40 8.54
CA SER A 273 24.36 -15.73 8.06
C SER A 273 25.14 -15.67 6.75
N VAL A 274 24.73 -14.80 5.82
CA VAL A 274 25.38 -14.62 4.53
C VAL A 274 26.80 -14.07 4.69
N ILE A 275 27.00 -13.10 5.59
CA ILE A 275 28.33 -12.55 5.88
C ILE A 275 29.27 -13.63 6.43
N ILE A 276 28.78 -14.49 7.32
CA ILE A 276 29.58 -15.61 7.85
C ILE A 276 29.94 -16.58 6.73
N ILE A 277 28.96 -17.03 5.94
CA ILE A 277 29.19 -17.98 4.83
C ILE A 277 30.21 -17.42 3.85
N TYR A 278 30.11 -16.13 3.51
CA TYR A 278 31.04 -15.48 2.60
C TYR A 278 32.45 -15.33 3.19
N SER A 279 32.58 -14.99 4.47
CA SER A 279 33.88 -14.91 5.13
C SER A 279 34.60 -16.27 5.19
N VAL A 280 33.86 -17.35 5.45
CA VAL A 280 34.37 -18.72 5.39
C VAL A 280 34.79 -19.10 3.97
N PHE A 281 33.98 -18.76 2.97
CA PHE A 281 34.32 -19.00 1.57
C PHE A 281 35.60 -18.26 1.15
N ILE A 282 35.75 -16.99 1.52
CA ILE A 282 36.99 -16.23 1.27
C ILE A 282 38.18 -16.90 1.94
N LEU A 283 38.04 -17.32 3.21
CA LEU A 283 39.11 -17.98 3.94
C LEU A 283 39.55 -19.29 3.26
N LEU A 284 38.58 -20.12 2.85
CA LEU A 284 38.84 -21.36 2.11
C LEU A 284 39.49 -21.09 0.75
N LEU A 285 39.07 -20.04 0.03
CA LEU A 285 39.65 -19.66 -1.24
C LEU A 285 41.08 -19.16 -1.09
N ILE A 286 41.37 -18.35 -0.07
CA ILE A 286 42.73 -17.89 0.27
C ILE A 286 43.61 -19.10 0.63
N MET A 287 43.12 -20.02 1.47
CA MET A 287 43.83 -21.25 1.84
C MET A 287 44.08 -22.17 0.63
N GLY A 288 43.12 -22.29 -0.28
CA GLY A 288 43.25 -23.08 -1.50
C GLY A 288 44.26 -22.48 -2.48
N VAL A 289 44.25 -21.16 -2.67
CA VAL A 289 45.21 -20.45 -3.53
C VAL A 289 46.62 -20.50 -2.93
N SER A 290 46.77 -20.24 -1.62
CA SER A 290 48.08 -20.31 -0.95
C SER A 290 48.62 -21.74 -0.93
N GLY A 291 47.77 -22.74 -0.69
CA GLY A 291 48.09 -24.16 -0.76
C GLY A 291 48.50 -24.59 -2.17
N HIS A 292 47.82 -24.14 -3.22
CA HIS A 292 48.20 -24.44 -4.61
C HIS A 292 49.54 -23.78 -5.01
N VAL A 293 49.79 -22.54 -4.58
CA VAL A 293 51.06 -21.85 -4.80
C VAL A 293 52.20 -22.58 -4.06
N MET A 294 51.98 -22.96 -2.79
CA MET A 294 52.94 -23.76 -2.03
C MET A 294 53.18 -25.14 -2.65
N TYR A 295 52.14 -25.82 -3.13
CA TYR A 295 52.25 -27.11 -3.81
C TYR A 295 53.03 -27.00 -5.12
N GLN A 296 52.79 -25.95 -5.92
CA GLN A 296 53.57 -25.70 -7.14
C GLN A 296 55.04 -25.44 -6.83
N GLN A 297 55.34 -24.60 -5.84
CA GLN A 297 56.72 -24.35 -5.42
C GLN A 297 57.39 -25.62 -4.87
N HIS A 298 56.65 -26.47 -4.14
CA HIS A 298 57.16 -27.73 -3.63
C HIS A 298 57.37 -28.78 -4.74
N SER A 299 56.45 -28.86 -5.70
CA SER A 299 56.55 -29.74 -6.87
C SER A 299 57.73 -29.36 -7.76
N GLN A 300 57.97 -28.06 -7.98
CA GLN A 300 59.14 -27.56 -8.72
C GLN A 300 60.44 -27.94 -8.01
N ARG A 301 60.51 -27.75 -6.68
CA ARG A 301 61.66 -28.19 -5.86
C ARG A 301 61.86 -29.72 -5.89
N LYS A 302 60.77 -30.50 -5.91
CA LYS A 302 60.82 -31.97 -6.01
C LYS A 302 61.25 -32.44 -7.39
N SER A 303 60.83 -31.78 -8.47
CA SER A 303 61.27 -32.08 -9.84
C SER A 303 62.73 -31.69 -10.07
N GLU A 304 63.20 -30.58 -9.50
CA GLU A 304 64.63 -30.21 -9.50
C GLU A 304 65.47 -31.25 -8.74
N ARG A 305 64.97 -31.73 -7.60
CA ARG A 305 65.64 -32.76 -6.80
C ARG A 305 65.67 -34.15 -7.46
N LEU A 306 64.66 -34.48 -8.27
CA LEU A 306 64.61 -35.70 -9.09
C LEU A 306 65.51 -35.61 -10.33
N ARG A 307 65.59 -34.42 -10.96
CA ARG A 307 66.53 -34.16 -12.06
C ARG A 307 68.00 -34.26 -11.62
N LEU A 308 68.32 -33.90 -10.37
CA LEU A 308 69.67 -34.03 -9.80
C LEU A 308 70.06 -35.46 -9.37
N LEU A 309 69.14 -36.44 -9.44
CA LEU A 309 69.39 -37.84 -9.07
C LEU A 309 69.50 -38.79 -10.28
N GLN A 310 69.27 -38.29 -11.50
CA GLN A 310 69.45 -39.01 -12.75
C GLN A 310 70.47 -38.27 -13.64
N ASP A 311 71.74 -38.29 -13.23
CA ASP A 311 72.87 -37.99 -14.11
C ASP A 311 73.81 -39.21 -14.07
N ILE A 312 73.64 -40.13 -15.02
CA ILE A 312 74.73 -41.01 -15.48
C ILE A 312 74.66 -41.03 -17.02
N ASP A 313 75.68 -40.41 -17.60
CA ASP A 313 76.24 -40.44 -18.96
C ASP A 313 75.44 -39.86 -20.16
N PRO A 314 76.08 -38.99 -20.98
CA PRO A 314 75.59 -38.61 -22.29
C PRO A 314 76.09 -39.62 -23.34
N SER A 315 75.18 -40.27 -24.07
CA SER A 315 75.52 -40.93 -25.33
C SER A 315 74.73 -40.30 -26.48
N ASP A 316 75.48 -39.65 -27.37
CA ASP A 316 75.09 -39.43 -28.76
C ASP A 316 74.59 -40.75 -29.36
N ASP A 317 73.38 -40.71 -29.91
CA ASP A 317 72.75 -41.63 -30.87
C ASP A 317 71.32 -41.94 -30.43
N GLU A 318 70.39 -41.02 -30.73
CA GLU A 318 69.02 -41.35 -31.19
C GLU A 318 68.33 -40.06 -31.68
N ASP A 319 68.74 -39.61 -32.87
CA ASP A 319 67.82 -38.96 -33.82
C ASP A 319 66.77 -40.02 -34.23
N GLU A 320 65.78 -40.26 -33.37
CA GLU A 320 64.45 -40.85 -33.66
C GLU A 320 63.76 -41.21 -32.33
N GLY A 321 63.34 -40.20 -31.56
CA GLY A 321 62.78 -40.55 -30.26
C GLY A 321 62.10 -39.51 -29.38
N ASP A 322 61.69 -38.32 -29.86
CA ASP A 322 60.73 -37.52 -29.04
C ASP A 322 59.95 -36.42 -29.78
N ILE A 323 59.46 -36.69 -30.99
CA ILE A 323 58.54 -35.79 -31.71
C ILE A 323 57.08 -35.93 -31.19
N VAL A 324 56.79 -36.81 -30.21
CA VAL A 324 55.40 -37.24 -29.94
C VAL A 324 54.79 -36.66 -28.65
N HIS A 325 55.51 -35.89 -27.81
CA HIS A 325 54.92 -35.39 -26.55
C HIS A 325 54.51 -33.91 -26.49
N ASP A 326 54.65 -33.11 -27.56
CA ASP A 326 54.13 -31.72 -27.58
C ASP A 326 53.01 -31.45 -28.62
N ALA A 327 52.41 -32.52 -29.16
CA ALA A 327 51.13 -32.42 -29.86
C ALA A 327 49.96 -32.30 -28.86
N GLY A 328 49.98 -31.25 -28.04
CA GLY A 328 48.85 -30.83 -27.22
C GLY A 328 47.68 -30.42 -28.12
N THR A 329 46.85 -31.40 -28.47
CA THR A 329 45.64 -31.28 -29.27
C THR A 329 44.86 -30.02 -28.88
N LEU A 330 44.72 -29.07 -29.82
CA LEU A 330 43.66 -28.07 -29.71
C LEU A 330 42.35 -28.83 -29.46
N ASP A 331 41.61 -28.45 -28.42
CA ASP A 331 40.23 -28.88 -28.18
C ASP A 331 39.36 -28.26 -29.29
N ARG A 332 39.56 -28.73 -30.52
CA ARG A 332 38.85 -28.32 -31.74
C ARG A 332 37.49 -28.99 -31.69
N PRO A 333 36.38 -28.22 -31.76
CA PRO A 333 35.08 -28.81 -31.94
C PRO A 333 35.05 -29.63 -33.24
N THR A 334 34.78 -30.94 -33.16
CA THR A 334 34.73 -31.82 -34.34
C THR A 334 33.33 -32.29 -34.68
N LYS A 335 32.37 -32.11 -33.76
CA LYS A 335 31.00 -32.60 -33.93
C LYS A 335 30.03 -31.44 -34.22
N PRO A 336 29.22 -31.52 -35.28
CA PRO A 336 28.12 -30.58 -35.47
C PRO A 336 26.96 -30.91 -34.52
N TYR A 337 26.22 -29.88 -34.10
CA TYR A 337 25.00 -30.05 -33.30
C TYR A 337 23.76 -30.02 -34.21
N TYR A 338 22.92 -31.05 -34.14
CA TYR A 338 21.80 -31.26 -35.04
C TYR A 338 20.82 -30.06 -35.08
N LEU A 339 20.32 -29.61 -33.92
CA LEU A 339 19.35 -28.50 -33.88
C LEU A 339 19.96 -27.20 -34.43
N ASN A 340 21.23 -26.91 -34.13
CA ASN A 340 21.87 -25.73 -34.68
C ASN A 340 22.02 -25.82 -36.20
N THR A 341 22.39 -26.99 -36.74
CA THR A 341 22.49 -27.18 -38.20
C THR A 341 21.14 -27.08 -38.92
N LEU A 342 20.06 -27.49 -38.26
CA LEU A 342 18.71 -27.35 -38.80
C LEU A 342 18.29 -25.88 -38.84
N SER A 343 18.48 -25.16 -37.73
CA SER A 343 18.17 -23.73 -37.64
C SER A 343 19.01 -22.92 -38.63
N ASP A 344 20.31 -23.18 -38.71
CA ASP A 344 21.23 -22.53 -39.66
C ASP A 344 20.74 -22.70 -41.11
N LYS A 345 20.45 -23.94 -41.56
CA LYS A 345 19.89 -24.19 -42.91
C LYS A 345 18.56 -23.49 -43.14
N ALA A 346 17.67 -23.46 -42.15
CA ALA A 346 16.38 -22.80 -42.26
C ALA A 346 16.53 -21.28 -42.44
N PHE A 347 17.39 -20.65 -41.62
CA PHE A 347 17.68 -19.23 -41.71
C PHE A 347 18.48 -18.85 -42.95
N SER A 348 19.43 -19.68 -43.40
CA SER A 348 20.13 -19.47 -44.67
C SER A 348 19.16 -19.48 -45.85
N LYS A 349 18.26 -20.47 -45.90
CA LYS A 349 17.21 -20.53 -46.95
C LYS A 349 16.27 -19.32 -46.88
N LEU A 350 15.87 -18.91 -45.67
CA LEU A 350 15.04 -17.72 -45.47
C LEU A 350 15.75 -16.46 -45.98
N GLY A 351 17.03 -16.28 -45.63
CA GLY A 351 17.83 -15.12 -46.03
C GLY A 351 18.02 -15.04 -47.53
N TYR A 352 18.23 -16.18 -48.19
CA TYR A 352 18.29 -16.26 -49.66
C TYR A 352 16.97 -15.82 -50.32
N ILE A 353 15.83 -16.36 -49.86
CA ILE A 353 14.50 -16.01 -50.41
C ILE A 353 14.20 -14.52 -50.20
N CYS A 354 14.47 -13.99 -49.00
CA CYS A 354 14.26 -12.58 -48.68
C CYS A 354 15.11 -11.64 -49.54
N ALA A 355 16.35 -12.03 -49.86
CA ALA A 355 17.25 -11.22 -50.68
C ALA A 355 16.97 -11.32 -52.18
N GLU A 356 16.48 -12.48 -52.66
CA GLU A 356 16.16 -12.69 -54.08
C GLU A 356 14.84 -12.02 -54.47
N PHE A 357 13.82 -12.14 -53.62
CA PHE A 357 12.46 -11.62 -53.85
C PHE A 357 12.03 -10.55 -52.82
N PRO A 358 12.77 -9.43 -52.66
CA PRO A 358 12.55 -8.48 -51.58
C PRO A 358 11.20 -7.74 -51.67
N ALA A 359 10.65 -7.53 -52.87
CA ALA A 359 9.35 -6.89 -53.02
C ALA A 359 8.19 -7.76 -52.50
N ILE A 360 8.25 -9.08 -52.74
CA ILE A 360 7.20 -10.01 -52.32
C ILE A 360 7.20 -10.16 -50.80
N THR A 361 8.39 -10.26 -50.19
CA THR A 361 8.53 -10.39 -48.73
C THR A 361 8.11 -9.11 -47.99
N ILE A 362 8.46 -7.93 -48.50
CA ILE A 362 8.01 -6.65 -47.90
C ILE A 362 6.48 -6.52 -48.00
N VAL A 363 5.89 -6.75 -49.18
CA VAL A 363 4.44 -6.61 -49.38
C VAL A 363 3.66 -7.63 -48.53
N SER A 364 4.09 -8.89 -48.50
CA SER A 364 3.45 -9.91 -47.65
C SER A 364 3.56 -9.58 -46.16
N SER A 365 4.71 -9.09 -45.68
CA SER A 365 4.87 -8.66 -44.29
C SER A 365 3.94 -7.50 -43.93
N VAL A 366 3.83 -6.50 -44.80
CA VAL A 366 2.93 -5.35 -44.61
C VAL A 366 1.47 -5.79 -44.60
N ILE A 367 1.07 -6.72 -45.48
CA ILE A 367 -0.30 -7.27 -45.50
C ILE A 367 -0.61 -7.99 -44.18
N VAL A 368 0.32 -8.82 -43.67
CA VAL A 368 0.13 -9.52 -42.38
C VAL A 368 -0.02 -8.51 -41.24
N VAL A 369 0.82 -7.47 -41.19
CA VAL A 369 0.71 -6.40 -40.19
C VAL A 369 -0.63 -5.70 -40.29
N LEU A 370 -1.07 -5.31 -41.50
CA LEU A 370 -2.36 -4.65 -41.70
C LEU A 370 -3.54 -5.52 -41.24
N LEU A 371 -3.50 -6.82 -41.53
CA LEU A 371 -4.54 -7.76 -41.08
C LEU A 371 -4.59 -7.88 -39.56
N LEU A 372 -3.43 -7.96 -38.89
CA LEU A 372 -3.36 -7.96 -37.43
C LEU A 372 -3.82 -6.62 -36.83
N SER A 373 -3.48 -5.51 -37.48
CA SER A 373 -3.89 -4.16 -37.08
C SER A 373 -5.38 -3.85 -37.36
N LEU A 374 -6.16 -4.71 -38.01
CA LEU A 374 -7.62 -4.50 -38.12
C LEU A 374 -8.33 -4.51 -36.76
N GLY A 375 -7.72 -5.12 -35.73
CA GLY A 375 -8.27 -5.15 -34.38
C GLY A 375 -8.30 -3.79 -33.66
N TRP A 376 -7.67 -2.75 -34.21
CA TRP A 376 -7.81 -1.37 -33.72
C TRP A 376 -9.27 -0.87 -33.70
N LEU A 377 -10.16 -1.49 -34.48
CA LEU A 377 -11.60 -1.18 -34.46
C LEU A 377 -12.29 -1.50 -33.12
N ARG A 378 -11.68 -2.33 -32.27
CA ARG A 378 -12.17 -2.67 -30.92
C ARG A 378 -11.25 -2.13 -29.83
N PHE A 379 -10.55 -1.03 -30.11
CA PHE A 379 -9.64 -0.42 -29.16
C PHE A 379 -10.41 0.25 -28.01
N GLU A 380 -10.12 -0.19 -26.78
CA GLU A 380 -10.67 0.37 -25.54
C GLU A 380 -9.54 0.54 -24.52
N VAL A 381 -9.61 1.63 -23.74
CA VAL A 381 -8.65 1.96 -22.68
C VAL A 381 -9.32 1.78 -21.33
N GLU A 382 -8.64 1.11 -20.40
CA GLU A 382 -9.09 0.97 -19.01
C GLU A 382 -8.44 2.05 -18.14
N THR A 383 -9.27 2.87 -17.48
CA THR A 383 -8.84 3.98 -16.60
C THR A 383 -9.12 3.72 -15.13
N ASP A 384 -10.03 2.80 -14.80
CA ASP A 384 -10.41 2.53 -13.42
C ASP A 384 -9.26 1.83 -12.65
N PRO A 385 -8.74 2.43 -11.55
CA PRO A 385 -7.67 1.84 -10.76
C PRO A 385 -8.04 0.49 -10.14
N VAL A 386 -9.31 0.24 -9.79
CA VAL A 386 -9.75 -1.04 -9.21
C VAL A 386 -9.61 -2.15 -10.25
N ARG A 387 -10.16 -1.97 -11.45
CA ARG A 387 -10.04 -2.95 -12.55
C ARG A 387 -8.61 -3.15 -13.05
N LEU A 388 -7.73 -2.17 -12.87
CA LEU A 388 -6.32 -2.26 -13.27
C LEU A 388 -5.48 -3.10 -12.29
N TRP A 389 -5.62 -2.83 -10.99
CA TRP A 389 -4.69 -3.33 -9.96
C TRP A 389 -5.23 -4.50 -9.14
N VAL A 390 -6.53 -4.78 -9.23
CA VAL A 390 -7.19 -5.83 -8.45
C VAL A 390 -7.50 -7.02 -9.34
N ALA A 391 -7.14 -8.22 -8.88
CA ALA A 391 -7.57 -9.44 -9.56
C ALA A 391 -9.09 -9.63 -9.38
N PRO A 392 -9.88 -9.79 -10.46
CA PRO A 392 -11.34 -9.88 -10.35
C PRO A 392 -11.81 -11.13 -9.58
N ASN A 393 -10.95 -12.15 -9.48
CA ASN A 393 -11.23 -13.39 -8.77
C ASN A 393 -10.67 -13.42 -7.34
N SER A 394 -10.08 -12.32 -6.85
CA SER A 394 -9.56 -12.26 -5.48
C SER A 394 -10.69 -12.32 -4.46
N ASP A 395 -10.36 -12.73 -3.23
CA ASP A 395 -11.36 -12.82 -2.16
C ASP A 395 -11.87 -11.42 -1.80
N ALA A 396 -10.98 -10.43 -1.69
CA ALA A 396 -11.36 -9.04 -1.42
C ALA A 396 -12.27 -8.44 -2.50
N ALA A 397 -12.09 -8.79 -3.79
CA ALA A 397 -12.98 -8.33 -4.86
C ALA A 397 -14.38 -8.95 -4.76
N LYS A 398 -14.48 -10.25 -4.44
CA LYS A 398 -15.76 -10.93 -4.21
C LYS A 398 -16.47 -10.40 -2.96
N GLU A 399 -15.71 -10.10 -1.92
CA GLU A 399 -16.20 -9.54 -0.66
C GLU A 399 -16.73 -8.12 -0.87
N LYS A 400 -16.04 -7.28 -1.64
CA LYS A 400 -16.56 -5.97 -2.08
C LYS A 400 -17.84 -6.13 -2.88
N ALA A 401 -17.87 -7.02 -3.88
CA ALA A 401 -19.07 -7.23 -4.69
C ALA A 401 -20.27 -7.69 -3.85
N PHE A 402 -20.03 -8.59 -2.88
CA PHE A 402 -21.05 -9.02 -1.92
C PHE A 402 -21.53 -7.84 -1.06
N PHE A 403 -20.60 -7.04 -0.51
CA PHE A 403 -20.93 -5.88 0.31
C PHE A 403 -21.78 -4.88 -0.48
N ASP A 404 -21.33 -4.48 -1.67
CA ASP A 404 -22.02 -3.49 -2.50
C ASP A 404 -23.40 -3.96 -2.95
N SER A 405 -23.56 -5.25 -3.25
CA SER A 405 -24.86 -5.81 -3.68
C SER A 405 -25.92 -5.83 -2.58
N ASN A 406 -25.50 -5.89 -1.32
CA ASN A 406 -26.39 -6.00 -0.15
C ASN A 406 -26.60 -4.66 0.56
N PHE A 407 -25.54 -3.88 0.76
CA PHE A 407 -25.56 -2.64 1.55
C PHE A 407 -25.42 -1.37 0.69
N GLY A 408 -25.20 -1.51 -0.62
CA GLY A 408 -24.83 -0.41 -1.50
C GLY A 408 -23.33 -0.09 -1.45
N PRO A 409 -22.81 0.68 -2.43
CA PRO A 409 -21.41 1.06 -2.45
C PRO A 409 -21.07 2.00 -1.27
N PHE A 410 -19.86 1.86 -0.74
CA PHE A 410 -19.35 2.71 0.33
C PHE A 410 -19.37 4.20 -0.09
N PHE A 411 -19.79 5.08 0.81
CA PHE A 411 -19.95 6.52 0.56
C PHE A 411 -18.66 7.21 0.10
N ARG A 412 -18.82 8.37 -0.53
CA ARG A 412 -17.73 9.25 -0.98
C ARG A 412 -17.50 10.29 0.13
N ALA A 413 -16.23 10.54 0.44
CA ALA A 413 -15.86 11.38 1.58
C ALA A 413 -14.90 12.48 1.11
N GLU A 414 -15.36 13.71 1.20
CA GLU A 414 -14.69 14.91 0.74
C GLU A 414 -14.10 15.57 1.96
N GLN A 415 -12.77 15.58 2.06
CA GLN A 415 -12.08 15.96 3.28
C GLN A 415 -11.18 17.18 3.04
N ALA A 416 -11.16 18.08 4.02
CA ALA A 416 -10.27 19.23 4.04
C ALA A 416 -9.59 19.37 5.41
N PHE A 417 -8.30 19.70 5.38
CA PHE A 417 -7.48 20.03 6.54
C PHE A 417 -7.09 21.50 6.49
N LEU A 418 -7.43 22.24 7.54
CA LEU A 418 -6.94 23.59 7.78
C LEU A 418 -5.85 23.53 8.84
N VAL A 419 -4.63 23.92 8.50
CA VAL A 419 -3.42 23.76 9.33
C VAL A 419 -2.75 25.11 9.56
N ASN A 420 -2.22 25.32 10.76
CA ASN A 420 -1.42 26.51 11.09
C ASN A 420 0.06 26.15 11.33
N ASP A 421 0.82 25.98 10.25
CA ASP A 421 2.24 25.60 10.28
C ASP A 421 3.16 26.60 9.56
N THR A 422 2.64 27.75 9.12
CA THR A 422 3.39 28.68 8.27
C THR A 422 4.36 29.60 9.04
N PHE A 423 4.33 29.58 10.38
CA PHE A 423 5.17 30.46 11.18
C PHE A 423 6.58 29.88 11.39
N PRO A 424 7.66 30.69 11.25
CA PRO A 424 9.05 30.25 11.46
C PRO A 424 9.35 29.73 12.88
N SER A 425 8.48 30.03 13.85
CA SER A 425 8.56 29.59 15.25
C SER A 425 8.04 28.17 15.50
N GLY A 426 7.50 27.50 14.48
CA GLY A 426 6.85 26.18 14.58
C GLY A 426 5.33 26.24 14.42
N PRO A 427 4.65 25.07 14.36
CA PRO A 427 3.20 25.01 14.20
C PRO A 427 2.47 25.58 15.42
N GLY A 428 1.50 26.45 15.16
CA GLY A 428 0.67 27.12 16.16
C GLY A 428 -0.76 26.57 16.21
N PRO A 429 -1.59 27.02 17.17
CA PRO A 429 -2.99 26.66 17.21
C PRO A 429 -3.72 27.24 15.99
N VAL A 430 -4.52 26.42 15.31
CA VAL A 430 -5.30 26.86 14.12
C VAL A 430 -6.55 27.65 14.53
N MET A 431 -7.08 27.38 15.72
CA MET A 431 -8.32 27.99 16.20
C MET A 431 -8.10 29.41 16.72
N SER A 432 -8.81 30.35 16.11
CA SER A 432 -9.03 31.70 16.61
C SER A 432 -10.47 32.11 16.28
N TYR A 433 -11.03 33.09 16.99
CA TYR A 433 -12.38 33.58 16.69
C TYR A 433 -12.52 34.03 15.22
N GLU A 434 -11.51 34.73 14.68
CA GLU A 434 -11.48 35.17 13.28
C GLU A 434 -11.39 33.98 12.30
N THR A 435 -10.57 32.97 12.62
CA THR A 435 -10.47 31.75 11.81
C THR A 435 -11.79 31.00 11.78
N LEU A 436 -12.46 30.86 12.93
CA LEU A 436 -13.77 30.21 13.03
C LEU A 436 -14.80 30.97 12.20
N ALA A 437 -14.90 32.29 12.36
CA ALA A 437 -15.82 33.12 11.58
C ALA A 437 -15.65 32.93 10.06
N TRP A 438 -14.41 32.92 9.59
CA TRP A 438 -14.11 32.67 8.17
C TRP A 438 -14.45 31.23 7.77
N TRP A 439 -14.17 30.23 8.61
CA TRP A 439 -14.47 28.83 8.32
C TRP A 439 -15.97 28.54 8.21
N PHE A 440 -16.79 29.15 9.10
CA PHE A 440 -18.24 29.10 8.99
C PHE A 440 -18.75 29.67 7.66
N ASP A 441 -18.16 30.78 7.19
CA ASP A 441 -18.50 31.36 5.90
C ASP A 441 -18.10 30.44 4.73
N VAL A 442 -16.91 29.82 4.78
CA VAL A 442 -16.47 28.82 3.80
C VAL A 442 -17.45 27.64 3.73
N GLN A 443 -17.88 27.10 4.87
CA GLN A 443 -18.85 26.01 4.89
C GLN A 443 -20.20 26.45 4.32
N GLY A 444 -20.70 27.63 4.69
CA GLY A 444 -21.92 28.17 4.09
C GLY A 444 -21.82 28.38 2.58
N ARG A 445 -20.62 28.64 2.04
CA ARG A 445 -20.37 28.66 0.59
C ARG A 445 -20.43 27.26 -0.04
N VAL A 446 -19.94 26.22 0.64
CA VAL A 446 -20.01 24.83 0.19
C VAL A 446 -21.46 24.33 0.15
N GLU A 447 -22.25 24.60 1.20
CA GLU A 447 -23.65 24.17 1.29
C GLU A 447 -24.54 24.83 0.22
N ARG A 448 -24.24 26.08 -0.17
CA ARG A 448 -24.94 26.81 -1.25
C ARG A 448 -24.36 26.56 -2.64
N LEU A 449 -23.30 25.75 -2.76
CA LEU A 449 -22.64 25.47 -4.03
C LEU A 449 -23.63 24.75 -4.96
N ARG A 450 -23.74 25.26 -6.17
CA ARG A 450 -24.53 24.67 -7.24
C ARG A 450 -23.62 24.28 -8.39
N SER A 451 -23.73 23.04 -8.86
CA SER A 451 -22.92 22.56 -9.98
C SER A 451 -23.31 23.27 -11.29
N ILE A 452 -22.35 23.43 -12.20
CA ILE A 452 -22.54 24.19 -13.44
C ILE A 452 -23.30 23.35 -14.48
N ASP A 453 -22.99 22.06 -14.60
CA ASP A 453 -23.48 21.22 -15.69
C ASP A 453 -24.84 20.60 -15.35
N GLU A 454 -24.98 19.92 -14.20
CA GLU A 454 -26.24 19.28 -13.79
C GLU A 454 -27.11 20.15 -12.86
N GLY A 455 -26.59 21.28 -12.36
CA GLY A 455 -27.34 22.22 -11.53
C GLY A 455 -27.71 21.71 -10.14
N VAL A 456 -27.00 20.71 -9.62
CA VAL A 456 -27.26 20.05 -8.33
C VAL A 456 -26.61 20.77 -7.16
N THR A 457 -27.20 20.65 -5.97
CA THR A 457 -26.68 21.21 -4.72
C THR A 457 -26.17 20.11 -3.78
N PHE A 458 -25.48 20.48 -2.70
CA PHE A 458 -24.99 19.51 -1.72
C PHE A 458 -26.13 18.66 -1.13
N ASP A 459 -27.29 19.28 -0.85
CA ASP A 459 -28.45 18.60 -0.27
C ASP A 459 -29.03 17.49 -1.18
N ASP A 460 -28.80 17.58 -2.49
CA ASP A 460 -29.26 16.58 -3.47
C ASP A 460 -28.38 15.33 -3.51
N VAL A 461 -27.09 15.45 -3.15
CA VAL A 461 -26.09 14.38 -3.30
C VAL A 461 -25.57 13.82 -1.97
N CYS A 462 -25.75 14.56 -0.87
CA CYS A 462 -25.22 14.20 0.44
C CYS A 462 -25.84 12.90 1.01
N PHE A 463 -25.09 12.22 1.86
CA PHE A 463 -25.59 11.08 2.64
C PHE A 463 -26.50 11.57 3.78
N LYS A 464 -27.74 11.06 3.83
CA LYS A 464 -28.77 11.40 4.82
C LYS A 464 -29.20 10.14 5.60
N PRO A 465 -28.72 9.91 6.83
CA PRO A 465 -29.00 8.69 7.59
C PRO A 465 -30.48 8.58 8.02
N THR A 466 -31.11 9.70 8.37
CA THR A 466 -32.52 9.78 8.78
C THR A 466 -33.45 10.27 7.66
N GLY A 467 -32.89 10.67 6.51
CA GLY A 467 -33.61 11.25 5.38
C GLY A 467 -33.81 12.77 5.45
N GLU A 468 -33.54 13.42 6.59
CA GLU A 468 -33.81 14.85 6.78
C GLU A 468 -32.58 15.76 6.62
N ALA A 469 -31.43 15.38 7.19
CA ALA A 469 -30.23 16.23 7.22
C ALA A 469 -28.98 15.52 6.66
N CYS A 470 -28.12 16.29 6.00
CA CYS A 470 -26.83 15.82 5.47
C CYS A 470 -25.80 15.58 6.58
N VAL A 471 -24.94 14.58 6.39
CA VAL A 471 -23.79 14.36 7.29
C VAL A 471 -22.66 15.31 6.93
N VAL A 472 -22.44 16.31 7.81
CA VAL A 472 -21.29 17.21 7.77
C VAL A 472 -20.54 17.14 9.09
N GLN A 473 -19.30 16.67 9.04
CA GLN A 473 -18.44 16.54 10.21
C GLN A 473 -17.43 17.69 10.22
N SER A 474 -17.75 18.76 10.93
CA SER A 474 -16.85 19.90 11.14
C SER A 474 -17.09 20.53 12.52
N VAL A 475 -16.17 21.37 12.98
CA VAL A 475 -16.32 22.13 14.24
C VAL A 475 -17.55 23.03 14.24
N THR A 476 -17.96 23.49 13.06
CA THR A 476 -19.17 24.32 12.86
C THR A 476 -20.44 23.57 13.26
N SER A 477 -20.45 22.24 13.11
CA SER A 477 -21.60 21.39 13.36
C SER A 477 -21.98 21.35 14.84
N TYR A 478 -21.05 21.68 15.77
CA TYR A 478 -21.38 21.85 17.19
C TYR A 478 -22.33 23.03 17.47
N PHE A 479 -22.37 24.03 16.60
CA PHE A 479 -23.14 25.26 16.81
C PHE A 479 -24.40 25.36 15.94
N GLN A 480 -24.70 24.34 15.11
CA GLN A 480 -25.88 24.34 14.23
C GLN A 480 -27.19 24.51 15.01
N GLY A 481 -27.36 23.77 16.12
CA GLY A 481 -28.52 23.90 17.02
C GLY A 481 -28.63 25.24 17.76
N GLN A 482 -27.60 26.10 17.73
CA GLN A 482 -27.56 27.42 18.39
C GLN A 482 -27.66 28.60 17.39
N GLY A 483 -28.15 28.34 16.16
CA GLY A 483 -28.27 29.35 15.11
C GLY A 483 -27.00 29.54 14.28
N GLY A 484 -26.08 28.58 14.29
CA GLY A 484 -24.81 28.64 13.56
C GLY A 484 -23.83 29.62 14.21
N PHE A 485 -23.17 30.46 13.41
CA PHE A 485 -22.14 31.38 13.92
C PHE A 485 -22.67 32.41 14.92
N SER A 486 -23.97 32.75 14.91
CA SER A 486 -24.54 33.68 15.90
C SER A 486 -24.53 33.14 17.34
N GLY A 487 -24.35 31.83 17.52
CA GLY A 487 -24.20 31.19 18.83
C GLY A 487 -22.78 31.23 19.40
N VAL A 488 -21.78 31.63 18.61
CA VAL A 488 -20.36 31.67 19.03
C VAL A 488 -20.09 32.99 19.75
N ASP A 489 -19.79 32.93 21.05
CA ASP A 489 -19.48 34.13 21.85
C ASP A 489 -17.98 34.52 21.69
N PRO A 490 -17.65 35.76 21.27
CA PRO A 490 -16.27 36.21 21.14
C PRO A 490 -15.41 36.06 22.39
N ASP A 491 -16.00 36.20 23.57
CA ASP A 491 -15.28 36.17 24.84
C ASP A 491 -15.21 34.75 25.44
N ASN A 492 -16.12 33.84 25.02
CA ASN A 492 -16.32 32.53 25.65
C ASN A 492 -16.29 31.33 24.69
N TRP A 493 -15.94 31.51 23.41
CA TRP A 493 -15.93 30.43 22.41
C TRP A 493 -15.04 29.24 22.78
N GLN A 494 -13.95 29.46 23.51
CA GLN A 494 -13.04 28.39 23.93
C GLN A 494 -13.72 27.43 24.91
N ASP A 495 -14.42 27.99 25.90
CA ASP A 495 -15.13 27.19 26.90
C ASP A 495 -16.35 26.50 26.28
N GLN A 496 -17.05 27.14 25.33
CA GLN A 496 -18.13 26.50 24.56
C GLN A 496 -17.64 25.27 23.79
N ILE A 497 -16.50 25.35 23.10
CA ILE A 497 -15.92 24.19 22.39
C ILE A 497 -15.49 23.11 23.38
N LEU A 498 -14.85 23.49 24.50
CA LEU A 498 -14.45 22.54 25.53
C LEU A 498 -15.67 21.85 26.15
N GLU A 499 -16.77 22.56 26.36
CA GLU A 499 -18.03 22.01 26.84
C GLU A 499 -18.59 20.98 25.86
N CYS A 500 -18.63 21.28 24.56
CA CYS A 500 -19.07 20.31 23.54
C CYS A 500 -18.13 19.11 23.41
N VAL A 501 -16.81 19.30 23.54
CA VAL A 501 -15.84 18.19 23.49
C VAL A 501 -15.98 17.28 24.71
N ASN A 502 -16.16 17.84 25.90
CA ASN A 502 -16.31 17.08 27.14
C ASN A 502 -17.72 16.46 27.26
N ASN A 503 -18.74 17.13 26.72
CA ASN A 503 -20.13 16.71 26.71
C ASN A 503 -20.72 16.74 25.27
N PRO A 504 -20.36 15.80 24.38
CA PRO A 504 -20.77 15.82 22.96
C PRO A 504 -22.28 15.80 22.72
N VAL A 505 -23.04 15.35 23.70
CA VAL A 505 -24.50 15.20 23.66
C VAL A 505 -25.23 16.53 23.81
N SER A 506 -24.58 17.53 24.40
CA SER A 506 -25.14 18.87 24.51
C SER A 506 -25.06 19.66 23.20
N CYS A 507 -24.28 19.18 22.23
CA CYS A 507 -23.97 19.87 20.98
C CYS A 507 -24.19 18.95 19.77
N LEU A 508 -25.41 18.43 19.64
CA LEU A 508 -25.78 17.57 18.52
C LEU A 508 -25.96 18.39 17.22
N PRO A 509 -25.42 17.90 16.09
CA PRO A 509 -25.70 18.46 14.78
C PRO A 509 -27.10 18.09 14.29
N ASP A 510 -27.56 18.69 13.19
CA ASP A 510 -28.92 18.50 12.66
C ASP A 510 -29.26 17.04 12.32
N PHE A 511 -28.24 16.22 12.00
CA PHE A 511 -28.40 14.78 11.73
C PHE A 511 -28.42 13.91 13.00
N GLY A 512 -28.36 14.52 14.19
CA GLY A 512 -28.69 13.88 15.47
C GLY A 512 -27.64 12.92 16.06
N GLN A 513 -26.40 12.90 15.56
CA GLN A 513 -25.33 12.05 16.11
C GLN A 513 -24.18 12.87 16.71
N PRO A 514 -23.64 12.48 17.88
CA PRO A 514 -22.54 13.21 18.50
C PRO A 514 -21.26 13.09 17.68
N LEU A 515 -20.56 14.21 17.52
CA LEU A 515 -19.28 14.26 16.83
C LEU A 515 -18.14 14.03 17.82
N GLN A 516 -17.25 13.09 17.50
CA GLN A 516 -16.07 12.81 18.31
C GLN A 516 -14.94 13.79 17.97
N ALA A 517 -14.26 14.33 18.98
CA ALA A 517 -13.16 15.29 18.79
C ALA A 517 -12.05 14.79 17.86
N LYS A 518 -11.76 13.47 17.87
CA LYS A 518 -10.73 12.85 17.02
C LYS A 518 -11.01 12.95 15.51
N LEU A 519 -12.26 13.19 15.12
CA LEU A 519 -12.69 13.38 13.72
C LEU A 519 -12.55 14.83 13.25
N LEU A 520 -12.55 15.78 14.18
CA LEU A 520 -12.64 17.21 13.90
C LEU A 520 -11.32 17.96 14.12
N PHE A 521 -10.49 17.48 15.04
CA PHE A 521 -9.27 18.14 15.47
C PHE A 521 -8.06 17.24 15.29
N GLY A 522 -6.90 17.83 15.00
CA GLY A 522 -5.64 17.14 14.82
C GLY A 522 -4.47 17.81 15.55
N GLY A 523 -3.53 16.99 16.03
CA GLY A 523 -2.25 17.45 16.59
C GLY A 523 -2.34 18.33 17.84
N TRP A 524 -3.13 17.95 18.84
CA TRP A 524 -3.23 18.68 20.12
C TRP A 524 -2.38 18.01 21.23
N ASP A 525 -1.75 18.81 22.09
CA ASP A 525 -0.87 18.32 23.17
C ASP A 525 -1.61 18.22 24.52
N LYS A 526 -2.32 19.28 24.95
CA LYS A 526 -3.00 19.36 26.25
C LYS A 526 -4.52 19.38 26.12
N THR A 527 -5.05 20.35 25.38
CA THR A 527 -6.49 20.53 25.15
C THR A 527 -6.75 20.69 23.65
N VAL A 528 -8.00 20.45 23.25
CA VAL A 528 -8.42 20.56 21.84
C VAL A 528 -8.20 21.98 21.27
N ILE A 529 -8.25 23.02 22.12
CA ILE A 529 -7.98 24.42 21.73
C ILE A 529 -6.58 24.61 21.16
N ASP A 530 -5.60 23.83 21.63
CA ASP A 530 -4.22 23.84 21.13
C ASP A 530 -4.02 23.02 19.84
N SER A 531 -5.11 22.57 19.20
CA SER A 531 -5.03 21.80 17.95
C SER A 531 -4.32 22.58 16.84
N ARG A 532 -3.47 21.86 16.10
CA ARG A 532 -2.71 22.41 14.97
C ARG A 532 -3.48 22.32 13.65
N ALA A 533 -4.49 21.44 13.60
CA ALA A 533 -5.31 21.21 12.43
C ALA A 533 -6.80 21.09 12.76
N LEU A 534 -7.66 21.66 11.91
CA LEU A 534 -9.10 21.40 11.84
C LEU A 534 -9.37 20.50 10.64
N VAL A 535 -10.29 19.57 10.82
CA VAL A 535 -10.74 18.63 9.79
C VAL A 535 -12.21 18.89 9.51
N ALA A 536 -12.56 19.00 8.24
CA ALA A 536 -13.94 18.96 7.79
C ALA A 536 -14.13 17.81 6.80
N THR A 537 -15.20 17.03 7.01
CA THR A 537 -15.62 15.98 6.10
C THR A 537 -17.06 16.22 5.67
N TRP A 538 -17.27 16.38 4.36
CA TRP A 538 -18.58 16.23 3.74
C TRP A 538 -18.73 14.77 3.31
N VAL A 539 -19.95 14.23 3.37
CA VAL A 539 -20.23 12.83 3.01
C VAL A 539 -21.27 12.79 1.90
N VAL A 540 -20.89 12.21 0.76
CA VAL A 540 -21.73 12.11 -0.45
C VAL A 540 -22.11 10.65 -0.72
N ASN A 541 -23.33 10.43 -1.21
CA ASN A 541 -23.77 9.09 -1.59
C ASN A 541 -22.94 8.57 -2.76
N ASN A 542 -22.57 7.29 -2.70
CA ASN A 542 -21.93 6.63 -3.83
C ASN A 542 -22.95 5.82 -4.63
N HIS A 543 -22.66 5.60 -5.91
CA HIS A 543 -23.51 4.86 -6.82
C HIS A 543 -22.67 3.93 -7.70
N ALA A 544 -23.32 2.95 -8.35
CA ALA A 544 -22.63 2.05 -9.26
C ALA A 544 -22.04 2.82 -10.45
N GLU A 545 -20.92 2.35 -10.98
CA GLU A 545 -20.24 2.95 -12.14
C GLU A 545 -21.17 3.00 -13.37
N GLY A 546 -21.17 4.13 -14.08
CA GLY A 546 -21.99 4.35 -15.28
C GLY A 546 -23.45 4.71 -14.99
N THR A 547 -23.82 4.99 -13.74
CA THR A 547 -25.14 5.54 -13.37
C THR A 547 -25.15 7.07 -13.46
N ARG A 548 -26.31 7.65 -13.77
CA ARG A 548 -26.46 9.11 -13.87
C ARG A 548 -26.31 9.80 -12.52
N GLU A 549 -26.67 9.12 -11.45
CA GLU A 549 -26.55 9.59 -10.08
C GLU A 549 -25.07 9.77 -9.69
N LEU A 550 -24.20 8.84 -10.12
CA LEU A 550 -22.74 8.99 -9.93
C LEU A 550 -22.19 10.20 -10.68
N GLU A 551 -22.62 10.42 -11.93
CA GLU A 551 -22.18 11.58 -12.72
C GLU A 551 -22.56 12.90 -12.06
N LYS A 552 -23.74 13.00 -11.44
CA LYS A 552 -24.16 14.18 -10.66
C LYS A 552 -23.29 14.42 -9.44
N ALA A 553 -22.95 13.36 -8.70
CA ALA A 553 -22.05 13.46 -7.55
C ALA A 553 -20.65 13.93 -7.99
N MET A 554 -20.13 13.37 -9.08
CA MET A 554 -18.84 13.74 -9.68
C MET A 554 -18.82 15.21 -10.17
N ASP A 555 -19.90 15.70 -10.79
CA ASP A 555 -20.03 17.11 -11.20
C ASP A 555 -20.00 18.04 -9.97
N TRP A 556 -20.72 17.71 -8.90
CA TRP A 556 -20.67 18.49 -7.66
C TRP A 556 -19.26 18.50 -7.03
N GLU A 557 -18.58 17.35 -6.98
CA GLU A 557 -17.20 17.22 -6.48
C GLU A 557 -16.21 18.07 -7.28
N ASP A 558 -16.32 18.12 -8.61
CA ASP A 558 -15.44 18.93 -9.44
C ASP A 558 -15.58 20.42 -9.13
N ASN A 559 -16.83 20.86 -8.96
CA ASN A 559 -17.15 22.23 -8.55
C ASN A 559 -16.67 22.53 -7.11
N LEU A 560 -16.81 21.59 -6.18
CA LEU A 560 -16.29 21.72 -4.82
C LEU A 560 -14.77 21.88 -4.82
N LYS A 561 -14.06 21.05 -5.59
CA LYS A 561 -12.60 21.16 -5.79
C LYS A 561 -12.24 22.56 -6.29
N ASN A 562 -12.95 23.09 -7.29
CA ASN A 562 -12.69 24.42 -7.83
C ASN A 562 -12.91 25.53 -6.78
N LEU A 563 -13.95 25.40 -5.94
CA LEU A 563 -14.18 26.28 -4.80
C LEU A 563 -13.04 26.20 -3.78
N LEU A 564 -12.67 24.99 -3.34
CA LEU A 564 -11.61 24.78 -2.35
C LEU A 564 -10.24 25.25 -2.84
N ARG A 565 -9.98 25.25 -4.16
CA ARG A 565 -8.79 25.89 -4.75
C ARG A 565 -8.76 27.40 -4.55
N MET A 566 -9.91 28.07 -4.67
CA MET A 566 -9.98 29.50 -4.39
C MET A 566 -9.79 29.77 -2.89
N VAL A 567 -10.44 28.97 -2.04
CA VAL A 567 -10.30 29.07 -0.57
C VAL A 567 -8.87 28.78 -0.12
N GLN A 568 -8.13 27.90 -0.81
CA GLN A 568 -6.71 27.66 -0.54
C GLN A 568 -5.85 28.93 -0.70
N GLY A 569 -6.17 29.80 -1.66
CA GLY A 569 -5.55 31.11 -1.78
C GLY A 569 -5.92 32.05 -0.61
N GLU A 570 -7.19 32.10 -0.23
CA GLU A 570 -7.67 32.90 0.91
C GLU A 570 -7.03 32.48 2.24
N ALA A 571 -6.80 31.18 2.42
CA ALA A 571 -6.13 30.61 3.58
C ALA A 571 -4.66 31.07 3.64
N ALA A 572 -3.95 31.01 2.51
CA ALA A 572 -2.56 31.44 2.43
C ALA A 572 -2.39 32.92 2.80
N ASP A 573 -3.31 33.78 2.36
CA ASP A 573 -3.32 35.21 2.73
C ASP A 573 -3.51 35.45 4.24
N ARG A 574 -4.10 34.49 4.95
CA ARG A 574 -4.30 34.50 6.42
C ARG A 574 -3.16 33.85 7.20
N GLY A 575 -2.12 33.37 6.53
CA GLY A 575 -1.07 32.59 7.18
C GLY A 575 -1.57 31.22 7.65
N LEU A 576 -2.52 30.63 6.92
CA LEU A 576 -3.03 29.28 7.13
C LEU A 576 -2.79 28.44 5.88
N ARG A 577 -2.71 27.13 6.04
CA ARG A 577 -2.58 26.19 4.94
C ARG A 577 -3.83 25.33 4.85
N LEU A 578 -4.45 25.29 3.68
CA LEU A 578 -5.57 24.43 3.39
C LEU A 578 -5.11 23.31 2.44
N SER A 579 -5.32 22.06 2.82
CA SER A 579 -5.20 20.90 1.95
C SER A 579 -6.55 20.18 1.89
N PHE A 580 -6.85 19.52 0.78
CA PHE A 580 -8.15 18.88 0.60
C PHE A 580 -8.10 17.78 -0.46
N ASN A 581 -9.10 16.91 -0.43
CA ASN A 581 -9.34 15.86 -1.40
C ASN A 581 -10.84 15.75 -1.71
N THR A 582 -11.17 15.56 -2.98
CA THR A 582 -12.48 15.07 -3.43
C THR A 582 -12.27 13.70 -4.03
N GLU A 583 -13.27 12.81 -3.98
CA GLU A 583 -13.06 11.42 -4.42
C GLU A 583 -12.61 11.33 -5.90
N ILE A 584 -13.10 12.23 -6.78
CA ILE A 584 -12.64 12.35 -8.17
C ILE A 584 -11.21 12.91 -8.34
N SER A 585 -10.67 13.62 -7.35
CA SER A 585 -9.35 14.28 -7.42
C SER A 585 -8.23 13.32 -7.77
N LEU A 586 -8.24 12.11 -7.18
CA LEU A 586 -7.20 11.11 -7.38
C LEU A 586 -7.16 10.63 -8.83
N GLU A 587 -8.32 10.33 -9.42
CA GLU A 587 -8.42 9.88 -10.82
C GLU A 587 -7.94 10.98 -11.79
N GLN A 588 -8.35 12.23 -11.56
CA GLN A 588 -7.97 13.36 -12.41
C GLN A 588 -6.46 13.66 -12.35
N GLU A 589 -5.84 13.65 -11.17
CA GLU A 589 -4.41 13.92 -11.01
C GLU A 589 -3.53 12.80 -11.58
N LEU A 590 -3.97 11.54 -11.50
CA LEU A 590 -3.31 10.42 -12.17
C LEU A 590 -3.33 10.58 -13.70
N ASN A 591 -4.48 10.93 -14.27
CA ASN A 591 -4.63 11.14 -15.73
C ASN A 591 -3.82 12.35 -16.25
N LYS A 592 -3.63 13.39 -15.42
CA LYS A 592 -2.82 14.56 -15.76
C LYS A 592 -1.33 14.21 -15.94
N SER A 593 -0.79 13.28 -15.14
CA SER A 593 0.62 12.87 -15.22
C SER A 593 0.99 12.34 -16.61
N SER A 594 0.18 11.42 -17.14
CA SER A 594 0.45 10.69 -18.39
C SER A 594 0.64 11.63 -19.59
N ASN A 595 -0.17 12.68 -19.71
CA ASN A 595 -0.04 13.65 -20.81
C ASN A 595 1.29 14.42 -20.79
N THR A 596 1.87 14.66 -19.62
CA THR A 596 3.14 15.40 -19.51
C THR A 596 4.34 14.54 -19.86
N ASP A 597 4.34 13.27 -19.44
CA ASP A 597 5.44 12.33 -19.66
C ASP A 597 5.49 11.84 -21.11
N ALA A 598 4.35 11.71 -21.79
CA ALA A 598 4.28 11.34 -23.20
C ALA A 598 5.20 12.18 -24.11
N LYS A 599 5.31 13.49 -23.85
CA LYS A 599 6.21 14.39 -24.61
C LYS A 599 7.69 14.06 -24.39
N ILE A 600 8.08 13.73 -23.15
CA ILE A 600 9.46 13.39 -22.79
C ILE A 600 9.85 12.06 -23.45
N VAL A 601 8.94 11.09 -23.41
CA VAL A 601 9.11 9.78 -24.05
C VAL A 601 9.28 9.94 -25.57
N VAL A 602 8.52 10.82 -26.25
CA VAL A 602 8.73 11.09 -27.68
C VAL A 602 10.13 11.66 -27.97
N ILE A 603 10.64 12.56 -27.13
CA ILE A 603 12.02 13.08 -27.27
C ILE A 603 13.05 11.94 -27.12
N SER A 604 12.83 11.01 -26.20
CA SER A 604 13.68 9.83 -26.03
C SER A 604 13.76 8.99 -27.32
N TYR A 605 12.63 8.80 -28.00
CA TYR A 605 12.57 8.04 -29.25
C TYR A 605 13.39 8.72 -30.34
N ILE A 606 13.31 10.04 -30.44
CA ILE A 606 14.08 10.81 -31.42
C ILE A 606 15.59 10.68 -31.13
N ILE A 607 16.01 10.75 -29.87
CA ILE A 607 17.41 10.61 -29.48
C ILE A 607 17.93 9.19 -29.77
N MET A 608 17.18 8.16 -29.37
CA MET A 608 17.53 6.77 -29.66
C MET A 608 17.60 6.50 -31.17
N PHE A 609 16.67 7.08 -31.95
CA PHE A 609 16.68 7.01 -33.41
C PHE A 609 17.95 7.62 -34.01
N LEU A 610 18.29 8.85 -33.60
CA LEU A 610 19.48 9.53 -34.09
C LEU A 610 20.73 8.70 -33.77
N TYR A 611 20.83 8.17 -32.55
CA TYR A 611 21.92 7.30 -32.16
C TYR A 611 21.97 6.01 -33.00
N ALA A 612 20.86 5.27 -33.11
CA ALA A 612 20.81 4.02 -33.86
C ALA A 612 21.20 4.24 -35.33
N SER A 613 20.70 5.30 -35.96
CA SER A 613 21.01 5.64 -37.36
C SER A 613 22.47 6.03 -37.57
N LEU A 614 23.08 6.75 -36.62
CA LEU A 614 24.49 7.13 -36.67
C LEU A 614 25.42 5.95 -36.36
N ALA A 615 25.12 5.16 -35.33
CA ALA A 615 25.93 4.04 -34.90
C ALA A 615 25.92 2.88 -35.91
N LEU A 616 24.82 2.67 -36.65
CA LEU A 616 24.79 1.72 -37.78
C LEU A 616 25.74 2.11 -38.93
N GLY A 617 26.06 3.40 -39.07
CA GLY A 617 26.98 3.93 -40.08
C GLY A 617 28.43 4.11 -39.61
N SER A 618 28.71 4.06 -38.30
CA SER A 618 30.03 4.39 -37.76
C SER A 618 31.08 3.30 -37.92
N THR A 619 30.70 2.07 -38.28
CA THR A 619 31.66 0.99 -38.61
C THR A 619 32.39 1.26 -39.91
N THR A 620 31.78 2.01 -40.83
CA THR A 620 32.36 2.39 -42.13
C THR A 620 32.77 3.87 -42.19
N LEU A 621 32.18 4.74 -41.37
CA LEU A 621 32.40 6.19 -41.38
C LEU A 621 33.08 6.68 -40.09
N THR A 622 34.40 6.86 -40.14
CA THR A 622 35.14 7.59 -39.10
C THR A 622 34.90 9.09 -39.28
N PHE A 623 34.87 9.87 -38.18
CA PHE A 623 34.77 11.35 -38.24
C PHE A 623 35.81 11.98 -39.19
N ARG A 624 36.98 11.34 -39.28
CA ARG A 624 38.10 11.70 -40.18
C ARG A 624 37.77 11.48 -41.67
N THR A 625 37.09 10.39 -42.02
CA THR A 625 36.64 10.09 -43.39
C THR A 625 35.46 10.95 -43.84
N ILE A 626 34.57 11.36 -42.92
CA ILE A 626 33.48 12.32 -43.20
C ILE A 626 34.07 13.69 -43.57
N LEU A 627 35.13 14.13 -42.88
CA LEU A 627 35.79 15.41 -43.14
C LEU A 627 36.63 15.40 -44.42
N GLN A 628 37.22 14.25 -44.78
CA GLN A 628 38.08 14.12 -45.97
C GLN A 628 37.31 13.83 -47.27
N ASN A 629 36.22 13.07 -47.24
CA ASN A 629 35.45 12.68 -48.42
C ASN A 629 33.93 12.66 -48.13
N PRO A 630 33.24 13.81 -48.10
CA PRO A 630 31.81 13.88 -47.79
C PRO A 630 30.93 13.15 -48.81
N ALA A 631 31.37 13.06 -50.08
CA ALA A 631 30.63 12.37 -51.14
C ALA A 631 30.48 10.86 -50.89
N ASN A 632 31.50 10.20 -50.31
CA ASN A 632 31.44 8.78 -49.98
C ASN A 632 30.58 8.53 -48.72
N ALA A 633 30.57 9.49 -47.78
CA ALA A 633 29.71 9.45 -46.59
C ALA A 633 28.21 9.44 -46.93
N PHE A 634 27.78 10.19 -47.95
CA PHE A 634 26.37 10.18 -48.41
C PHE A 634 25.94 8.86 -49.08
N VAL A 635 26.88 8.10 -49.64
CA VAL A 635 26.59 6.77 -50.24
C VAL A 635 26.60 5.69 -49.16
N GLN A 636 27.58 5.70 -48.26
CA GLN A 636 27.75 4.67 -47.20
C GLN A 636 26.89 4.90 -45.95
N SER A 637 26.20 6.06 -45.85
CA SER A 637 25.16 6.28 -44.85
C SER A 637 24.13 5.14 -44.85
N LYS A 638 23.64 4.80 -43.65
CA LYS A 638 22.57 3.82 -43.39
C LYS A 638 21.39 4.43 -42.62
N PHE A 639 21.20 5.72 -42.78
CA PHE A 639 20.12 6.48 -42.15
C PHE A 639 18.74 5.95 -42.58
N MET A 640 18.54 5.65 -43.87
CA MET A 640 17.27 5.06 -44.34
C MET A 640 17.00 3.68 -43.71
N LEU A 641 18.06 2.88 -43.53
CA LEU A 641 17.96 1.57 -42.88
C LEU A 641 17.53 1.71 -41.40
N GLY A 642 18.04 2.72 -40.69
CA GLY A 642 17.61 3.06 -39.34
C GLY A 642 16.12 3.45 -39.26
N ILE A 643 15.64 4.27 -40.21
CA ILE A 643 14.21 4.64 -40.30
C ILE A 643 13.35 3.40 -40.50
N VAL A 644 13.71 2.52 -41.43
CA VAL A 644 12.92 1.30 -41.68
C VAL A 644 12.94 0.38 -40.47
N GLY A 645 14.06 0.30 -39.75
CA GLY A 645 14.14 -0.42 -38.47
C GLY A 645 13.09 0.05 -37.45
N ILE A 646 12.91 1.36 -37.30
CA ILE A 646 11.89 1.94 -36.41
C ILE A 646 10.48 1.67 -36.93
N ILE A 647 10.25 1.81 -38.24
CA ILE A 647 8.95 1.50 -38.83
C ILE A 647 8.56 0.05 -38.53
N ILE A 648 9.52 -0.89 -38.61
CA ILE A 648 9.29 -2.30 -38.26
C ILE A 648 8.91 -2.46 -36.78
N VAL A 649 9.61 -1.77 -35.88
CA VAL A 649 9.26 -1.76 -34.45
C VAL A 649 7.84 -1.22 -34.24
N LEU A 650 7.48 -0.08 -34.82
CA LEU A 650 6.13 0.49 -34.69
C LEU A 650 5.05 -0.40 -35.31
N MET A 651 5.33 -1.03 -36.46
CA MET A 651 4.46 -2.03 -37.08
C MET A 651 4.24 -3.23 -36.16
N SER A 652 5.27 -3.71 -35.46
CA SER A 652 5.16 -4.83 -34.52
C SER A 652 4.31 -4.48 -33.30
N VAL A 653 4.46 -3.28 -32.74
CA VAL A 653 3.66 -2.78 -31.62
C VAL A 653 2.20 -2.60 -32.07
N SER A 654 1.97 -1.98 -33.23
CA SER A 654 0.62 -1.81 -33.80
C SER A 654 -0.08 -3.15 -34.06
N ALA A 655 0.64 -4.14 -34.60
CA ALA A 655 0.11 -5.48 -34.85
C ALA A 655 -0.21 -6.24 -33.56
N SER A 656 0.64 -6.12 -32.52
CA SER A 656 0.37 -6.69 -31.19
C SER A 656 -0.86 -6.03 -30.56
N VAL A 657 -0.95 -4.69 -30.61
CA VAL A 657 -2.13 -3.96 -30.11
C VAL A 657 -3.39 -4.42 -30.81
N GLY A 658 -3.37 -4.48 -32.15
CA GLY A 658 -4.50 -4.95 -32.94
C GLY A 658 -4.90 -6.40 -32.62
N LEU A 659 -3.94 -7.31 -32.52
CA LEU A 659 -4.21 -8.73 -32.22
C LEU A 659 -4.95 -8.91 -30.89
N PHE A 660 -4.46 -8.27 -29.82
CA PHE A 660 -5.05 -8.43 -28.48
C PHE A 660 -6.31 -7.58 -28.27
N SER A 661 -6.43 -6.41 -28.91
CA SER A 661 -7.70 -5.67 -28.94
C SER A 661 -8.79 -6.44 -29.68
N ALA A 662 -8.47 -7.18 -30.75
CA ALA A 662 -9.42 -8.09 -31.40
C ALA A 662 -9.87 -9.22 -30.45
N ALA A 663 -8.99 -9.67 -29.55
CA ALA A 663 -9.29 -10.66 -28.51
C ALA A 663 -10.08 -10.08 -27.31
N GLY A 664 -10.40 -8.78 -27.30
CA GLY A 664 -11.15 -8.12 -26.23
C GLY A 664 -10.32 -7.77 -24.99
N ILE A 665 -8.99 -7.76 -25.11
CA ILE A 665 -8.11 -7.29 -24.03
C ILE A 665 -8.02 -5.76 -24.12
N LYS A 666 -8.29 -5.08 -23.01
CA LYS A 666 -8.20 -3.62 -22.92
C LYS A 666 -6.77 -3.14 -22.74
N VAL A 667 -6.46 -2.00 -23.35
CA VAL A 667 -5.16 -1.34 -23.26
C VAL A 667 -5.11 -0.46 -22.01
N THR A 668 -3.92 -0.31 -21.43
CA THR A 668 -3.68 0.57 -20.26
C THR A 668 -2.72 1.71 -20.64
N LEU A 669 -2.71 2.80 -19.87
CA LEU A 669 -1.80 3.92 -20.09
C LEU A 669 -0.32 3.48 -20.03
N ILE A 670 0.02 2.59 -19.09
CA ILE A 670 1.38 2.03 -18.95
C ILE A 670 1.80 1.30 -20.23
N ILE A 671 0.90 0.54 -20.86
CA ILE A 671 1.17 -0.17 -22.11
C ILE A 671 1.52 0.81 -23.24
N ALA A 672 0.74 1.88 -23.38
CA ALA A 672 0.93 2.88 -24.43
C ALA A 672 2.29 3.58 -24.33
N GLU A 673 2.80 3.80 -23.11
CA GLU A 673 4.06 4.50 -22.88
C GLU A 673 5.29 3.57 -22.89
N VAL A 674 5.22 2.42 -22.21
CA VAL A 674 6.39 1.56 -21.92
C VAL A 674 6.70 0.55 -23.02
N ILE A 675 5.69 -0.04 -23.66
CA ILE A 675 5.91 -1.12 -24.65
C ILE A 675 6.71 -0.64 -25.86
N PRO A 676 6.40 0.50 -26.51
CA PRO A 676 7.17 0.91 -27.67
C PRO A 676 8.65 1.17 -27.33
N PHE A 677 8.95 1.57 -26.09
CA PHE A 677 10.31 1.76 -25.60
C PHE A 677 11.04 0.43 -25.45
N LEU A 678 10.40 -0.53 -24.77
CA LEU A 678 10.94 -1.86 -24.55
C LEU A 678 11.21 -2.57 -25.88
N VAL A 679 10.24 -2.54 -26.80
CA VAL A 679 10.36 -3.22 -28.10
C VAL A 679 11.35 -2.51 -29.02
N LEU A 680 11.49 -1.18 -28.92
CA LEU A 680 12.53 -0.47 -29.66
C LEU A 680 13.93 -0.87 -29.19
N ALA A 681 14.15 -1.00 -27.89
CA ALA A 681 15.45 -1.43 -27.36
C ALA A 681 15.83 -2.82 -27.90
N VAL A 682 15.00 -3.83 -27.68
CA VAL A 682 15.21 -5.20 -28.20
C VAL A 682 15.30 -5.21 -29.73
N GLY A 683 14.49 -4.38 -30.39
CA GLY A 683 14.41 -4.35 -31.83
C GLY A 683 15.67 -3.79 -32.49
N VAL A 684 16.18 -2.67 -31.98
CA VAL A 684 17.43 -2.08 -32.45
C VAL A 684 18.59 -3.06 -32.24
N ASP A 685 18.64 -3.76 -31.10
CA ASP A 685 19.70 -4.72 -30.77
C ASP A 685 19.84 -5.82 -31.83
N ASN A 686 18.73 -6.47 -32.21
CA ASN A 686 18.72 -7.49 -33.26
C ASN A 686 19.11 -6.93 -34.64
N ILE A 687 18.70 -5.70 -34.96
CA ILE A 687 19.06 -5.03 -36.21
C ILE A 687 20.58 -4.80 -36.27
N PHE A 688 21.19 -4.31 -35.19
CA PHE A 688 22.64 -4.12 -35.10
C PHE A 688 23.40 -5.43 -35.30
N LEU A 689 22.93 -6.52 -34.69
CA LEU A 689 23.53 -7.84 -34.83
C LEU A 689 23.50 -8.35 -36.27
N VAL A 690 22.37 -8.22 -36.98
CA VAL A 690 22.26 -8.65 -38.39
C VAL A 690 23.15 -7.79 -39.29
N VAL A 691 23.13 -6.46 -39.13
CA VAL A 691 23.92 -5.55 -39.97
C VAL A 691 25.41 -5.78 -39.80
N HIS A 692 25.89 -5.91 -38.56
CA HIS A 692 27.31 -6.10 -38.27
C HIS A 692 27.85 -7.44 -38.83
N GLU A 693 27.10 -8.54 -38.68
CA GLU A 693 27.54 -9.81 -39.28
C GLU A 693 27.45 -9.77 -40.81
N PHE A 694 26.44 -9.09 -41.38
CA PHE A 694 26.38 -8.89 -42.83
C PHE A 694 27.58 -8.13 -43.37
N GLU A 695 28.01 -7.04 -42.72
CA GLU A 695 29.23 -6.30 -43.12
C GLU A 695 30.48 -7.19 -43.08
N ARG A 696 30.60 -8.00 -42.04
CA ARG A 696 31.71 -8.92 -41.89
C ARG A 696 31.72 -9.99 -42.97
N VAL A 697 30.56 -10.53 -43.33
CA VAL A 697 30.40 -11.48 -44.44
C VAL A 697 30.70 -10.79 -45.77
N ASN A 698 30.28 -9.54 -45.95
CA ASN A 698 30.54 -8.75 -47.15
C ASN A 698 32.03 -8.56 -47.43
N ILE A 699 32.84 -8.34 -46.37
CA ILE A 699 34.31 -8.27 -46.48
C ILE A 699 34.93 -9.65 -46.72
N SER A 700 34.39 -10.69 -46.08
CA SER A 700 34.97 -12.04 -46.13
C SER A 700 34.67 -12.80 -47.44
N TYR A 701 33.56 -12.45 -48.11
CA TYR A 701 33.08 -13.08 -49.34
C TYR A 701 32.67 -12.04 -50.41
N PRO A 702 33.60 -11.21 -50.90
CA PRO A 702 33.30 -10.12 -51.83
C PRO A 702 32.94 -10.60 -53.26
N GLU A 703 33.15 -11.88 -53.58
CA GLU A 703 32.85 -12.43 -54.91
C GLU A 703 31.44 -13.04 -55.01
N GLY A 704 30.79 -13.37 -53.88
CA GLY A 704 29.45 -13.98 -53.88
C GLY A 704 28.34 -12.99 -54.25
N SER A 705 27.19 -13.49 -54.70
CA SER A 705 26.01 -12.64 -54.95
C SER A 705 25.46 -12.05 -53.64
N ILE A 706 24.74 -10.91 -53.71
CA ILE A 706 24.13 -10.29 -52.51
C ILE A 706 23.21 -11.29 -51.80
N SER A 707 22.47 -12.11 -52.56
CA SER A 707 21.56 -13.13 -52.01
C SER A 707 22.30 -14.22 -51.23
N GLU A 708 23.46 -14.67 -51.72
CA GLU A 708 24.31 -15.64 -51.01
C GLU A 708 24.99 -15.02 -49.78
N ARG A 709 25.49 -13.78 -49.88
CA ARG A 709 26.04 -13.06 -48.72
C ARG A 709 25.00 -12.90 -47.61
N MET A 710 23.76 -12.60 -47.99
CA MET A 710 22.65 -12.48 -47.03
C MET A 710 22.26 -13.82 -46.42
N SER A 711 22.22 -14.89 -47.23
CA SER A 711 21.99 -16.26 -46.76
C SER A 711 22.98 -16.63 -45.65
N LYS A 712 24.28 -16.43 -45.88
CA LYS A 712 25.32 -16.75 -44.89
C LYS A 712 25.23 -15.89 -43.62
N ALA A 713 24.93 -14.60 -43.78
CA ALA A 713 24.79 -13.69 -42.64
C ALA A 713 23.60 -14.08 -41.74
N LEU A 714 22.44 -14.37 -42.33
CA LEU A 714 21.25 -14.76 -41.57
C LEU A 714 21.36 -16.19 -41.01
N GLY A 715 22.02 -17.13 -41.70
CA GLY A 715 22.31 -18.47 -41.16
C GLY A 715 23.10 -18.42 -39.85
N ARG A 716 24.14 -17.58 -39.80
CA ARG A 716 25.00 -17.42 -38.61
C ARG A 716 24.28 -16.73 -37.44
N MET A 717 23.58 -15.63 -37.69
CA MET A 717 22.95 -14.82 -36.63
C MET A 717 21.52 -15.26 -36.28
N GLY A 718 20.78 -15.81 -37.22
CA GLY A 718 19.37 -16.19 -37.07
C GLY A 718 19.09 -17.08 -35.86
N PRO A 719 19.84 -18.17 -35.62
CA PRO A 719 19.61 -19.01 -34.45
C PRO A 719 19.98 -18.33 -33.12
N SER A 720 20.82 -17.28 -33.15
CA SER A 720 21.06 -16.45 -31.96
C SER A 720 19.87 -15.55 -31.64
N ILE A 721 19.29 -14.92 -32.68
CA ILE A 721 18.09 -14.07 -32.57
C ILE A 721 16.88 -14.91 -32.15
N LEU A 722 16.77 -16.15 -32.66
CA LEU A 722 15.73 -17.08 -32.24
C LEU A 722 15.85 -17.43 -30.74
N LEU A 723 17.09 -17.64 -30.25
CA LEU A 723 17.34 -17.95 -28.84
C LEU A 723 16.94 -16.79 -27.92
N SER A 724 17.32 -15.56 -28.23
CA SER A 724 16.93 -14.38 -27.44
C SER A 724 15.42 -14.14 -27.52
N ALA A 725 14.85 -14.04 -28.72
CA ALA A 725 13.43 -13.77 -28.93
C ALA A 725 12.52 -14.82 -28.28
N THR A 726 12.87 -16.11 -28.36
CA THR A 726 12.09 -17.17 -27.70
C THR A 726 12.17 -17.06 -26.18
N SER A 727 13.36 -16.79 -25.63
CA SER A 727 13.55 -16.66 -24.18
C SER A 727 12.80 -15.45 -23.62
N GLU A 728 12.85 -14.31 -24.31
CA GLU A 728 12.13 -13.09 -23.94
C GLU A 728 10.62 -13.25 -24.08
N THR A 729 10.14 -13.79 -25.21
CA THR A 729 8.70 -14.02 -25.43
C THR A 729 8.13 -14.93 -24.34
N VAL A 730 8.86 -15.98 -23.96
CA VAL A 730 8.43 -16.88 -22.89
C VAL A 730 8.50 -16.21 -21.51
N ALA A 731 9.54 -15.43 -21.24
CA ALA A 731 9.66 -14.67 -20.00
C ALA A 731 8.48 -13.69 -19.83
N PHE A 732 8.13 -12.95 -20.89
CA PHE A 732 6.95 -12.08 -20.89
C PHE A 732 5.65 -12.86 -20.79
N ALA A 733 5.52 -13.98 -21.53
CA ALA A 733 4.31 -14.81 -21.47
C ALA A 733 4.03 -15.35 -20.06
N LEU A 734 5.06 -15.67 -19.26
CA LEU A 734 4.86 -16.06 -17.86
C LEU A 734 4.23 -14.96 -17.00
N GLY A 735 4.48 -13.69 -17.33
CA GLY A 735 3.82 -12.55 -16.69
C GLY A 735 2.30 -12.55 -16.85
N THR A 736 1.75 -13.27 -17.84
CA THR A 736 0.29 -13.40 -18.03
C THR A 736 -0.39 -14.27 -16.96
N ALA A 737 0.39 -15.04 -16.19
CA ALA A 737 -0.13 -15.83 -15.07
C ALA A 737 -0.42 -14.99 -13.81
N VAL A 738 0.01 -13.72 -13.79
CA VAL A 738 -0.30 -12.78 -12.71
C VAL A 738 -1.79 -12.45 -12.71
N GLY A 739 -2.44 -12.47 -11.55
CA GLY A 739 -3.88 -12.20 -11.43
C GLY A 739 -4.29 -10.75 -11.72
N MET A 740 -3.36 -9.80 -11.60
CA MET A 740 -3.60 -8.37 -11.78
C MET A 740 -3.72 -8.02 -13.28
N PRO A 741 -4.86 -7.45 -13.73
CA PRO A 741 -5.11 -7.20 -15.15
C PRO A 741 -4.09 -6.28 -15.83
N ALA A 742 -3.65 -5.19 -15.17
CA ALA A 742 -2.66 -4.28 -15.77
C ALA A 742 -1.35 -5.01 -16.14
N VAL A 743 -0.85 -5.85 -15.22
CA VAL A 743 0.37 -6.64 -15.41
C VAL A 743 0.16 -7.74 -16.46
N ARG A 744 -0.94 -8.48 -16.34
CA ARG A 744 -1.29 -9.57 -17.25
C ARG A 744 -1.42 -9.08 -18.69
N ASN A 745 -2.12 -7.97 -18.88
CA ASN A 745 -2.31 -7.37 -20.20
C ASN A 745 -0.96 -6.87 -20.72
N PHE A 746 -0.19 -6.13 -19.91
CA PHE A 746 1.15 -5.66 -20.29
C PHE A 746 2.05 -6.81 -20.78
N ALA A 747 2.09 -7.91 -20.03
CA ALA A 747 2.85 -9.11 -20.36
C ALA A 747 2.41 -9.75 -21.69
N ALA A 748 1.09 -9.81 -21.95
CA ALA A 748 0.56 -10.33 -23.21
C ALA A 748 0.96 -9.46 -24.41
N TYR A 749 0.72 -8.14 -24.34
CA TYR A 749 1.10 -7.20 -25.40
C TYR A 749 2.61 -7.19 -25.65
N ALA A 750 3.43 -7.25 -24.60
CA ALA A 750 4.88 -7.29 -24.72
C ALA A 750 5.37 -8.58 -25.39
N ALA A 751 4.86 -9.75 -24.96
CA ALA A 751 5.20 -11.03 -25.58
C ALA A 751 4.83 -11.08 -27.06
N GLY A 752 3.63 -10.60 -27.42
CA GLY A 752 3.20 -10.51 -28.82
C GLY A 752 4.05 -9.54 -29.63
N ALA A 753 4.38 -8.37 -29.08
CA ALA A 753 5.16 -7.35 -29.78
C ALA A 753 6.60 -7.83 -30.04
N VAL A 754 7.27 -8.43 -29.05
CA VAL A 754 8.63 -8.98 -29.19
C VAL A 754 8.66 -10.11 -30.23
N LEU A 755 7.67 -11.02 -30.20
CA LEU A 755 7.59 -12.11 -31.17
C LEU A 755 7.36 -11.61 -32.60
N ILE A 756 6.39 -10.72 -32.81
CA ILE A 756 6.10 -10.13 -34.13
C ILE A 756 7.30 -9.32 -34.62
N ASN A 757 7.97 -8.57 -33.72
CA ASN A 757 9.17 -7.83 -34.05
C ASN A 757 10.29 -8.74 -34.55
N ALA A 758 10.58 -9.84 -33.83
CA ALA A 758 11.59 -10.81 -34.25
C ALA A 758 11.27 -11.41 -35.64
N LEU A 759 9.99 -11.71 -35.93
CA LEU A 759 9.56 -12.21 -37.22
C LEU A 759 9.76 -11.19 -38.35
N LEU A 760 9.36 -9.93 -38.13
CA LEU A 760 9.55 -8.86 -39.11
C LEU A 760 11.04 -8.54 -39.35
N GLN A 761 11.89 -8.71 -38.34
CA GLN A 761 13.32 -8.51 -38.46
C GLN A 761 14.00 -9.60 -39.31
N VAL A 762 13.66 -10.88 -39.12
CA VAL A 762 14.26 -11.95 -39.94
C VAL A 762 13.69 -12.02 -41.37
N THR A 763 12.60 -11.30 -41.66
CA THR A 763 11.93 -11.28 -42.96
C THR A 763 12.04 -9.93 -43.69
N MET A 764 11.26 -8.93 -43.27
CA MET A 764 11.16 -7.62 -43.89
C MET A 764 12.48 -6.85 -43.79
N PHE A 765 13.11 -6.81 -42.62
CA PHE A 765 14.37 -6.05 -42.45
C PHE A 765 15.50 -6.63 -43.31
N VAL A 766 15.66 -7.95 -43.34
CA VAL A 766 16.64 -8.65 -44.20
C VAL A 766 16.45 -8.31 -45.68
N SER A 767 15.19 -8.25 -46.14
CA SER A 767 14.84 -7.89 -47.52
C SER A 767 15.22 -6.44 -47.84
N VAL A 768 14.98 -5.51 -46.90
CA VAL A 768 15.36 -4.11 -47.03
C VAL A 768 16.87 -3.93 -46.97
N LEU A 769 17.57 -4.69 -46.13
CA LEU A 769 19.03 -4.68 -46.07
C LEU A 769 19.65 -5.13 -47.40
N ALA A 770 19.09 -6.15 -48.06
CA ALA A 770 19.52 -6.57 -49.39
C ALA A 770 19.30 -5.47 -50.45
N LEU A 771 18.17 -4.76 -50.40
CA LEU A 771 17.92 -3.60 -51.27
C LEU A 771 18.89 -2.44 -50.98
N ASN A 772 19.21 -2.19 -49.71
CA ASN A 772 20.20 -1.18 -49.33
C ASN A 772 21.59 -1.55 -49.86
N GLN A 773 21.98 -2.83 -49.82
CA GLN A 773 23.25 -3.25 -50.42
C GLN A 773 23.26 -3.05 -51.95
N ARG A 774 22.16 -3.38 -52.65
CA ARG A 774 22.01 -3.09 -54.09
C ARG A 774 22.13 -1.59 -54.39
N ARG A 775 21.62 -0.72 -53.51
CA ARG A 775 21.76 0.75 -53.60
C ARG A 775 23.22 1.18 -53.46
N VAL A 776 23.93 0.65 -52.45
CA VAL A 776 25.34 0.98 -52.17
C VAL A 776 26.24 0.57 -53.33
N GLU A 777 26.08 -0.65 -53.86
CA GLU A 777 26.87 -1.15 -55.01
C GLU A 777 26.57 -0.37 -56.30
N ALA A 778 25.40 0.28 -56.40
CA ALA A 778 25.03 1.17 -57.50
C ALA A 778 25.44 2.65 -57.30
N SER A 779 26.22 2.97 -56.25
CA SER A 779 26.70 4.33 -55.93
C SER A 779 25.58 5.39 -55.83
N ARG A 780 24.42 5.02 -55.29
CA ARG A 780 23.27 5.91 -55.09
C ARG A 780 23.26 6.48 -53.67
N ALA A 781 22.83 7.74 -53.51
CA ALA A 781 22.71 8.37 -52.20
C ALA A 781 21.66 7.68 -51.32
N ASP A 782 21.88 7.65 -49.99
CA ASP A 782 21.02 6.94 -49.03
C ASP A 782 19.61 7.55 -48.91
N CYS A 783 19.48 8.81 -48.47
CA CYS A 783 18.18 9.47 -48.28
C CYS A 783 17.47 9.83 -49.61
N PHE A 784 18.20 9.87 -50.72
CA PHE A 784 17.68 10.20 -52.06
C PHE A 784 18.17 9.17 -53.09
N PRO A 785 17.63 7.94 -53.08
CA PRO A 785 18.12 6.84 -53.92
C PRO A 785 17.95 7.07 -55.43
N CYS A 786 17.27 8.14 -55.84
CA CYS A 786 17.17 8.58 -57.23
C CYS A 786 18.44 9.30 -57.73
N ILE A 787 19.37 9.68 -56.85
CA ILE A 787 20.58 10.45 -57.19
C ILE A 787 21.81 9.53 -57.16
N THR A 788 22.51 9.40 -58.30
CA THR A 788 23.80 8.70 -58.41
C THR A 788 24.96 9.65 -58.18
N ILE A 789 25.86 9.32 -57.24
CA ILE A 789 27.03 10.16 -56.91
C ILE A 789 28.23 9.68 -57.72
N LYS A 790 28.47 10.31 -58.88
CA LYS A 790 29.55 9.94 -59.82
C LYS A 790 30.97 10.13 -59.25
N ARG A 791 31.15 11.00 -58.25
CA ARG A 791 32.44 11.22 -57.56
C ARG A 791 32.81 10.12 -56.56
N ALA A 792 31.93 9.14 -56.36
CA ALA A 792 32.18 7.96 -55.55
C ALA A 792 32.61 6.74 -56.39
N ASP A 793 32.95 6.94 -57.67
CA ASP A 793 33.41 5.84 -58.55
C ASP A 793 34.65 5.16 -57.97
N ALA A 794 34.48 3.86 -57.70
CA ALA A 794 35.47 2.93 -57.18
C ALA A 794 36.55 2.52 -58.21
N THR A 795 36.75 3.32 -59.26
CA THR A 795 37.67 3.00 -60.37
C THR A 795 39.10 3.51 -60.17
N THR A 796 39.40 4.21 -59.07
CA THR A 796 40.78 4.62 -58.73
C THR A 796 41.49 3.63 -57.78
N ILE A 797 40.96 2.41 -57.61
CA ILE A 797 41.56 1.36 -56.76
C ILE A 797 42.12 0.19 -57.58
N LEU A 798 41.90 0.17 -58.90
CA LEU A 798 42.50 -0.82 -59.79
C LEU A 798 43.47 -0.12 -60.75
N VAL A 799 44.73 -0.58 -60.74
CA VAL A 799 45.86 -0.19 -61.59
C VAL A 799 46.74 0.96 -61.05
N HIS A 800 47.40 0.72 -59.92
CA HIS A 800 48.86 0.87 -59.87
C HIS A 800 49.45 0.11 -58.67
N ASP A 801 50.28 -0.89 -58.95
CA ASP A 801 51.29 -1.45 -58.05
C ASP A 801 50.82 -2.17 -56.77
N GLY A 802 50.08 -3.28 -56.93
CA GLY A 802 50.20 -4.47 -56.08
C GLY A 802 49.92 -4.38 -54.56
N VAL A 803 49.53 -3.23 -54.02
CA VAL A 803 49.29 -3.04 -52.58
C VAL A 803 47.87 -2.55 -52.36
N VAL A 804 47.04 -3.41 -51.78
CA VAL A 804 45.66 -3.09 -51.36
C VAL A 804 45.69 -2.15 -50.16
N PHE A 805 45.78 -0.84 -50.39
CA PHE A 805 45.45 0.16 -49.39
C PHE A 805 43.92 0.26 -49.26
N GLY A 806 43.36 -0.34 -48.20
CA GLY A 806 41.96 -0.09 -47.80
C GLY A 806 41.18 -1.22 -47.14
N ALA A 807 41.76 -2.42 -46.90
CA ALA A 807 40.96 -3.59 -46.50
C ALA A 807 41.11 -4.06 -45.03
N ASN A 808 41.82 -3.34 -44.15
CA ASN A 808 42.21 -3.90 -42.84
C ASN A 808 42.06 -2.99 -41.60
N GLU A 809 41.23 -1.94 -41.64
CA GLU A 809 40.95 -1.20 -40.42
C GLU A 809 39.83 -1.85 -39.59
N GLU A 810 40.20 -2.86 -38.78
CA GLU A 810 39.37 -3.28 -37.65
C GLU A 810 38.97 -2.04 -36.83
N GLY A 811 37.68 -1.93 -36.50
CA GLY A 811 37.15 -0.81 -35.72
C GLY A 811 37.89 -0.62 -34.39
N SER A 812 38.03 0.63 -33.95
CA SER A 812 38.80 0.99 -32.74
C SER A 812 38.39 0.17 -31.51
N LEU A 813 37.08 -0.01 -31.30
CA LEU A 813 36.53 -0.81 -30.19
C LEU A 813 36.90 -2.30 -30.30
N GLN A 814 36.80 -2.89 -31.49
CA GLN A 814 37.14 -4.29 -31.71
C GLN A 814 38.64 -4.54 -31.51
N ARG A 815 39.48 -3.59 -31.95
CA ARG A 815 40.94 -3.62 -31.73
C ARG A 815 41.29 -3.52 -30.25
N PHE A 816 40.62 -2.65 -29.50
CA PHE A 816 40.75 -2.53 -28.04
C PHE A 816 40.34 -3.83 -27.33
N ILE A 817 39.21 -4.42 -27.71
CA ILE A 817 38.74 -5.68 -27.12
C ILE A 817 39.75 -6.81 -27.35
N ARG A 818 40.25 -6.92 -28.58
CA ARG A 818 41.20 -7.96 -29.00
C ARG A 818 42.58 -7.83 -28.33
N LYS A 819 43.16 -6.62 -28.35
CA LYS A 819 44.55 -6.39 -27.92
C LYS A 819 44.68 -6.15 -26.41
N THR A 820 43.72 -5.46 -25.80
CA THR A 820 43.86 -4.97 -24.41
C THR A 820 42.88 -5.68 -23.48
N TYR A 821 41.58 -5.61 -23.75
CA TYR A 821 40.55 -6.04 -22.81
C TYR A 821 40.51 -7.56 -22.59
N ALA A 822 40.34 -8.35 -23.66
CA ALA A 822 40.17 -9.80 -23.57
C ALA A 822 41.39 -10.54 -22.99
N PRO A 823 42.64 -10.19 -23.34
CA PRO A 823 43.83 -10.80 -22.73
C PRO A 823 43.99 -10.47 -21.24
N VAL A 824 43.64 -9.25 -20.80
CA VAL A 824 43.70 -8.84 -19.39
C VAL A 824 42.62 -9.54 -18.57
N LEU A 825 41.39 -9.59 -19.09
CA LEU A 825 40.23 -10.22 -18.46
C LEU A 825 40.48 -11.72 -18.19
N LEU A 826 41.06 -12.43 -19.15
CA LEU A 826 41.33 -13.87 -19.07
C LEU A 826 42.69 -14.19 -18.42
N GLY A 827 43.36 -13.22 -17.79
CA GLY A 827 44.57 -13.47 -17.00
C GLY A 827 44.29 -14.29 -15.74
N LYS A 828 45.16 -15.27 -15.39
CA LYS A 828 44.95 -16.18 -14.25
C LYS A 828 44.63 -15.48 -12.92
N ARG A 829 45.34 -14.37 -12.61
CA ARG A 829 45.10 -13.56 -11.40
C ARG A 829 43.79 -12.77 -11.49
N THR A 830 43.53 -12.15 -12.64
CA THR A 830 42.32 -11.37 -12.91
C THR A 830 41.06 -12.21 -12.79
N LYS A 831 41.06 -13.43 -13.31
CA LYS A 831 39.91 -14.36 -13.23
C LYS A 831 39.49 -14.64 -11.79
N VAL A 832 40.46 -14.93 -10.91
CA VAL A 832 40.18 -15.19 -9.48
C VAL A 832 39.61 -13.93 -8.82
N ALA A 833 40.20 -12.76 -9.10
CA ALA A 833 39.70 -11.48 -8.57
C ALA A 833 38.26 -11.18 -9.02
N ILE A 834 37.93 -11.40 -10.29
CA ILE A 834 36.58 -11.21 -10.83
C ILE A 834 35.58 -12.15 -10.15
N MET A 835 35.90 -13.44 -10.05
CA MET A 835 35.04 -14.40 -9.35
C MET A 835 34.78 -13.98 -7.90
N THR A 836 35.80 -13.50 -7.18
CA THR A 836 35.63 -13.03 -5.80
C THR A 836 34.78 -11.76 -5.71
N ILE A 837 34.97 -10.78 -6.60
CA ILE A 837 34.22 -9.52 -6.56
C ILE A 837 32.74 -9.75 -6.87
N PHE A 838 32.42 -10.51 -7.92
CA PHE A 838 31.04 -10.76 -8.32
C PHE A 838 30.31 -11.68 -7.35
N LEU A 839 30.99 -12.66 -6.74
CA LEU A 839 30.38 -13.43 -5.66
C LEU A 839 30.15 -12.57 -4.42
N GLY A 840 31.05 -11.64 -4.11
CA GLY A 840 30.86 -10.65 -3.04
C GLY A 840 29.65 -9.76 -3.28
N LEU A 841 29.50 -9.26 -4.51
CA LEU A 841 28.33 -8.49 -4.93
C LEU A 841 27.04 -9.29 -4.77
N PHE A 842 27.02 -10.54 -5.26
CA PHE A 842 25.89 -11.45 -5.09
C PHE A 842 25.53 -11.66 -3.62
N THR A 843 26.52 -11.92 -2.76
CA THR A 843 26.27 -12.08 -1.31
C THR A 843 25.78 -10.80 -0.64
N ALA A 844 26.27 -9.63 -1.07
CA ALA A 844 25.74 -8.35 -0.60
C ALA A 844 24.28 -8.17 -1.04
N GLY A 845 23.95 -8.54 -2.29
CA GLY A 845 22.59 -8.58 -2.80
C GLY A 845 21.67 -9.45 -1.95
N VAL A 846 22.05 -10.71 -1.67
CA VAL A 846 21.27 -11.61 -0.79
C VAL A 846 21.10 -11.03 0.61
N GLY A 847 22.14 -10.41 1.17
CA GLY A 847 22.10 -9.78 2.48
C GLY A 847 21.15 -8.57 2.58
N LEU A 848 20.86 -7.91 1.45
CA LEU A 848 19.99 -6.73 1.37
C LEU A 848 18.53 -7.06 1.05
N ILE A 849 18.20 -8.30 0.66
CA ILE A 849 16.81 -8.71 0.33
C ILE A 849 15.80 -8.37 1.45
N PRO A 850 16.07 -8.60 2.76
CA PRO A 850 15.12 -8.29 3.82
C PRO A 850 14.80 -6.80 3.97
N ALA A 851 15.66 -5.90 3.46
CA ALA A 851 15.44 -4.46 3.54
C ALA A 851 14.47 -3.93 2.45
N VAL A 852 14.02 -4.79 1.53
CA VAL A 852 13.03 -4.42 0.50
C VAL A 852 11.65 -4.34 1.14
N LYS A 853 11.13 -3.12 1.29
CA LYS A 853 9.78 -2.85 1.81
C LYS A 853 8.70 -3.33 0.84
N LEU A 854 7.52 -3.67 1.36
CA LEU A 854 6.33 -3.96 0.56
C LEU A 854 5.47 -2.68 0.42
N GLY A 855 4.62 -2.62 -0.60
CA GLY A 855 3.65 -1.53 -0.76
C GLY A 855 3.96 -0.54 -1.89
N LEU A 856 2.99 0.30 -2.20
CA LEU A 856 3.12 1.44 -3.12
C LEU A 856 2.44 2.64 -2.48
N ASP A 857 3.24 3.57 -1.98
CA ASP A 857 2.70 4.82 -1.43
C ASP A 857 1.99 5.61 -2.54
N GLN A 858 0.74 5.99 -2.27
CA GLN A 858 -0.13 6.71 -3.19
C GLN A 858 0.48 8.07 -3.60
N ARG A 859 1.25 8.70 -2.71
CA ARG A 859 1.98 9.96 -2.99
C ARG A 859 2.99 9.83 -4.14
N ILE A 860 3.47 8.61 -4.41
CA ILE A 860 4.44 8.33 -5.50
C ILE A 860 3.73 8.16 -6.85
N ALA A 861 2.44 7.80 -6.85
CA ALA A 861 1.66 7.61 -8.07
C ALA A 861 1.20 8.94 -8.69
N ILE A 862 1.04 9.98 -7.87
CA ILE A 862 0.61 11.32 -8.30
C ILE A 862 1.78 12.23 -8.70
N PRO A 863 1.56 13.26 -9.55
CA PRO A 863 2.58 14.24 -9.91
C PRO A 863 3.18 14.96 -8.69
N SER A 864 4.47 15.28 -8.73
CA SER A 864 5.18 15.93 -7.60
C SER A 864 4.68 17.35 -7.27
N ASP A 865 3.99 18.00 -8.20
CA ASP A 865 3.37 19.32 -8.04
C ASP A 865 1.87 19.24 -7.69
N SER A 866 1.36 18.04 -7.41
CA SER A 866 -0.04 17.83 -7.06
C SER A 866 -0.35 18.30 -5.63
N TYR A 867 -1.52 18.89 -5.46
CA TYR A 867 -2.07 19.31 -4.16
C TYR A 867 -2.43 18.14 -3.25
N LEU A 868 -2.69 16.98 -3.83
CA LEU A 868 -3.03 15.77 -3.08
C LEU A 868 -1.87 15.27 -2.23
N ILE A 869 -0.62 15.59 -2.60
CA ILE A 869 0.55 15.24 -1.78
C ILE A 869 0.42 15.87 -0.40
N GLN A 870 0.13 17.17 -0.34
CA GLN A 870 -0.06 17.89 0.92
C GLN A 870 -1.24 17.34 1.73
N PHE A 871 -2.32 16.97 1.05
CA PHE A 871 -3.47 16.33 1.70
C PHE A 871 -3.09 14.99 2.36
N PHE A 872 -2.37 14.11 1.66
CA PHE A 872 -1.95 12.83 2.22
C PHE A 872 -0.92 13.00 3.35
N ASP A 873 -0.04 14.00 3.25
CA ASP A 873 0.88 14.33 4.34
C ASP A 873 0.10 14.76 5.59
N ASP A 874 -0.87 15.67 5.45
CA ASP A 874 -1.71 16.13 6.57
C ASP A 874 -2.62 15.02 7.12
N LEU A 875 -3.12 14.12 6.26
CA LEU A 875 -3.88 12.94 6.67
C LEU A 875 -3.06 12.04 7.60
N TYR A 876 -1.80 11.77 7.25
CA TYR A 876 -0.92 10.94 8.09
C TYR A 876 -0.45 11.64 9.36
N ASP A 877 -0.21 12.96 9.30
CA ASP A 877 0.31 13.72 10.44
C ASP A 877 -0.77 14.09 11.46
N TYR A 878 -1.97 14.45 11.00
CA TYR A 878 -2.99 15.08 11.85
C TYR A 878 -4.28 14.27 12.06
N PHE A 879 -4.66 13.38 11.14
CA PHE A 879 -5.92 12.64 11.28
C PHE A 879 -5.80 11.50 12.30
N ASN A 880 -6.57 11.61 13.39
CA ASN A 880 -6.50 10.71 14.54
C ASN A 880 -7.58 9.62 14.53
N ALA A 881 -8.21 9.36 13.39
CA ALA A 881 -9.16 8.26 13.17
C ALA A 881 -8.67 7.35 12.03
N GLY A 882 -8.81 6.04 12.21
CA GLY A 882 -8.56 5.08 11.14
C GLY A 882 -9.80 4.84 10.27
N PRO A 883 -9.65 4.20 9.10
CA PRO A 883 -10.79 3.85 8.26
C PRO A 883 -11.76 2.90 8.97
N PRO A 884 -13.08 2.98 8.70
CA PRO A 884 -14.05 2.05 9.24
C PRO A 884 -13.84 0.63 8.67
N VAL A 885 -14.13 -0.37 9.47
CA VAL A 885 -14.12 -1.79 9.11
C VAL A 885 -15.45 -2.44 9.51
N TYR A 886 -15.96 -3.29 8.62
CA TYR A 886 -17.24 -3.96 8.74
C TYR A 886 -17.01 -5.47 8.79
N PHE A 887 -17.37 -6.12 9.89
CA PHE A 887 -17.37 -7.58 9.98
C PHE A 887 -18.74 -8.08 9.53
N VAL A 888 -18.76 -8.74 8.36
CA VAL A 888 -19.99 -9.12 7.67
C VAL A 888 -20.27 -10.61 7.87
N THR A 889 -21.49 -10.95 8.28
CA THR A 889 -21.99 -12.33 8.37
C THR A 889 -22.80 -12.68 7.12
N ARG A 890 -22.80 -13.96 6.71
CA ARG A 890 -23.51 -14.45 5.52
C ARG A 890 -24.56 -15.51 5.89
N ASP A 891 -25.77 -15.35 5.38
CA ASP A 891 -26.86 -16.34 5.41
C ASP A 891 -27.07 -17.01 6.77
N LEU A 892 -27.11 -16.19 7.85
CA LEU A 892 -27.17 -16.68 9.22
C LEU A 892 -28.62 -16.68 9.75
N ASN A 893 -29.04 -17.79 10.38
CA ASN A 893 -30.36 -17.86 11.01
C ASN A 893 -30.36 -17.22 12.42
N VAL A 894 -30.28 -15.89 12.48
CA VAL A 894 -30.26 -15.12 13.75
C VAL A 894 -31.59 -15.22 14.54
N THR A 895 -32.62 -15.84 13.96
CA THR A 895 -33.88 -16.08 14.67
C THR A 895 -33.77 -17.21 15.70
N GLU A 896 -32.74 -18.05 15.63
CA GLU A 896 -32.48 -19.12 16.60
C GLU A 896 -31.58 -18.64 17.75
N ARG A 897 -31.87 -19.11 18.96
CA ARG A 897 -31.13 -18.69 20.15
C ARG A 897 -29.63 -18.94 20.10
N THR A 898 -29.20 -20.05 19.50
CA THR A 898 -27.78 -20.41 19.36
C THR A 898 -27.02 -19.33 18.61
N HIS A 899 -27.54 -18.91 17.46
CA HIS A 899 -26.94 -17.87 16.63
C HIS A 899 -27.03 -16.47 17.26
N GLN A 900 -28.07 -16.19 18.05
CA GLN A 900 -28.13 -14.96 18.84
C GLN A 900 -26.98 -14.89 19.86
N GLN A 901 -26.66 -16.00 20.53
CA GLN A 901 -25.58 -16.10 21.51
C GLN A 901 -24.17 -16.03 20.87
N GLU A 902 -24.03 -16.50 19.63
CA GLU A 902 -22.79 -16.41 18.84
C GLU A 902 -22.47 -14.96 18.40
N LEU A 903 -23.47 -14.09 18.30
CA LEU A 903 -23.31 -12.71 17.86
C LEU A 903 -23.24 -11.69 19.01
N CYS A 904 -24.06 -11.86 20.05
CA CYS A 904 -24.25 -10.85 21.08
C CYS A 904 -23.03 -10.65 22.00
N GLY A 905 -22.90 -9.47 22.58
CA GLY A 905 -21.80 -9.12 23.49
C GLY A 905 -22.25 -8.55 24.85
N ARG A 906 -23.52 -8.12 24.99
CA ARG A 906 -24.01 -7.43 26.19
C ARG A 906 -24.85 -8.28 27.14
N PHE A 907 -25.26 -9.48 26.73
CA PHE A 907 -26.05 -10.37 27.57
C PHE A 907 -25.18 -11.40 28.28
N SER A 908 -25.53 -11.71 29.53
CA SER A 908 -24.75 -12.60 30.40
C SER A 908 -24.65 -14.07 29.93
N THR A 909 -25.48 -14.45 28.95
CA THR A 909 -25.53 -15.80 28.33
C THR A 909 -24.99 -15.85 26.91
N CYS A 910 -24.46 -14.74 26.37
CA CYS A 910 -23.71 -14.76 25.12
C CYS A 910 -22.52 -15.71 25.23
N ASP A 911 -22.10 -16.28 24.10
CA ASP A 911 -20.87 -17.08 24.06
C ASP A 911 -19.69 -16.20 24.52
N PRO A 912 -18.85 -16.66 25.47
CA PRO A 912 -17.61 -15.97 25.81
C PRO A 912 -16.76 -15.58 24.59
N LEU A 913 -16.77 -16.39 23.53
CA LEU A 913 -16.07 -16.14 22.27
C LEU A 913 -17.04 -15.78 21.12
N SER A 914 -18.11 -15.04 21.43
CA SER A 914 -18.99 -14.45 20.42
C SER A 914 -18.28 -13.42 19.55
N LEU A 915 -18.87 -13.08 18.40
CA LEU A 915 -18.36 -12.08 17.47
C LEU A 915 -18.07 -10.74 18.18
N ALA A 916 -19.05 -10.21 18.91
CA ALA A 916 -18.91 -8.92 19.61
C ALA A 916 -17.84 -8.98 20.72
N ASN A 917 -17.76 -10.09 21.47
CA ASN A 917 -16.77 -10.26 22.54
C ASN A 917 -15.35 -10.37 22.00
N ILE A 918 -15.13 -11.11 20.90
CA ILE A 918 -13.81 -11.21 20.26
C ILE A 918 -13.36 -9.84 19.77
N LEU A 919 -14.23 -9.08 19.09
CA LEU A 919 -13.87 -7.75 18.58
C LEU A 919 -13.53 -6.77 19.71
N GLU A 920 -14.24 -6.84 20.84
CA GLU A 920 -13.92 -6.02 22.01
C GLU A 920 -12.57 -6.41 22.65
N GLN A 921 -12.24 -7.71 22.69
CA GLN A 921 -10.92 -8.13 23.15
C GLN A 921 -9.80 -7.70 22.20
N GLU A 922 -10.04 -7.78 20.89
CA GLU A 922 -9.10 -7.30 19.89
C GLU A 922 -8.87 -5.79 20.01
N ARG A 923 -9.93 -5.00 20.27
CA ARG A 923 -9.81 -3.56 20.55
C ARG A 923 -8.88 -3.25 21.72
N LYS A 924 -8.91 -4.06 22.79
CA LYS A 924 -8.02 -3.89 23.96
C LYS A 924 -6.54 -4.13 23.65
N ARG A 925 -6.24 -4.80 22.53
CA ARG A 925 -4.89 -5.02 22.01
C ARG A 925 -4.68 -4.34 20.65
N SER A 926 -5.06 -3.06 20.56
CA SER A 926 -5.04 -2.23 19.36
C SER A 926 -3.69 -2.21 18.61
N GLU A 927 -2.57 -2.39 19.32
CA GLU A 927 -1.22 -2.42 18.72
C GLU A 927 -1.01 -3.60 17.76
N VAL A 928 -1.75 -4.70 17.94
CA VAL A 928 -1.64 -5.90 17.10
C VAL A 928 -2.90 -6.12 16.26
N SER A 929 -4.07 -5.75 16.80
CA SER A 929 -5.34 -5.91 16.10
C SER A 929 -5.62 -4.79 15.10
N TYR A 930 -5.02 -3.61 15.28
CA TYR A 930 -5.34 -2.38 14.58
C TYR A 930 -6.82 -1.98 14.70
N ILE A 931 -7.53 -2.39 15.76
CA ILE A 931 -8.92 -1.99 16.05
C ILE A 931 -8.90 -0.96 17.18
N ALA A 932 -9.53 0.20 16.97
CA ALA A 932 -9.54 1.30 17.94
C ALA A 932 -10.89 1.47 18.64
N ASP A 933 -11.97 1.36 17.87
CA ASP A 933 -13.31 1.71 18.33
C ASP A 933 -14.09 0.48 18.82
N PRO A 934 -15.02 0.65 19.77
CA PRO A 934 -15.94 -0.42 20.13
C PRO A 934 -16.79 -0.85 18.94
N THR A 935 -17.35 -2.06 19.01
CA THR A 935 -18.15 -2.62 17.92
C THR A 935 -19.60 -2.19 18.07
N ALA A 936 -20.17 -1.62 17.02
CA ALA A 936 -21.62 -1.38 16.92
C ALA A 936 -22.34 -2.71 16.66
N SER A 937 -23.06 -3.20 17.68
CA SER A 937 -23.74 -4.49 17.67
C SER A 937 -25.25 -4.30 17.58
N TRP A 938 -25.79 -4.50 16.38
CA TRP A 938 -27.22 -4.36 16.11
C TRP A 938 -28.09 -5.33 16.93
N VAL A 939 -27.58 -6.54 17.20
CA VAL A 939 -28.30 -7.57 17.98
C VAL A 939 -28.47 -7.13 19.42
N ASP A 940 -27.41 -6.55 20.01
CA ASP A 940 -27.44 -6.10 21.40
C ASP A 940 -28.41 -4.91 21.57
N ASP A 941 -28.36 -3.95 20.65
CA ASP A 941 -29.23 -2.77 20.69
C ASP A 941 -30.70 -3.14 20.38
N PHE A 942 -30.95 -4.09 19.46
CA PHE A 942 -32.29 -4.61 19.18
C PHE A 942 -32.95 -5.26 20.40
N PHE A 943 -32.24 -6.15 21.11
CA PHE A 943 -32.81 -6.79 22.30
C PHE A 943 -32.95 -5.83 23.48
N THR A 944 -32.11 -4.79 23.54
CA THR A 944 -32.24 -3.72 24.53
C THR A 944 -33.46 -2.85 24.23
N TRP A 945 -33.73 -2.54 22.96
CA TRP A 945 -34.93 -1.81 22.54
C TRP A 945 -36.24 -2.53 22.91
N LEU A 946 -36.22 -3.87 22.95
CA LEU A 946 -37.34 -4.70 23.40
C LEU A 946 -37.54 -4.77 24.92
N ASN A 947 -36.68 -4.12 25.72
CA ASN A 947 -36.78 -4.14 27.17
C ASN A 947 -38.05 -3.39 27.64
N PRO A 948 -39.01 -4.05 28.32
CA PRO A 948 -40.23 -3.41 28.81
C PRO A 948 -39.98 -2.27 29.82
N ALA A 949 -38.81 -2.24 30.47
CA ALA A 949 -38.43 -1.13 31.36
C ALA A 949 -38.21 0.19 30.60
N LEU A 950 -37.94 0.13 29.29
CA LEU A 950 -37.86 1.26 28.39
C LEU A 950 -39.24 1.48 27.75
N ASP A 951 -40.20 1.92 28.57
CA ASP A 951 -41.62 2.07 28.24
C ASP A 951 -41.94 3.02 27.08
N THR A 952 -40.98 3.87 26.68
CA THR A 952 -41.06 4.79 25.53
C THR A 952 -40.46 4.23 24.24
N CYS A 953 -39.68 3.15 24.29
CA CYS A 953 -38.92 2.64 23.14
C CYS A 953 -39.75 1.76 22.20
N CYS A 954 -40.25 0.65 22.72
CA CYS A 954 -41.09 -0.27 21.97
C CYS A 954 -42.47 -0.30 22.62
N VAL A 955 -43.48 0.15 21.89
CA VAL A 955 -44.85 0.27 22.40
C VAL A 955 -45.82 -0.43 21.46
N ASP A 956 -46.57 -1.40 21.99
CA ASP A 956 -47.71 -2.03 21.35
C ASP A 956 -49.01 -1.31 21.80
N PRO A 957 -50.15 -1.46 21.10
CA PRO A 957 -51.41 -0.80 21.48
C PRO A 957 -51.91 -1.13 22.90
N SER A 958 -51.41 -2.22 23.50
CA SER A 958 -51.73 -2.68 24.85
C SER A 958 -50.74 -2.24 25.94
N GLY A 959 -49.63 -1.58 25.59
CA GLY A 959 -48.55 -1.20 26.52
C GLY A 959 -47.15 -1.43 25.94
N PRO A 960 -46.07 -1.24 26.74
CA PRO A 960 -44.71 -1.61 26.39
C PRO A 960 -44.59 -3.02 25.79
N CYS A 961 -43.76 -3.17 24.76
CA CYS A 961 -43.54 -4.45 24.11
C CYS A 961 -43.03 -5.50 25.11
N LEU A 962 -43.46 -6.75 24.91
CA LEU A 962 -43.10 -7.91 25.76
C LEU A 962 -43.51 -7.80 27.25
N GLU A 963 -44.26 -6.76 27.63
CA GLU A 963 -44.81 -6.63 28.99
C GLU A 963 -45.83 -7.76 29.27
N GLY A 964 -45.72 -8.43 30.42
CA GLY A 964 -46.61 -9.52 30.81
C GLY A 964 -46.38 -10.86 30.11
N ARG A 965 -45.28 -11.03 29.37
CA ARG A 965 -44.89 -12.30 28.70
C ARG A 965 -44.41 -13.36 29.70
N ASP A 966 -44.67 -14.64 29.40
CA ASP A 966 -44.11 -15.80 30.10
C ASP A 966 -43.28 -16.69 29.14
N PRO A 967 -41.96 -16.84 29.34
CA PRO A 967 -41.13 -16.20 30.36
C PRO A 967 -40.92 -14.69 30.09
N PRO A 968 -40.71 -13.87 31.14
CA PRO A 968 -40.49 -12.43 31.01
C PRO A 968 -39.15 -12.10 30.34
N TRP A 969 -39.06 -10.91 29.75
CA TRP A 969 -37.80 -10.35 29.25
C TRP A 969 -36.75 -10.31 30.36
N ASN A 970 -35.53 -10.75 30.06
CA ASN A 970 -34.47 -10.82 31.05
C ASN A 970 -33.08 -10.67 30.40
N PRO A 971 -32.10 -9.99 31.07
CA PRO A 971 -30.68 -9.95 30.69
C PRO A 971 -29.96 -11.29 30.43
N GLN A 972 -30.59 -12.44 30.70
CA GLN A 972 -30.14 -13.77 30.27
C GLN A 972 -30.68 -14.21 28.89
N LEU A 973 -31.16 -13.27 28.06
CA LEU A 973 -31.89 -13.53 26.81
C LEU A 973 -33.19 -14.31 26.99
N ARG A 974 -33.67 -14.60 28.20
CA ARG A 974 -34.97 -15.29 28.36
C ARG A 974 -36.12 -14.36 27.93
N GLY A 975 -37.16 -14.95 27.32
CA GLY A 975 -38.32 -14.19 26.84
C GLY A 975 -38.12 -13.43 25.51
N MET A 976 -36.95 -13.53 24.86
CA MET A 976 -36.67 -12.89 23.56
C MET A 976 -37.45 -13.56 22.41
N PRO A 977 -37.80 -12.81 21.35
CA PRO A 977 -38.50 -13.36 20.20
C PRO A 977 -37.61 -14.28 19.35
N GLU A 978 -38.20 -15.34 18.81
CA GLU A 978 -37.55 -16.34 17.93
C GLU A 978 -38.44 -16.63 16.69
N GLY A 979 -37.85 -17.19 15.63
CA GLY A 979 -38.55 -17.46 14.38
C GLY A 979 -39.15 -16.21 13.71
N GLN A 980 -40.39 -16.32 13.22
CA GLN A 980 -41.05 -15.22 12.49
C GLN A 980 -41.38 -14.00 13.37
N GLU A 981 -41.57 -14.21 14.67
CA GLU A 981 -41.82 -13.13 15.63
C GLU A 981 -40.63 -12.17 15.68
N PHE A 982 -39.41 -12.72 15.66
CA PHE A 982 -38.17 -11.93 15.63
C PHE A 982 -38.14 -11.00 14.42
N ILE A 983 -38.46 -11.50 13.23
CA ILE A 983 -38.46 -10.72 11.98
C ILE A 983 -39.52 -9.59 12.03
N SER A 984 -40.68 -9.84 12.64
CA SER A 984 -41.71 -8.80 12.83
C SER A 984 -41.23 -7.64 13.70
N TYR A 985 -40.60 -7.95 14.83
CA TYR A 985 -40.05 -6.92 15.72
C TYR A 985 -38.83 -6.23 15.11
N LEU A 986 -37.98 -6.96 14.37
CA LEU A 986 -36.81 -6.41 13.71
C LEU A 986 -37.18 -5.34 12.66
N ASN A 987 -38.19 -5.61 11.82
CA ASN A 987 -38.68 -4.62 10.86
C ASN A 987 -39.21 -3.36 11.55
N ARG A 988 -39.94 -3.52 12.66
CA ARG A 988 -40.42 -2.39 13.47
C ARG A 988 -39.26 -1.58 14.03
N TRP A 989 -38.25 -2.23 14.56
CA TRP A 989 -37.05 -1.60 15.10
C TRP A 989 -36.27 -0.81 14.04
N LEU A 990 -36.09 -1.36 12.85
CA LEU A 990 -35.42 -0.68 11.73
C LEU A 990 -36.18 0.55 11.23
N SER A 991 -37.51 0.58 11.40
CA SER A 991 -38.34 1.75 11.09
C SER A 991 -38.50 2.74 12.25
N SER A 992 -37.99 2.41 13.44
CA SER A 992 -38.18 3.23 14.64
C SER A 992 -37.17 4.39 14.67
N PRO A 993 -37.62 5.64 14.82
CA PRO A 993 -36.75 6.81 14.83
C PRO A 993 -35.91 6.86 16.10
N THR A 994 -34.64 7.23 15.96
CA THR A 994 -33.73 7.47 17.09
C THR A 994 -34.00 8.87 17.66
N GLY A 995 -34.34 8.96 18.94
CA GLY A 995 -34.61 10.22 19.63
C GLY A 995 -34.15 10.20 21.08
N GLU A 996 -34.29 11.32 21.79
CA GLU A 996 -33.89 11.43 23.21
C GLU A 996 -34.63 10.43 24.12
N GLU A 997 -35.90 10.16 23.81
CA GLU A 997 -36.73 9.22 24.57
C GLU A 997 -36.40 7.74 24.27
N CYS A 998 -35.84 7.45 23.10
CA CYS A 998 -35.41 6.10 22.72
C CYS A 998 -34.15 6.13 21.83
N PRO A 999 -32.96 6.09 22.44
CA PRO A 999 -31.71 6.14 21.69
C PRO A 999 -31.34 4.80 21.04
N TYR A 1000 -31.92 3.68 21.47
CA TYR A 1000 -31.64 2.33 20.92
C TYR A 1000 -32.41 2.00 19.64
N ALA A 1001 -33.19 2.91 19.08
CA ALA A 1001 -33.95 2.68 17.87
C ALA A 1001 -33.02 2.50 16.64
N GLY A 1002 -33.41 1.62 15.70
CA GLY A 1002 -32.51 1.10 14.67
C GLY A 1002 -32.37 1.95 13.41
N GLN A 1003 -33.27 2.92 13.16
CA GLN A 1003 -33.36 3.60 11.86
C GLN A 1003 -32.06 4.32 11.46
N ALA A 1004 -31.49 5.15 12.35
CA ALA A 1004 -30.31 5.97 12.01
C ALA A 1004 -28.99 5.16 12.03
N SER A 1005 -28.81 4.28 13.01
CA SER A 1005 -27.54 3.58 13.25
C SER A 1005 -27.41 2.26 12.47
N TYR A 1006 -28.53 1.58 12.19
CA TYR A 1006 -28.55 0.21 11.66
C TYR A 1006 -29.46 0.03 10.44
N GLY A 1007 -30.10 1.09 9.93
CA GLY A 1007 -30.97 1.03 8.75
C GLY A 1007 -30.31 0.39 7.52
N ASN A 1008 -29.00 0.64 7.33
CA ASN A 1008 -28.21 0.05 6.24
C ASN A 1008 -27.31 -1.12 6.71
N ALA A 1009 -27.47 -1.60 7.96
CA ALA A 1009 -26.62 -2.65 8.53
C ALA A 1009 -27.13 -4.07 8.30
N LEU A 1010 -28.40 -4.20 7.92
CA LEU A 1010 -29.14 -5.45 7.88
C LEU A 1010 -29.92 -5.55 6.58
N VAL A 1011 -29.77 -6.68 5.89
CA VAL A 1011 -30.68 -7.08 4.83
C VAL A 1011 -31.66 -8.07 5.42
N VAL A 1012 -32.95 -7.72 5.46
CA VAL A 1012 -34.00 -8.57 6.05
C VAL A 1012 -34.86 -9.15 4.92
N ASP A 1013 -35.02 -10.47 4.92
CA ASP A 1013 -36.02 -11.15 4.07
C ASP A 1013 -37.24 -11.48 4.92
N ASN A 1014 -38.42 -10.97 4.54
CA ASN A 1014 -39.65 -11.20 5.28
C ASN A 1014 -40.22 -12.61 5.11
N ASN A 1015 -39.79 -13.34 4.06
CA ASN A 1015 -40.31 -14.65 3.72
C ASN A 1015 -39.46 -15.80 4.30
N HIS A 1016 -38.22 -15.53 4.67
CA HIS A 1016 -37.29 -16.51 5.22
C HIS A 1016 -36.88 -16.12 6.64
N THR A 1017 -36.59 -17.10 7.49
CA THR A 1017 -36.10 -16.85 8.86
C THR A 1017 -34.61 -16.53 8.90
N THR A 1018 -33.90 -16.70 7.80
CA THR A 1018 -32.47 -16.39 7.66
C THR A 1018 -32.25 -14.93 7.33
N ILE A 1019 -31.25 -14.30 7.94
CA ILE A 1019 -30.77 -12.97 7.57
C ILE A 1019 -29.69 -13.14 6.50
N PRO A 1020 -29.93 -12.73 5.23
CA PRO A 1020 -28.96 -12.93 4.14
C PRO A 1020 -27.62 -12.26 4.40
N ALA A 1021 -27.62 -11.04 4.92
CA ALA A 1021 -26.42 -10.30 5.25
C ALA A 1021 -26.64 -9.34 6.43
N SER A 1022 -25.69 -9.32 7.35
CA SER A 1022 -25.61 -8.28 8.39
C SER A 1022 -24.16 -7.87 8.60
N HIS A 1023 -23.90 -6.65 9.06
CA HIS A 1023 -22.56 -6.21 9.38
C HIS A 1023 -22.43 -5.58 10.78
N PHE A 1024 -21.23 -5.71 11.35
CA PHE A 1024 -20.83 -5.11 12.62
C PHE A 1024 -19.72 -4.10 12.35
N ARG A 1025 -19.97 -2.82 12.66
CA ARG A 1025 -19.06 -1.72 12.34
C ARG A 1025 -18.12 -1.44 13.51
N THR A 1026 -16.83 -1.28 13.22
CA THR A 1026 -15.81 -0.70 14.10
C THR A 1026 -14.84 0.15 13.24
N SER A 1027 -13.76 0.67 13.82
CA SER A 1027 -12.78 1.51 13.14
C SER A 1027 -11.37 1.00 13.40
N HIS A 1028 -10.52 1.14 12.39
CA HIS A 1028 -9.10 0.90 12.55
C HIS A 1028 -8.43 1.96 13.43
N THR A 1029 -7.25 1.64 13.96
CA THR A 1029 -6.31 2.65 14.46
C THR A 1029 -5.86 3.57 13.32
N PRO A 1030 -5.36 4.79 13.61
CA PRO A 1030 -4.82 5.67 12.58
C PRO A 1030 -3.68 4.97 11.81
N LEU A 1031 -3.88 4.74 10.50
CA LEU A 1031 -2.92 4.05 9.64
C LEU A 1031 -2.06 5.10 8.93
N ARG A 1032 -0.74 5.11 9.21
CA ARG A 1032 0.18 6.17 8.75
C ARG A 1032 1.21 5.68 7.75
N SER A 1033 1.34 4.38 7.56
CA SER A 1033 2.31 3.78 6.65
C SER A 1033 1.71 2.63 5.84
N GLN A 1034 2.37 2.29 4.73
CA GLN A 1034 1.98 1.13 3.91
C GLN A 1034 2.01 -0.17 4.72
N ASP A 1035 2.97 -0.31 5.63
CA ASP A 1035 3.08 -1.47 6.51
C ASP A 1035 1.88 -1.55 7.48
N ASP A 1036 1.38 -0.41 7.98
CA ASP A 1036 0.17 -0.37 8.80
C ASP A 1036 -1.06 -0.84 8.03
N PHE A 1037 -1.24 -0.40 6.78
CA PHE A 1037 -2.37 -0.85 5.95
C PHE A 1037 -2.29 -2.37 5.65
N ILE A 1038 -1.09 -2.90 5.37
CA ILE A 1038 -0.89 -4.33 5.13
C ILE A 1038 -1.18 -5.14 6.40
N ASN A 1039 -0.66 -4.70 7.55
CA ASN A 1039 -0.81 -5.38 8.82
C ASN A 1039 -2.24 -5.28 9.35
N ALA A 1040 -2.92 -4.14 9.18
CA ALA A 1040 -4.34 -3.96 9.53
C ALA A 1040 -5.27 -4.86 8.70
N TYR A 1041 -4.97 -5.05 7.40
CA TYR A 1041 -5.70 -6.02 6.58
C TYR A 1041 -5.43 -7.45 7.05
N ALA A 1042 -4.17 -7.81 7.31
CA ALA A 1042 -3.80 -9.14 7.78
C ALA A 1042 -4.41 -9.47 9.15
N SER A 1043 -4.42 -8.49 10.08
CA SER A 1043 -5.03 -8.63 11.40
C SER A 1043 -6.54 -8.81 11.29
N ALA A 1044 -7.23 -8.01 10.46
CA ALA A 1044 -8.66 -8.14 10.26
C ALA A 1044 -9.06 -9.50 9.69
N ARG A 1045 -8.31 -10.02 8.70
CA ARG A 1045 -8.54 -11.37 8.13
C ARG A 1045 -8.31 -12.47 9.18
N ARG A 1046 -7.26 -12.33 10.01
CA ARG A 1046 -7.02 -13.24 11.14
C ARG A 1046 -8.18 -13.23 12.12
N ILE A 1047 -8.68 -12.04 12.49
CA ILE A 1047 -9.80 -11.87 13.43
C ILE A 1047 -11.06 -12.51 12.86
N ALA A 1048 -11.42 -12.23 11.61
CA ALA A 1048 -12.59 -12.81 10.97
C ALA A 1048 -12.51 -14.34 10.85
N THR A 1049 -11.32 -14.88 10.57
CA THR A 1049 -11.09 -16.33 10.54
C THR A 1049 -11.27 -16.94 11.93
N SER A 1050 -10.70 -16.31 12.96
CA SER A 1050 -10.85 -16.75 14.36
C SER A 1050 -12.31 -16.73 14.82
N ILE A 1051 -13.07 -15.68 14.47
CA ILE A 1051 -14.51 -15.61 14.74
C ILE A 1051 -15.21 -16.78 14.05
N SER A 1052 -14.94 -16.99 12.75
CA SER A 1052 -15.59 -18.04 11.97
C SER A 1052 -15.30 -19.45 12.50
N GLU A 1053 -14.10 -19.69 13.01
CA GLU A 1053 -13.70 -20.97 13.62
C GLU A 1053 -14.40 -21.22 14.97
N HIS A 1054 -14.62 -20.18 15.77
CA HIS A 1054 -15.25 -20.31 17.09
C HIS A 1054 -16.78 -20.37 17.02
N THR A 1055 -17.41 -19.57 16.16
CA THR A 1055 -18.88 -19.46 16.06
C THR A 1055 -19.48 -20.33 14.97
N SER A 1056 -18.68 -21.10 14.21
CA SER A 1056 -19.12 -21.87 13.03
C SER A 1056 -19.87 -21.04 11.96
N THR A 1057 -19.76 -19.71 12.02
CA THR A 1057 -20.45 -18.76 11.13
C THR A 1057 -19.44 -18.16 10.16
N PRO A 1058 -19.69 -18.13 8.83
CA PRO A 1058 -18.78 -17.51 7.88
C PRO A 1058 -18.79 -15.99 8.02
N VAL A 1059 -17.69 -15.43 8.52
CA VAL A 1059 -17.48 -13.99 8.70
C VAL A 1059 -16.31 -13.52 7.84
N PHE A 1060 -16.47 -12.38 7.18
CA PHE A 1060 -15.36 -11.72 6.49
C PHE A 1060 -15.30 -10.23 6.85
N PRO A 1061 -14.09 -9.63 6.87
CA PRO A 1061 -13.95 -8.22 7.17
C PRO A 1061 -13.93 -7.42 5.86
N TYR A 1062 -14.59 -6.27 5.84
CA TYR A 1062 -14.63 -5.35 4.71
C TYR A 1062 -14.21 -3.94 5.13
N SER A 1063 -13.30 -3.35 4.36
CA SER A 1063 -12.98 -1.92 4.41
C SER A 1063 -12.61 -1.47 3.00
N LYS A 1064 -12.84 -0.19 2.68
CA LYS A 1064 -12.64 0.38 1.34
C LYS A 1064 -11.25 0.08 0.76
N PHE A 1065 -10.21 0.07 1.59
CA PHE A 1065 -8.82 -0.12 1.13
C PHE A 1065 -8.40 -1.59 0.95
N TYR A 1066 -9.09 -2.56 1.54
CA TYR A 1066 -8.65 -3.97 1.53
C TYR A 1066 -8.42 -4.54 0.14
N ILE A 1067 -9.24 -4.11 -0.82
CA ILE A 1067 -9.15 -4.56 -2.21
C ILE A 1067 -7.80 -4.27 -2.85
N PHE A 1068 -7.12 -3.17 -2.46
CA PHE A 1068 -5.81 -2.80 -2.99
C PHE A 1068 -4.67 -3.52 -2.28
N PHE A 1069 -4.83 -3.86 -1.00
CA PHE A 1069 -3.77 -4.45 -0.18
C PHE A 1069 -3.78 -5.98 -0.16
N ASP A 1070 -4.85 -6.62 -0.64
CA ASP A 1070 -4.95 -8.07 -0.76
C ASP A 1070 -3.79 -8.72 -1.53
N GLN A 1071 -3.28 -8.02 -2.57
CA GLN A 1071 -2.15 -8.49 -3.37
C GLN A 1071 -0.88 -8.76 -2.54
N TYR A 1072 -0.64 -8.01 -1.47
CA TYR A 1072 0.58 -8.11 -0.67
C TYR A 1072 0.62 -9.36 0.21
N SER A 1073 -0.54 -10.00 0.46
CA SER A 1073 -0.61 -11.28 1.18
C SER A 1073 0.11 -12.42 0.45
N SER A 1074 0.17 -12.36 -0.89
CA SER A 1074 0.72 -13.42 -1.74
C SER A 1074 1.84 -12.97 -2.67
N ILE A 1075 2.16 -11.66 -2.74
CA ILE A 1075 3.10 -11.10 -3.71
C ILE A 1075 4.50 -11.71 -3.64
N VAL A 1076 5.02 -11.97 -2.44
CA VAL A 1076 6.37 -12.54 -2.27
C VAL A 1076 6.40 -13.97 -2.82
N ARG A 1077 5.39 -14.79 -2.49
CA ARG A 1077 5.25 -16.15 -3.01
C ARG A 1077 5.09 -16.13 -4.53
N LEU A 1078 4.25 -15.23 -5.04
CA LEU A 1078 4.03 -15.07 -6.49
C LEU A 1078 5.33 -14.68 -7.20
N ALA A 1079 6.07 -13.70 -6.69
CA ALA A 1079 7.36 -13.28 -7.23
C ALA A 1079 8.37 -14.43 -7.30
N CYS A 1080 8.54 -15.18 -6.20
CA CYS A 1080 9.43 -16.35 -6.18
C CYS A 1080 9.00 -17.43 -7.18
N THR A 1081 7.69 -17.71 -7.30
CA THR A 1081 7.19 -18.72 -8.25
C THR A 1081 7.36 -18.31 -9.71
N LEU A 1082 7.11 -17.04 -10.05
CA LEU A 1082 7.25 -16.53 -11.42
C LEU A 1082 8.71 -16.45 -11.84
N ILE A 1083 9.57 -15.85 -11.01
CA ILE A 1083 11.01 -15.76 -11.30
C ILE A 1083 11.62 -17.17 -11.35
N GLY A 1084 11.28 -18.04 -10.40
CA GLY A 1084 11.76 -19.43 -10.36
C GLY A 1084 11.34 -20.25 -11.58
N SER A 1085 10.06 -20.16 -11.99
CA SER A 1085 9.58 -20.83 -13.21
C SER A 1085 10.21 -20.27 -14.48
N GLY A 1086 10.39 -18.94 -14.57
CA GLY A 1086 11.09 -18.30 -15.67
C GLY A 1086 12.53 -18.75 -15.82
N LEU A 1087 13.29 -18.79 -14.72
CA LEU A 1087 14.67 -19.30 -14.70
C LEU A 1087 14.74 -20.77 -15.13
N ALA A 1088 13.79 -21.61 -14.70
CA ALA A 1088 13.73 -23.01 -15.10
C ALA A 1088 13.48 -23.17 -16.61
N ILE A 1089 12.60 -22.34 -17.18
CA ILE A 1089 12.31 -22.37 -18.61
C ILE A 1089 13.49 -21.81 -19.42
N ILE A 1090 14.15 -20.75 -18.95
CA ILE A 1090 15.38 -20.24 -19.57
C ILE A 1090 16.47 -21.30 -19.57
N LEU A 1091 16.67 -22.02 -18.46
CA LEU A 1091 17.61 -23.13 -18.41
C LEU A 1091 17.27 -24.20 -19.44
N LEU A 1092 16.00 -24.55 -19.60
CA LEU A 1092 15.53 -25.52 -20.59
C LEU A 1092 15.80 -25.03 -22.02
N VAL A 1093 15.34 -23.82 -22.38
CA VAL A 1093 15.45 -23.24 -23.72
C VAL A 1093 16.92 -23.06 -24.11
N THR A 1094 17.75 -22.48 -23.23
CA THR A 1094 19.19 -22.28 -23.48
C THR A 1094 19.93 -23.61 -23.59
N SER A 1095 19.62 -24.60 -22.75
CA SER A 1095 20.27 -25.93 -22.82
C SER A 1095 19.93 -26.68 -24.10
N VAL A 1096 18.67 -26.62 -24.55
CA VAL A 1096 18.20 -27.27 -25.78
C VAL A 1096 18.80 -26.61 -27.02
N LEU A 1097 18.75 -25.27 -27.12
CA LEU A 1097 19.25 -24.56 -28.30
C LEU A 1097 20.78 -24.55 -28.39
N LEU A 1098 21.50 -24.51 -27.26
CA LEU A 1098 22.98 -24.57 -27.24
C LEU A 1098 23.53 -26.01 -27.22
N GLY A 1099 22.72 -27.03 -26.90
CA GLY A 1099 23.13 -28.43 -26.84
C GLY A 1099 24.08 -28.76 -25.67
N SER A 1100 24.11 -27.93 -24.62
CA SER A 1100 25.00 -28.09 -23.47
C SER A 1100 24.32 -27.61 -22.18
N ILE A 1101 23.93 -28.56 -21.33
CA ILE A 1101 23.34 -28.28 -20.00
C ILE A 1101 24.33 -27.50 -19.12
N ARG A 1102 25.64 -27.77 -19.22
CA ARG A 1102 26.65 -27.04 -18.45
C ARG A 1102 26.69 -25.55 -18.82
N THR A 1103 26.57 -25.24 -20.11
CA THR A 1103 26.57 -23.84 -20.58
C THR A 1103 25.26 -23.16 -20.20
N GLY A 1104 24.12 -23.83 -20.37
CA GLY A 1104 22.81 -23.33 -19.94
C GLY A 1104 22.76 -23.05 -18.44
N LEU A 1105 23.34 -23.92 -17.62
CA LEU A 1105 23.43 -23.74 -16.16
C LEU A 1105 24.27 -22.51 -15.80
N ILE A 1106 25.42 -22.28 -16.45
CA ILE A 1106 26.26 -21.11 -16.20
C ILE A 1106 25.50 -19.83 -16.56
N VAL A 1107 24.82 -19.80 -17.71
CA VAL A 1107 23.99 -18.65 -18.13
C VAL A 1107 22.85 -18.41 -17.13
N THR A 1108 22.21 -19.48 -16.65
CA THR A 1108 21.13 -19.35 -15.67
C THR A 1108 21.66 -18.83 -14.34
N ILE A 1109 22.82 -19.31 -13.87
CA ILE A 1109 23.48 -18.80 -12.66
C ILE A 1109 23.86 -17.33 -12.81
N THR A 1110 24.38 -16.92 -13.98
CA THR A 1110 24.72 -15.52 -14.21
C THR A 1110 23.48 -14.63 -14.17
N VAL A 1111 22.34 -15.10 -14.68
CA VAL A 1111 21.05 -14.38 -14.62
C VAL A 1111 20.47 -14.38 -13.20
N VAL A 1112 20.65 -15.44 -12.42
CA VAL A 1112 20.29 -15.44 -10.99
C VAL A 1112 21.10 -14.39 -10.23
N MET A 1113 22.41 -14.31 -10.49
CA MET A 1113 23.27 -13.31 -9.86
C MET A 1113 22.84 -11.89 -10.23
N THR A 1114 22.57 -11.61 -11.52
CA THR A 1114 22.10 -10.28 -11.93
C THR A 1114 20.77 -9.91 -11.26
N LEU A 1115 19.82 -10.83 -11.17
CA LEU A 1115 18.52 -10.55 -10.53
C LEU A 1115 18.66 -10.26 -9.04
N VAL A 1116 19.49 -11.03 -8.32
CA VAL A 1116 19.73 -10.80 -6.90
C VAL A 1116 20.42 -9.45 -6.67
N ASP A 1117 21.37 -9.08 -7.53
CA ASP A 1117 22.03 -7.77 -7.45
C ASP A 1117 21.07 -6.62 -7.76
N ILE A 1118 20.13 -6.80 -8.69
CA ILE A 1118 19.06 -5.83 -8.97
C ILE A 1118 18.14 -5.68 -7.76
N VAL A 1119 17.73 -6.77 -7.11
CA VAL A 1119 16.90 -6.72 -5.89
C VAL A 1119 17.67 -6.06 -4.73
N GLY A 1120 18.96 -6.34 -4.58
CA GLY A 1120 19.82 -5.66 -3.61
C GLY A 1120 19.93 -4.16 -3.90
N ALA A 1121 20.05 -3.78 -5.17
CA ALA A 1121 20.06 -2.37 -5.60
C ALA A 1121 18.71 -1.69 -5.38
N MET A 1122 17.58 -2.41 -5.52
CA MET A 1122 16.25 -1.89 -5.18
C MET A 1122 16.17 -1.50 -3.70
N ALA A 1123 16.73 -2.31 -2.79
CA ALA A 1123 16.79 -1.99 -1.36
C ALA A 1123 17.59 -0.70 -1.10
N VAL A 1124 18.76 -0.55 -1.74
CA VAL A 1124 19.60 0.65 -1.61
C VAL A 1124 18.94 1.89 -2.22
N ALA A 1125 18.25 1.72 -3.35
CA ALA A 1125 17.57 2.80 -4.07
C ALA A 1125 16.19 3.17 -3.49
N GLN A 1126 15.80 2.55 -2.36
CA GLN A 1126 14.50 2.74 -1.69
C GLN A 1126 13.30 2.43 -2.62
N VAL A 1127 13.41 1.37 -3.40
CA VAL A 1127 12.34 0.87 -4.27
C VAL A 1127 11.63 -0.29 -3.57
N SER A 1128 10.33 -0.16 -3.33
CA SER A 1128 9.52 -1.21 -2.70
C SER A 1128 9.09 -2.29 -3.69
N LEU A 1129 8.73 -3.46 -3.14
CA LEU A 1129 8.15 -4.56 -3.88
C LEU A 1129 6.62 -4.41 -3.97
N ASN A 1130 6.13 -4.29 -5.20
CA ASN A 1130 4.73 -4.18 -5.57
C ASN A 1130 4.52 -4.77 -6.98
N ALA A 1131 3.30 -4.70 -7.50
CA ALA A 1131 2.97 -5.20 -8.83
C ALA A 1131 3.86 -4.63 -9.96
N VAL A 1132 4.19 -3.33 -9.90
CA VAL A 1132 5.00 -2.64 -10.91
C VAL A 1132 6.45 -3.12 -10.85
N SER A 1133 7.04 -3.16 -9.65
CA SER A 1133 8.41 -3.66 -9.51
C SER A 1133 8.53 -5.16 -9.82
N LEU A 1134 7.49 -5.96 -9.56
CA LEU A 1134 7.43 -7.35 -10.00
C LEU A 1134 7.49 -7.49 -11.52
N VAL A 1135 6.75 -6.66 -12.27
CA VAL A 1135 6.85 -6.62 -13.74
C VAL A 1135 8.25 -6.23 -14.19
N ASN A 1136 8.82 -5.21 -13.56
CA ASN A 1136 10.19 -4.80 -13.87
C ASN A 1136 11.20 -5.92 -13.59
N LEU A 1137 11.02 -6.74 -12.54
CA LEU A 1137 11.87 -7.91 -12.30
C LEU A 1137 11.72 -8.99 -13.39
N ILE A 1138 10.52 -9.18 -13.96
CA ILE A 1138 10.29 -10.08 -15.10
C ILE A 1138 10.94 -9.52 -16.38
N ILE A 1139 10.84 -8.21 -16.62
CA ILE A 1139 11.57 -7.53 -17.70
C ILE A 1139 13.08 -7.73 -17.53
N CYS A 1140 13.58 -7.56 -16.31
CA CYS A 1140 14.98 -7.76 -15.97
C CYS A 1140 15.45 -9.20 -16.27
N LEU A 1141 14.61 -10.20 -16.00
CA LEU A 1141 14.88 -11.60 -16.32
C LEU A 1141 15.07 -11.79 -17.83
N GLY A 1142 14.14 -11.28 -18.65
CA GLY A 1142 14.20 -11.39 -20.12
C GLY A 1142 15.44 -10.69 -20.71
N ILE A 1143 15.63 -9.42 -20.36
CA ILE A 1143 16.74 -8.61 -20.87
C ILE A 1143 18.10 -9.15 -20.40
N SER A 1144 18.22 -9.67 -19.16
CA SER A 1144 19.48 -10.26 -18.70
C SER A 1144 19.90 -11.48 -19.53
N VAL A 1145 18.93 -12.28 -20.00
CA VAL A 1145 19.20 -13.44 -20.87
C VAL A 1145 19.71 -12.99 -22.22
N GLU A 1146 19.17 -11.91 -22.78
CA GLU A 1146 19.61 -11.35 -24.06
C GLU A 1146 21.13 -11.07 -24.08
N PHE A 1147 21.62 -10.34 -23.08
CA PHE A 1147 23.05 -10.04 -22.93
C PHE A 1147 23.90 -11.32 -22.84
N CYS A 1148 23.44 -12.31 -22.08
CA CYS A 1148 24.18 -13.55 -21.84
C CYS A 1148 24.13 -14.53 -23.03
N ALA A 1149 23.00 -14.60 -23.75
CA ALA A 1149 22.74 -15.59 -24.78
C ALA A 1149 23.69 -15.45 -25.98
N HIS A 1150 23.97 -14.21 -26.42
CA HIS A 1150 24.86 -13.95 -27.55
C HIS A 1150 26.31 -14.37 -27.26
N ILE A 1151 26.82 -14.03 -26.06
CA ILE A 1151 28.17 -14.41 -25.61
C ILE A 1151 28.26 -15.94 -25.41
N ALA A 1152 27.26 -16.54 -24.77
CA ALA A 1152 27.23 -17.98 -24.53
C ALA A 1152 27.16 -18.79 -25.84
N ARG A 1153 26.39 -18.34 -26.83
CA ARG A 1153 26.35 -18.96 -28.16
C ARG A 1153 27.70 -18.85 -28.87
N ALA A 1154 28.30 -17.66 -28.88
CA ALA A 1154 29.61 -17.44 -29.50
C ALA A 1154 30.74 -18.27 -28.84
N PHE A 1155 30.59 -18.63 -27.57
CA PHE A 1155 31.50 -19.55 -26.87
C PHE A 1155 31.31 -21.02 -27.26
N VAL A 1156 30.05 -21.44 -27.48
CA VAL A 1156 29.71 -22.83 -27.87
C VAL A 1156 30.03 -23.08 -29.34
N PHE A 1157 29.76 -22.11 -30.22
CA PHE A 1157 30.00 -22.17 -31.66
C PHE A 1157 31.05 -21.11 -32.06
N PRO A 1158 32.34 -21.31 -31.75
CA PRO A 1158 33.38 -20.33 -32.02
C PRO A 1158 33.72 -20.25 -33.52
N SER A 1159 33.87 -19.04 -34.07
CA SER A 1159 34.29 -18.87 -35.46
C SER A 1159 35.74 -19.32 -35.66
N ARG A 1160 35.99 -20.26 -36.59
CA ARG A 1160 37.30 -20.85 -36.86
C ARG A 1160 38.40 -19.82 -37.17
N SER A 1161 38.10 -18.85 -38.04
CA SER A 1161 39.05 -17.81 -38.47
C SER A 1161 39.54 -16.91 -37.33
N VAL A 1162 38.71 -16.67 -36.31
CA VAL A 1162 39.10 -15.88 -35.13
C VAL A 1162 39.76 -16.76 -34.08
N LEU A 1163 39.31 -18.01 -33.91
CA LEU A 1163 39.92 -18.95 -32.97
C LEU A 1163 41.38 -19.23 -33.31
N GLU A 1164 41.74 -19.25 -34.59
CA GLU A 1164 43.13 -19.40 -35.06
C GLU A 1164 44.03 -18.20 -34.73
N ARG A 1165 43.45 -17.00 -34.50
CA ARG A 1165 44.16 -15.79 -34.08
C ARG A 1165 44.36 -15.69 -32.55
N ALA A 1166 43.84 -16.64 -31.78
CA ALA A 1166 43.97 -16.61 -30.32
C ALA A 1166 45.45 -16.79 -29.88
N PRO A 1167 45.92 -16.08 -28.84
CA PRO A 1167 47.33 -16.12 -28.41
C PRO A 1167 47.74 -17.51 -27.88
N ARG A 1168 48.52 -18.25 -28.69
CA ARG A 1168 48.90 -19.67 -28.48
C ARG A 1168 49.65 -19.94 -27.16
N ASN A 1169 50.42 -18.96 -26.65
CA ASN A 1169 51.24 -19.11 -25.45
C ASN A 1169 50.51 -18.78 -24.13
N LYS A 1170 49.31 -18.17 -24.18
CA LYS A 1170 48.57 -17.70 -22.98
C LYS A 1170 47.17 -18.29 -22.81
N SER A 1171 46.47 -18.68 -23.89
CA SER A 1171 45.09 -19.18 -23.83
C SER A 1171 44.97 -20.57 -24.45
N ARG A 1172 44.69 -21.61 -23.64
CA ARG A 1172 44.47 -23.01 -24.08
C ARG A 1172 43.05 -23.48 -23.75
N GLY A 1173 42.47 -24.31 -24.63
CA GLY A 1173 41.16 -24.95 -24.40
C GLY A 1173 40.00 -23.96 -24.29
N LYS A 1174 39.29 -23.97 -23.15
CA LYS A 1174 38.13 -23.09 -22.87
C LYS A 1174 38.48 -21.60 -22.91
N ASP A 1175 39.71 -21.24 -22.52
CA ASP A 1175 40.17 -19.84 -22.50
C ASP A 1175 40.21 -19.25 -23.91
N ALA A 1176 40.64 -20.03 -24.89
CA ALA A 1176 40.67 -19.60 -26.29
C ALA A 1176 39.24 -19.39 -26.83
N ARG A 1177 38.28 -20.25 -26.45
CA ARG A 1177 36.87 -20.10 -26.83
C ARG A 1177 36.21 -18.88 -26.19
N ALA A 1178 36.50 -18.61 -24.92
CA ALA A 1178 36.03 -17.41 -24.22
C ALA A 1178 36.58 -16.13 -24.85
N TRP A 1179 37.86 -16.14 -25.21
CA TRP A 1179 38.49 -15.03 -25.93
C TRP A 1179 37.84 -14.80 -27.31
N THR A 1180 37.61 -15.87 -28.08
CA THR A 1180 36.95 -15.79 -29.38
C THR A 1180 35.53 -15.25 -29.27
N ALA A 1181 34.75 -15.68 -28.28
CA ALA A 1181 33.40 -15.19 -28.06
C ALA A 1181 33.38 -13.67 -27.82
N LEU A 1182 34.29 -13.18 -26.97
CA LEU A 1182 34.37 -11.76 -26.61
C LEU A 1182 34.86 -10.88 -27.77
N VAL A 1183 35.84 -11.35 -28.56
CA VAL A 1183 36.34 -10.61 -29.73
C VAL A 1183 35.31 -10.61 -30.88
N ASN A 1184 34.52 -11.67 -31.00
CA ASN A 1184 33.54 -11.81 -32.07
C ASN A 1184 32.29 -10.96 -31.82
N VAL A 1185 31.74 -11.02 -30.61
CA VAL A 1185 30.41 -10.49 -30.28
C VAL A 1185 30.44 -9.40 -29.20
N GLY A 1186 31.54 -9.24 -28.45
CA GLY A 1186 31.61 -8.26 -27.36
C GLY A 1186 31.47 -6.81 -27.82
N ALA A 1187 32.01 -6.45 -29.00
CA ALA A 1187 31.88 -5.10 -29.55
C ALA A 1187 30.43 -4.76 -29.92
N SER A 1188 29.71 -5.72 -30.52
CA SER A 1188 28.31 -5.53 -30.91
C SER A 1188 27.38 -5.54 -29.69
N VAL A 1189 27.66 -6.34 -28.66
CA VAL A 1189 26.88 -6.32 -27.41
C VAL A 1189 27.10 -4.99 -26.66
N PHE A 1190 28.34 -4.49 -26.55
CA PHE A 1190 28.59 -3.23 -25.86
C PHE A 1190 27.99 -2.02 -26.61
N SER A 1191 28.32 -1.85 -27.89
CA SER A 1191 27.84 -0.69 -28.65
C SER A 1191 26.38 -0.80 -29.05
N GLY A 1192 25.92 -2.00 -29.38
CA GLY A 1192 24.58 -2.26 -29.89
C GLY A 1192 23.54 -2.39 -28.78
N ILE A 1193 23.87 -2.98 -27.62
CA ILE A 1193 22.91 -3.29 -26.55
C ILE A 1193 23.13 -2.41 -25.31
N THR A 1194 24.37 -2.27 -24.82
CA THR A 1194 24.63 -1.50 -23.58
C THR A 1194 24.41 0.00 -23.78
N VAL A 1195 24.96 0.59 -24.85
CA VAL A 1195 24.88 2.05 -25.07
C VAL A 1195 23.47 2.48 -25.49
N THR A 1196 22.79 1.71 -26.34
CA THR A 1196 21.41 1.98 -26.77
C THR A 1196 20.46 2.02 -25.57
N LYS A 1197 20.50 0.99 -24.71
CA LYS A 1197 19.66 0.90 -23.51
C LYS A 1197 20.01 1.98 -22.49
N LEU A 1198 21.30 2.28 -22.28
CA LEU A 1198 21.71 3.34 -21.35
C LEU A 1198 21.22 4.71 -21.81
N LEU A 1199 21.32 5.02 -23.11
CA LEU A 1199 20.82 6.26 -23.69
C LEU A 1199 19.30 6.39 -23.52
N GLY A 1200 18.56 5.31 -23.78
CA GLY A 1200 17.10 5.29 -23.60
C GLY A 1200 16.68 5.50 -22.15
N VAL A 1201 17.33 4.78 -21.22
CA VAL A 1201 17.02 4.88 -19.77
C VAL A 1201 17.39 6.26 -19.22
N PHE A 1202 18.48 6.88 -19.67
CA PHE A 1202 18.91 8.18 -19.13
C PHE A 1202 17.90 9.30 -19.39
N VAL A 1203 17.08 9.19 -20.44
CA VAL A 1203 16.03 10.19 -20.71
C VAL A 1203 14.91 10.11 -19.66
N LEU A 1204 14.65 8.93 -19.11
CA LEU A 1204 13.68 8.75 -18.02
C LEU A 1204 14.10 9.44 -16.72
N ALA A 1205 15.38 9.83 -16.58
CA ALA A 1205 15.85 10.62 -15.43
C ALA A 1205 15.21 12.02 -15.37
N PHE A 1206 14.64 12.50 -16.48
CA PHE A 1206 14.04 13.83 -16.59
C PHE A 1206 12.50 13.82 -16.55
N THR A 1207 11.86 12.67 -16.28
CA THR A 1207 10.39 12.59 -16.15
C THR A 1207 9.91 13.33 -14.91
N ARG A 1208 8.70 13.91 -14.97
CA ARG A 1208 8.12 14.59 -13.81
C ARG A 1208 7.41 13.63 -12.86
N SER A 1209 6.98 12.48 -13.38
CA SER A 1209 6.30 11.48 -12.56
C SER A 1209 7.28 10.68 -11.70
N LYS A 1210 6.95 10.55 -10.41
CA LYS A 1210 7.74 9.80 -9.43
C LYS A 1210 7.68 8.31 -9.65
N ILE A 1211 6.59 7.77 -10.22
CA ILE A 1211 6.50 6.35 -10.55
C ILE A 1211 7.55 5.95 -11.59
N PHE A 1212 7.73 6.78 -12.63
CA PHE A 1212 8.73 6.56 -13.68
C PHE A 1212 10.15 6.78 -13.16
N GLU A 1213 10.38 7.82 -12.35
CA GLU A 1213 11.68 8.07 -11.74
C GLU A 1213 12.12 6.91 -10.83
N ILE A 1214 11.25 6.44 -9.92
CA ILE A 1214 11.62 5.48 -8.88
C ILE A 1214 11.58 4.04 -9.41
N TYR A 1215 10.48 3.61 -10.05
CA TYR A 1215 10.29 2.20 -10.41
C TYR A 1215 10.86 1.82 -11.77
N TYR A 1216 10.94 2.76 -12.72
CA TYR A 1216 11.48 2.48 -14.06
C TYR A 1216 12.93 2.94 -14.16
N PHE A 1217 13.23 4.24 -13.99
CA PHE A 1217 14.58 4.76 -14.18
C PHE A 1217 15.60 4.11 -13.24
N ARG A 1218 15.39 4.09 -11.92
CA ARG A 1218 16.36 3.49 -10.98
C ARG A 1218 16.55 1.99 -11.21
N VAL A 1219 15.46 1.24 -11.43
CA VAL A 1219 15.51 -0.22 -11.62
C VAL A 1219 16.14 -0.57 -12.98
N TRP A 1220 15.78 0.12 -14.05
CA TRP A 1220 16.33 -0.14 -15.38
C TRP A 1220 17.78 0.33 -15.52
N LEU A 1221 18.18 1.40 -14.82
CA LEU A 1221 19.58 1.79 -14.73
C LEU A 1221 20.41 0.68 -14.06
N ALA A 1222 19.91 0.14 -12.94
CA ALA A 1222 20.53 -1.01 -12.28
C ALA A 1222 20.58 -2.23 -13.21
N LEU A 1223 19.47 -2.55 -13.90
CA LEU A 1223 19.40 -3.63 -14.88
C LEU A 1223 20.51 -3.51 -15.93
N VAL A 1224 20.63 -2.38 -16.62
CA VAL A 1224 21.59 -2.22 -17.73
C VAL A 1224 23.03 -2.36 -17.21
N ILE A 1225 23.35 -1.78 -16.05
CA ILE A 1225 24.69 -1.84 -15.47
C ILE A 1225 25.04 -3.27 -15.00
N PHE A 1226 24.15 -3.92 -14.26
CA PHE A 1226 24.41 -5.27 -13.76
C PHE A 1226 24.38 -6.31 -14.87
N ALA A 1227 23.43 -6.24 -15.82
CA ALA A 1227 23.37 -7.18 -16.93
C ALA A 1227 24.60 -7.06 -17.85
N ALA A 1228 25.02 -5.83 -18.20
CA ALA A 1228 26.20 -5.62 -19.03
C ALA A 1228 27.50 -6.06 -18.33
N SER A 1229 27.67 -5.74 -17.05
CA SER A 1229 28.85 -6.16 -16.28
C SER A 1229 28.91 -7.68 -16.12
N HIS A 1230 27.79 -8.35 -15.83
CA HIS A 1230 27.75 -9.80 -15.72
C HIS A 1230 28.00 -10.49 -17.06
N ALA A 1231 27.43 -9.99 -18.16
CA ALA A 1231 27.59 -10.62 -19.47
C ALA A 1231 28.96 -10.40 -20.12
N LEU A 1232 29.58 -9.22 -19.94
CA LEU A 1232 30.86 -8.88 -20.58
C LEU A 1232 32.09 -9.17 -19.70
N ILE A 1233 31.93 -9.21 -18.36
CA ILE A 1233 33.04 -9.43 -17.41
C ILE A 1233 32.95 -10.81 -16.77
N PHE A 1234 31.84 -11.11 -16.08
CA PHE A 1234 31.72 -12.32 -15.27
C PHE A 1234 31.52 -13.59 -16.12
N LEU A 1235 30.58 -13.55 -17.07
CA LEU A 1235 30.21 -14.71 -17.90
C LEU A 1235 31.40 -15.28 -18.70
N PRO A 1236 32.26 -14.49 -19.38
CA PRO A 1236 33.44 -15.04 -20.07
C PRO A 1236 34.41 -15.75 -19.13
N VAL A 1237 34.58 -15.25 -17.90
CA VAL A 1237 35.42 -15.87 -16.87
C VAL A 1237 34.79 -17.16 -16.34
N ALA A 1238 33.48 -17.16 -16.08
CA ALA A 1238 32.75 -18.35 -15.65
C ALA A 1238 32.77 -19.45 -16.73
N LEU A 1239 32.60 -19.09 -18.00
CA LEU A 1239 32.69 -20.01 -19.14
C LEU A 1239 34.13 -20.54 -19.34
N SER A 1240 35.15 -19.72 -19.07
CA SER A 1240 36.55 -20.14 -19.11
C SER A 1240 36.86 -21.24 -18.08
N PHE A 1241 36.30 -21.18 -16.86
CA PHE A 1241 36.46 -22.25 -15.87
C PHE A 1241 35.53 -23.45 -16.13
N PHE A 1242 34.22 -23.19 -16.19
CA PHE A 1242 33.20 -24.23 -16.06
C PHE A 1242 32.49 -24.56 -17.39
N GLY A 1243 32.76 -23.83 -18.47
CA GLY A 1243 32.07 -23.93 -19.75
C GLY A 1243 32.02 -25.35 -20.34
N GLY A 1244 30.94 -25.63 -21.06
CA GLY A 1244 30.70 -26.90 -21.75
C GLY A 1244 31.59 -27.14 -22.98
N ARG A 1245 31.37 -28.27 -23.65
CA ARG A 1245 32.06 -28.60 -24.92
C ARG A 1245 31.60 -27.66 -26.04
N GLY A 1246 32.50 -27.37 -26.97
CA GLY A 1246 32.17 -26.59 -28.17
C GLY A 1246 31.66 -27.51 -29.29
N TYR A 1247 30.87 -26.95 -30.20
CA TYR A 1247 30.39 -27.63 -31.41
C TYR A 1247 30.91 -26.93 -32.66
N LEU A 1248 31.00 -27.69 -33.76
CA LEU A 1248 31.43 -27.16 -35.05
C LEU A 1248 30.34 -26.28 -35.67
N ASP A 1249 30.73 -25.14 -36.21
CA ASP A 1249 29.85 -24.24 -36.99
C ASP A 1249 29.89 -24.64 -38.49
N PRO A 1250 28.78 -25.13 -39.09
CA PRO A 1250 28.74 -25.70 -40.44
C PRO A 1250 29.23 -24.76 -41.55
N GLU A 1251 28.97 -23.45 -41.42
CA GLU A 1251 29.33 -22.43 -42.41
C GLU A 1251 30.68 -21.73 -42.11
N SER A 1252 31.44 -22.24 -41.13
CA SER A 1252 32.86 -21.87 -40.98
C SER A 1252 33.76 -22.54 -42.03
N GLU A 1253 33.22 -23.51 -42.79
CA GLU A 1253 33.81 -23.96 -44.05
C GLU A 1253 33.68 -22.84 -45.09
N GLY A 1254 34.75 -22.06 -45.24
CA GLY A 1254 35.07 -21.61 -46.59
C GLY A 1254 35.21 -22.85 -47.47
N GLY A 1255 34.76 -22.78 -48.72
CA GLY A 1255 34.81 -23.93 -49.63
C GLY A 1255 36.23 -24.53 -49.74
N LEU A 1256 36.36 -25.66 -50.43
CA LEU A 1256 37.63 -26.39 -50.59
C LEU A 1256 38.84 -25.47 -50.90
N GLU A 1257 38.64 -24.41 -51.69
CA GLU A 1257 39.66 -23.38 -51.99
C GLU A 1257 40.17 -22.58 -50.79
N GLN A 1258 39.32 -22.31 -49.81
CA GLN A 1258 39.64 -21.53 -48.61
C GLN A 1258 40.31 -22.39 -47.53
N ASP A 1259 39.93 -23.67 -47.42
CA ASP A 1259 40.68 -24.66 -46.62
C ASP A 1259 42.07 -24.93 -47.26
N LEU A 1260 42.18 -24.92 -48.60
CA LEU A 1260 43.47 -24.99 -49.30
C LEU A 1260 44.31 -23.70 -49.12
N ARG A 1261 43.73 -22.50 -49.21
CA ARG A 1261 44.43 -21.22 -48.96
C ARG A 1261 44.88 -21.09 -47.50
N SER A 1262 44.04 -21.48 -46.53
CA SER A 1262 44.37 -21.43 -45.10
C SER A 1262 45.36 -22.50 -44.66
N ARG A 1263 45.51 -23.61 -45.39
CA ARG A 1263 46.63 -24.56 -45.22
C ARG A 1263 47.94 -24.07 -45.87
N ARG A 1264 47.86 -23.20 -46.89
CA ARG A 1264 49.04 -22.59 -47.56
C ARG A 1264 49.65 -21.42 -46.79
N TYR A 1265 48.82 -20.63 -46.10
CA TYR A 1265 49.25 -19.43 -45.36
C TYR A 1265 50.18 -19.67 -44.14
N PRO A 1266 50.02 -20.75 -43.33
CA PRO A 1266 50.90 -21.04 -42.20
C PRO A 1266 52.34 -21.38 -42.61
N ALA A 1267 52.56 -21.79 -43.87
CA ALA A 1267 53.89 -22.04 -44.41
C ALA A 1267 54.65 -20.76 -44.76
N LEU A 1268 53.99 -19.60 -44.79
CA LEU A 1268 54.57 -18.29 -45.16
C LEU A 1268 54.78 -17.34 -43.98
N LEU A 1269 54.37 -17.70 -42.76
CA LEU A 1269 54.50 -16.87 -41.54
C LEU A 1269 55.51 -17.45 -40.53
N ARG A 1270 56.53 -18.16 -41.03
CA ARG A 1270 57.76 -18.37 -40.26
C ARG A 1270 58.68 -17.22 -40.64
N ASP A 1271 59.03 -16.42 -39.64
CA ASP A 1271 59.88 -15.22 -39.69
C ASP A 1271 59.10 -13.91 -39.80
N GLU A 1272 58.77 -13.31 -38.65
CA GLU A 1272 58.83 -11.84 -38.45
C GLU A 1272 58.78 -11.51 -36.93
N GLU A 1273 59.95 -11.13 -36.43
CA GLU A 1273 60.28 -10.23 -35.30
C GLU A 1273 59.73 -10.51 -33.89
N TYR A 1274 60.59 -11.16 -33.10
CA TYR A 1274 60.77 -10.86 -31.68
C TYR A 1274 61.85 -9.78 -31.58
N ASP A 1275 61.48 -8.53 -31.30
CA ASP A 1275 62.43 -7.57 -30.73
C ASP A 1275 62.20 -7.47 -29.22
N SER A 1276 63.26 -7.83 -28.51
CA SER A 1276 63.54 -7.57 -27.11
C SER A 1276 63.67 -6.07 -26.86
N ASP A 1277 63.09 -5.58 -25.78
CA ASP A 1277 63.66 -4.43 -25.06
C ASP A 1277 63.36 -4.57 -23.57
N ASP A 1278 64.38 -5.06 -22.85
CA ASP A 1278 64.64 -4.70 -21.46
C ASP A 1278 65.35 -3.33 -21.46
N MET A 1279 64.66 -2.28 -20.99
CA MET A 1279 65.23 -1.18 -20.21
C MET A 1279 64.15 -0.43 -19.43
#